data_AF-A0A4W6D4A6-F1
#
_entry.id   AF-A0A4W6D4A6-F1
#
_cell.length_a   1.000
_cell.length_b   1.000
_cell.length_c   1.000
_cell.angle_alpha   90.00
_cell.angle_beta   90.00
_cell.angle_gamma   90.00
#
_symmetry.space_group_name_H-M   'P 1'
#
loop_
_entity.id
_entity.type
_entity.pdbx_description
1 polymer ?
#
loop_
_entity_poly.entity_id
_entity_poly.type
_entity_poly.pdbx_seq_one_letter_code
_entity_poly.pdbx_strand_id
1 'polypeptide(L)'
;MKRIIDMTRKRTLGRSSLFPEKKSEASTGTKKFDLHHWISCFSFKEDTHMDVNYLQGPRPCHRYQRKLKSKAQKISNKFWMANKNLFEERNRPDLSYTPLVLEEQGNVSPSKIKKLKSKKSKMSRPKKLRTYIPEDKPEISPSDLLKTDKDYVLVGKPGIGKTALTHEMLKLWAERDGEELDYMFYFDMRETSDLMKATSLEDLLFSVFSEPDEGKEEVLDDIKKNSDNVTIIFDGITDLSSSVVKRLVDKDLLPDAKIIITCRPDDEEDFFSRDFRRVEVKGFSEWSIKTYLSVTLGEEQKKVLNNLELLTLCHVPMYALMVSVCFSSEISPQPCTTTEIYINIVRLCLKMNSNKKKTKCLNFYINNKREQILSLAEAAFNAAERKTVILTDLSCEDSCVLSFLKPLFIKVAHTETITAYSFLHYTMQEFFAALWLLKNPDKVQDVFQQSLTEEMKHMRHLIPFMCRLLNEKNPSLMTCLIPAEELRSTSDGFFKELINKDRGSDVDILFLCQCLYESQCPEACSDLLNTLDYSLDLSEQSLDPYSCCAVAYVVSQSKERKIHLDLENVVISEQGMRRLIGCLQRVQWCDPLPRQLWKIFLLSEEQMDHSSLLGVDGNQLHLPVEGKKQLFEGAVKVMQKVTTKVNVCLYWDRPTPVCQHLCESLFEGLLHISSLSFRVTHRDPGSEDQERHHETLRREKKRLLLELCLKAALHKEESFHSVVKRLFSLFSVNTDLINILLDFYQHVKSEGCSSVIPKLRSVFQSAPSVWIIDLSERKTSILLEVLKLQPEKKQVELTGWSDEESEVRSLLQCLPYISQLSFVPQSSDPSDEARFFGNLFCAAAEREQQTGEKILEMLSSVCTYQTFPLNDSYFDDDDDDLKYQCDFLLDLFSHVKDDETKTGLRVLPVFQSVFQSAPSVWIIDLSKRKTSILLEVLKLQPEKKQVELTGCSDEESEVRSLLQCLPYISQLSFVSQSSDPSDEARFFGNLFCAAAEREQQTGEKILELLSSVCTYQTFPLNDRDMDDDDDYDPEYQCDFLLDLCSHVKDYETKTGLRVLPSLQSVFQSAPSVWFIDPSKRKTSILLEVLKLQPEKKQVELTGCSDEESEVRSLLQCLPYISQLSFVSQSSDPSDEARFFGNLFCAAAEREQQTGEKILELLSSVCTYQTFPLNDRDMDDDDDYDPEYQCDFLLDLCSHVKDYETKTGLRVLPSLQSVFQSAPSVWFIDPSKRKTSILLEVLKLQPEKKQVELTGCSDEESEVRSLLQCLPYISQLR
;
A
#
# COMPACT_ATOMS: atom_id res chain seq x y z
N MET A 1 -8.45 61.95 54.29
CA MET A 1 -7.90 62.78 55.39
C MET A 1 -9.01 62.98 56.44
N LYS A 2 -8.70 62.98 57.75
CA LYS A 2 -9.59 63.32 58.90
C LYS A 2 -10.85 62.47 59.20
N ARG A 3 -10.63 61.40 59.98
CA ARG A 3 -11.15 61.18 61.36
C ARG A 3 -12.17 62.18 61.98
N ILE A 4 -13.10 61.61 62.80
CA ILE A 4 -13.47 61.99 64.21
C ILE A 4 -14.75 62.83 64.53
N ILE A 5 -15.64 62.20 65.33
CA ILE A 5 -16.45 62.66 66.51
C ILE A 5 -17.54 63.76 66.38
N ASP A 6 -18.81 63.32 66.53
CA ASP A 6 -19.84 63.63 67.56
C ASP A 6 -20.25 65.08 67.99
N MET A 7 -21.50 65.14 68.51
CA MET A 7 -22.19 66.12 69.38
C MET A 7 -23.01 67.33 68.83
N THR A 8 -24.34 67.24 69.04
CA THR A 8 -25.35 68.30 69.38
C THR A 8 -25.76 69.33 68.28
N ARG A 9 -26.97 69.96 68.24
CA ARG A 9 -28.06 70.20 69.23
C ARG A 9 -29.38 70.74 68.57
N LYS A 10 -30.58 70.33 69.07
CA LYS A 10 -31.91 71.07 69.05
C LYS A 10 -32.58 71.41 67.68
N ARG A 11 -33.91 71.56 67.51
CA ARG A 11 -35.08 71.60 68.44
C ARG A 11 -36.43 71.29 67.73
N THR A 12 -37.43 70.92 68.57
CA THR A 12 -38.92 70.97 68.43
C THR A 12 -39.60 70.02 67.40
N LEU A 13 -40.87 69.56 67.52
CA LEU A 13 -41.96 69.74 68.51
C LEU A 13 -42.98 68.55 68.48
N GLY A 14 -43.86 68.41 69.49
CA GLY A 14 -45.05 67.49 69.56
C GLY A 14 -44.73 66.00 69.85
N ARG A 15 -44.93 65.37 71.02
CA ARG A 15 -46.06 65.28 72.00
C ARG A 15 -47.28 64.58 71.37
N SER A 16 -47.77 63.41 71.81
CA SER A 16 -48.09 62.89 73.17
C SER A 16 -47.76 61.37 73.30
N SER A 17 -47.10 60.84 74.35
CA SER A 17 -47.65 60.34 75.65
C SER A 17 -48.92 59.48 75.53
N LEU A 18 -49.03 58.26 76.10
CA LEU A 18 -48.77 57.87 77.51
C LEU A 18 -48.22 56.43 77.72
N PHE A 19 -47.38 56.26 78.74
CA PHE A 19 -47.13 55.03 79.54
C PHE A 19 -47.67 55.28 80.97
N PRO A 20 -47.93 54.26 81.82
CA PRO A 20 -46.95 53.80 82.85
C PRO A 20 -46.81 52.24 82.92
N GLU A 21 -45.62 51.66 83.17
CA GLU A 21 -45.05 51.21 84.48
C GLU A 21 -45.86 50.11 85.22
N LYS A 22 -45.32 49.08 85.91
CA LYS A 22 -44.00 48.76 86.54
C LYS A 22 -43.79 47.21 86.51
N LYS A 23 -42.56 46.64 86.47
CA LYS A 23 -41.75 46.09 87.62
C LYS A 23 -42.58 45.28 88.67
N SER A 24 -42.15 44.11 89.19
CA SER A 24 -40.89 43.35 89.08
C SER A 24 -41.01 41.94 89.71
N GLU A 25 -39.89 41.18 89.67
CA GLU A 25 -39.53 40.02 90.53
C GLU A 25 -40.03 38.61 90.18
N ALA A 26 -39.26 37.64 90.65
CA ALA A 26 -39.25 36.25 90.22
C ALA A 26 -39.37 35.29 91.41
N SER A 27 -39.94 34.11 91.20
CA SER A 27 -39.45 32.86 91.81
C SER A 27 -40.17 31.60 91.30
N THR A 28 -39.36 30.56 91.08
CA THR A 28 -39.66 29.12 91.27
C THR A 28 -41.04 28.56 90.91
N GLY A 29 -41.12 27.97 89.71
CA GLY A 29 -41.38 26.54 89.54
C GLY A 29 -42.65 25.90 90.14
N THR A 30 -43.61 25.59 89.27
CA THR A 30 -43.98 24.18 88.96
C THR A 30 -44.84 24.13 87.70
N LYS A 31 -44.41 23.40 86.66
CA LYS A 31 -45.25 23.16 85.48
C LYS A 31 -46.35 22.15 85.83
N LYS A 32 -47.60 22.59 85.87
CA LYS A 32 -48.76 21.70 85.73
C LYS A 32 -49.50 22.11 84.46
N PHE A 33 -49.52 21.21 83.47
CA PHE A 33 -50.18 21.41 82.19
C PHE A 33 -51.69 21.53 82.40
N ASP A 34 -52.31 22.57 81.85
CA ASP A 34 -53.77 22.68 81.73
C ASP A 34 -54.19 22.42 80.28
N LEU A 35 -54.93 21.33 80.08
CA LEU A 35 -55.34 20.83 78.78
C LEU A 35 -56.46 21.69 78.15
N HIS A 36 -57.18 22.48 78.95
CA HIS A 36 -58.36 23.22 78.46
C HIS A 36 -58.01 24.47 77.64
N HIS A 37 -56.80 25.02 77.75
CA HIS A 37 -56.44 26.23 77.00
C HIS A 37 -56.37 25.97 75.49
N TRP A 38 -55.81 24.83 75.06
CA TRP A 38 -55.67 24.49 73.62
C TRP A 38 -56.99 24.15 72.93
N ILE A 39 -58.00 23.66 73.67
CA ILE A 39 -59.32 23.33 73.12
C ILE A 39 -60.09 24.60 72.71
N SER A 40 -59.76 25.77 73.29
CA SER A 40 -60.39 27.05 72.93
C SER A 40 -59.89 27.70 71.63
N CYS A 41 -58.83 27.17 71.00
CA CYS A 41 -58.26 27.74 69.77
C CYS A 41 -58.96 27.29 68.47
N PHE A 42 -59.96 26.39 68.55
CA PHE A 42 -60.71 25.90 67.39
C PHE A 42 -62.20 26.19 67.54
N SER A 43 -62.65 27.31 66.98
CA SER A 43 -64.08 27.57 66.76
C SER A 43 -64.51 26.91 65.45
N PHE A 44 -65.29 25.84 65.56
CA PHE A 44 -65.98 25.26 64.41
C PHE A 44 -67.03 26.24 63.89
N LYS A 45 -66.94 26.60 62.61
CA LYS A 45 -68.09 27.05 61.84
C LYS A 45 -68.62 25.87 61.05
N GLU A 46 -69.92 25.64 61.16
CA GLU A 46 -70.64 24.64 60.39
C GLU A 46 -70.86 25.17 58.97
N ASP A 47 -70.06 24.71 58.01
CA ASP A 47 -70.42 24.79 56.59
C ASP A 47 -71.22 23.54 56.22
N THR A 48 -72.54 23.72 56.12
CA THR A 48 -73.48 22.65 55.78
C THR A 48 -73.43 22.31 54.29
N HIS A 49 -72.55 21.39 53.91
CA HIS A 49 -72.81 20.48 52.79
C HIS A 49 -72.18 19.11 53.10
N MET A 50 -73.04 18.12 53.35
CA MET A 50 -72.61 16.77 53.71
C MET A 50 -72.03 16.05 52.49
N ASP A 51 -70.79 15.57 52.63
CA ASP A 51 -70.23 14.52 51.80
C ASP A 51 -69.70 13.40 52.71
N VAL A 52 -70.05 12.15 52.40
CA VAL A 52 -70.20 11.08 53.43
C VAL A 52 -68.87 10.37 53.75
N ASN A 53 -67.74 10.88 53.27
CA ASN A 53 -66.43 10.24 53.39
C ASN A 53 -65.57 10.73 54.59
N TYR A 54 -66.04 11.68 55.39
CA TYR A 54 -65.21 12.40 56.39
C TYR A 54 -64.90 11.64 57.70
N LEU A 55 -65.22 10.34 57.81
CA LEU A 55 -65.02 9.52 59.02
C LEU A 55 -63.86 8.52 58.96
N GLN A 56 -63.12 8.46 57.86
CA GLN A 56 -61.79 7.85 57.82
C GLN A 56 -60.74 8.93 57.56
N GLY A 57 -59.89 9.18 58.55
CA GLY A 57 -58.65 9.95 58.31
C GLY A 57 -57.76 9.23 57.28
N PRO A 58 -56.81 9.94 56.64
CA PRO A 58 -55.95 9.33 55.62
C PRO A 58 -55.25 8.10 56.20
N ARG A 59 -55.34 6.98 55.46
CA ARG A 59 -54.75 5.68 55.80
C ARG A 59 -53.27 5.84 56.19
N PRO A 60 -52.73 5.02 57.11
CA PRO A 60 -51.31 5.05 57.50
C PRO A 60 -50.34 5.16 56.31
N CYS A 61 -50.63 4.46 55.21
CA CYS A 61 -49.93 4.57 53.93
C CYS A 61 -49.76 6.01 53.40
N HIS A 62 -50.84 6.81 53.30
CA HIS A 62 -50.75 8.20 52.83
C HIS A 62 -50.02 9.12 53.82
N ARG A 63 -50.07 8.82 55.13
CA ARG A 63 -49.27 9.57 56.12
C ARG A 63 -47.79 9.27 55.94
N TYR A 64 -47.45 8.01 55.69
CA TYR A 64 -46.09 7.58 55.40
C TYR A 64 -45.55 8.18 54.09
N GLN A 65 -46.34 8.18 53.01
CA GLN A 65 -46.02 8.88 51.76
C GLN A 65 -45.64 10.35 52.01
N ARG A 66 -46.43 11.11 52.79
CA ARG A 66 -46.08 12.50 53.15
C ARG A 66 -44.79 12.61 53.96
N LYS A 67 -44.53 11.67 54.87
CA LYS A 67 -43.27 11.60 55.64
C LYS A 67 -42.07 11.38 54.71
N LEU A 68 -42.19 10.47 53.75
CA LEU A 68 -41.18 10.22 52.72
C LEU A 68 -40.97 11.45 51.82
N LYS A 69 -42.03 12.09 51.30
CA LYS A 69 -41.93 13.33 50.50
C LYS A 69 -41.22 14.45 51.28
N SER A 70 -41.56 14.67 52.56
CA SER A 70 -40.86 15.64 53.42
C SER A 70 -39.38 15.28 53.65
N LYS A 71 -39.05 13.98 53.73
CA LYS A 71 -37.66 13.52 53.86
C LYS A 71 -36.88 13.71 52.55
N ALA A 72 -37.47 13.41 51.40
CA ALA A 72 -36.89 13.65 50.08
C ALA A 72 -36.55 15.13 49.84
N GLN A 73 -37.48 16.05 50.16
CA GLN A 73 -37.22 17.50 50.12
C GLN A 73 -36.04 17.90 51.02
N LYS A 74 -35.95 17.37 52.24
CA LYS A 74 -34.81 17.65 53.15
C LYS A 74 -33.48 17.13 52.61
N ILE A 75 -33.47 15.95 52.00
CA ILE A 75 -32.28 15.36 51.36
C ILE A 75 -31.83 16.22 50.18
N SER A 76 -32.74 16.59 49.28
CA SER A 76 -32.42 17.42 48.11
C SER A 76 -31.96 18.84 48.50
N ASN A 77 -32.67 19.52 49.39
CA ASN A 77 -32.29 20.85 49.87
C ASN A 77 -30.93 20.86 50.59
N LYS A 78 -30.60 19.82 51.37
CA LYS A 78 -29.29 19.69 52.03
C LYS A 78 -28.15 19.56 51.01
N PHE A 79 -28.35 18.83 49.92
CA PHE A 79 -27.37 18.66 48.85
C PHE A 79 -27.08 20.00 48.14
N TRP A 80 -28.11 20.71 47.68
CA TRP A 80 -27.93 22.00 47.00
C TRP A 80 -27.32 23.08 47.92
N MET A 81 -27.72 23.11 49.19
CA MET A 81 -27.12 24.01 50.19
C MET A 81 -25.64 23.73 50.48
N ALA A 82 -25.20 22.47 50.42
CA ALA A 82 -23.78 22.14 50.59
C ALA A 82 -22.94 22.74 49.45
N ASN A 83 -23.40 22.62 48.20
CA ASN A 83 -22.72 23.19 47.03
C ASN A 83 -22.68 24.73 47.07
N LYS A 84 -23.75 25.40 47.52
CA LYS A 84 -23.80 26.87 47.68
C LYS A 84 -22.76 27.41 48.67
N ASN A 85 -22.37 26.62 49.68
CA ASN A 85 -21.41 27.04 50.70
C ASN A 85 -19.94 27.01 50.24
N LEU A 86 -19.65 26.50 49.03
CA LEU A 86 -18.30 26.51 48.43
C LEU A 86 -17.88 27.90 47.93
N PHE A 87 -18.85 28.79 47.66
CA PHE A 87 -18.62 30.15 47.18
C PHE A 87 -18.41 31.15 48.34
N GLU A 88 -17.58 32.17 48.11
CA GLU A 88 -17.34 33.24 49.08
C GLU A 88 -18.64 33.96 49.48
N GLU A 89 -18.78 34.35 50.75
CA GLU A 89 -20.02 34.91 51.33
C GLU A 89 -20.61 36.12 50.59
N ARG A 90 -19.80 36.84 49.81
CA ARG A 90 -20.25 38.01 49.03
C ARG A 90 -20.84 37.66 47.65
N ASN A 91 -20.50 36.49 47.10
CA ASN A 91 -20.77 36.09 45.72
C ASN A 91 -21.41 34.69 45.65
N ARG A 92 -22.38 34.38 46.53
CA ARG A 92 -23.04 33.06 46.52
C ARG A 92 -24.16 33.01 45.46
N PRO A 93 -24.05 32.17 44.42
CA PRO A 93 -25.09 32.06 43.40
C PRO A 93 -26.26 31.19 43.88
N ASP A 94 -27.44 31.43 43.31
CA ASP A 94 -28.63 30.60 43.59
C ASP A 94 -28.59 29.29 42.77
N LEU A 95 -27.65 28.41 43.12
CA LEU A 95 -27.53 27.08 42.50
C LEU A 95 -28.84 26.28 42.57
N SER A 96 -29.26 25.81 41.40
CA SER A 96 -30.36 24.88 41.16
C SER A 96 -29.92 23.82 40.15
N TYR A 97 -30.76 22.80 39.90
CA TYR A 97 -30.48 21.82 38.87
C TYR A 97 -30.42 22.47 37.48
N THR A 98 -29.29 22.28 36.79
CA THR A 98 -29.13 22.62 35.37
C THR A 98 -29.27 21.34 34.55
N PRO A 99 -30.03 21.32 33.44
CA PRO A 99 -30.26 20.13 32.63
C PRO A 99 -28.98 19.40 32.20
N LEU A 100 -29.04 18.08 32.27
CA LEU A 100 -28.00 17.15 31.83
C LEU A 100 -28.51 16.39 30.61
N VAL A 101 -27.67 16.23 29.59
CA VAL A 101 -28.04 15.45 28.41
C VAL A 101 -27.98 13.96 28.73
N LEU A 102 -29.12 13.29 28.53
CA LEU A 102 -29.34 11.87 28.78
C LEU A 102 -29.58 11.12 27.46
N GLU A 103 -28.90 9.99 27.24
CA GLU A 103 -29.09 9.17 26.04
C GLU A 103 -29.44 7.72 26.41
N GLU A 104 -30.63 7.27 26.01
CA GLU A 104 -31.10 5.87 26.19
C GLU A 104 -30.64 5.00 25.01
N GLN A 105 -30.08 3.82 25.30
CA GLN A 105 -29.74 2.85 24.26
C GLN A 105 -30.90 1.90 23.96
N GLY A 106 -31.17 1.64 22.68
CA GLY A 106 -32.23 0.74 22.23
C GLY A 106 -31.86 -0.74 22.35
N ASN A 107 -32.81 -1.58 22.79
CA ASN A 107 -32.64 -3.00 23.04
C ASN A 107 -31.91 -3.76 21.91
N VAL A 108 -30.71 -4.27 22.20
CA VAL A 108 -30.03 -5.27 21.36
C VAL A 108 -30.51 -6.66 21.81
N SER A 109 -31.13 -7.42 20.91
CA SER A 109 -31.68 -8.74 21.24
C SER A 109 -30.59 -9.80 21.52
N PRO A 110 -30.73 -10.68 22.53
CA PRO A 110 -29.66 -11.63 22.91
C PRO A 110 -29.32 -12.75 21.89
N SER A 111 -30.06 -12.85 20.78
CA SER A 111 -30.15 -14.09 19.98
C SER A 111 -29.05 -14.30 18.93
N LYS A 112 -28.03 -13.42 18.84
CA LYS A 112 -26.91 -13.58 17.87
C LYS A 112 -25.54 -13.90 18.47
N ILE A 113 -25.39 -14.01 19.80
CA ILE A 113 -24.11 -14.34 20.46
C ILE A 113 -23.99 -15.87 20.73
N LYS A 114 -24.21 -16.70 19.71
CA LYS A 114 -23.95 -18.16 19.77
C LYS A 114 -23.44 -18.72 18.44
N LYS A 115 -22.29 -18.21 17.95
CA LYS A 115 -21.34 -18.92 17.04
C LYS A 115 -20.07 -18.11 16.77
N LEU A 116 -19.22 -17.95 17.79
CA LEU A 116 -17.78 -17.75 17.57
C LEU A 116 -17.03 -18.35 18.78
N LYS A 117 -16.41 -19.53 18.59
CA LYS A 117 -15.53 -20.18 19.57
C LYS A 117 -14.13 -20.28 18.98
N SER A 118 -13.36 -19.20 19.04
CA SER A 118 -11.90 -19.22 18.95
C SER A 118 -11.32 -17.88 19.40
N LYS A 119 -10.22 -17.96 20.17
CA LYS A 119 -9.46 -16.85 20.81
C LYS A 119 -10.22 -16.04 21.89
N LYS A 120 -9.58 -15.93 23.06
CA LYS A 120 -10.00 -15.06 24.17
C LYS A 120 -9.43 -13.67 23.94
N SER A 121 -10.26 -12.70 23.57
CA SER A 121 -9.92 -11.26 23.67
C SER A 121 -11.21 -10.43 23.71
N LYS A 122 -11.22 -9.44 24.61
CA LYS A 122 -12.15 -8.32 24.84
C LYS A 122 -13.47 -8.27 24.03
N MET A 123 -14.59 -8.21 24.76
CA MET A 123 -15.90 -7.83 24.20
C MET A 123 -15.84 -6.38 23.67
N SER A 124 -16.09 -6.18 22.37
CA SER A 124 -16.10 -4.84 21.77
C SER A 124 -17.39 -4.08 22.10
N ARG A 125 -17.24 -2.90 22.75
CA ARG A 125 -18.34 -2.00 23.13
C ARG A 125 -19.00 -1.39 21.88
N PRO A 126 -20.33 -1.46 21.69
CA PRO A 126 -20.99 -0.91 20.50
C PRO A 126 -21.20 0.61 20.55
N LYS A 127 -20.41 1.33 19.75
CA LYS A 127 -20.72 2.57 18.99
C LYS A 127 -21.90 3.44 19.46
N LYS A 128 -21.59 4.56 20.14
CA LYS A 128 -21.94 5.96 19.75
C LYS A 128 -21.55 6.96 20.86
N LEU A 129 -20.46 7.71 20.68
CA LEU A 129 -20.12 8.88 21.48
C LEU A 129 -20.00 10.11 20.57
N ARG A 130 -21.00 11.00 20.62
CA ARG A 130 -20.94 12.35 20.03
C ARG A 130 -20.37 13.36 21.03
N THR A 131 -19.80 14.41 20.46
CA THR A 131 -19.32 15.70 21.01
C THR A 131 -19.07 15.81 22.53
N TYR A 132 -17.87 16.29 22.89
CA TYR A 132 -17.45 16.49 24.30
C TYR A 132 -18.43 17.37 25.08
N ILE A 133 -18.96 18.38 24.42
CA ILE A 133 -20.16 19.07 24.86
C ILE A 133 -21.34 18.38 24.16
N PRO A 134 -22.22 17.67 24.88
CA PRO A 134 -23.32 16.93 24.26
C PRO A 134 -24.26 17.85 23.47
N GLU A 135 -24.69 17.40 22.30
CA GLU A 135 -25.66 18.13 21.47
C GLU A 135 -26.98 18.35 22.22
N ASP A 136 -27.56 19.55 22.08
CA ASP A 136 -28.92 19.87 22.54
C ASP A 136 -29.96 19.10 21.69
N LYS A 137 -30.23 17.85 22.08
CA LYS A 137 -31.26 16.97 21.50
C LYS A 137 -32.57 17.06 22.31
N PRO A 138 -33.73 16.66 21.74
CA PRO A 138 -34.95 16.51 22.52
C PRO A 138 -34.72 15.53 23.68
N GLU A 139 -34.70 16.07 24.90
CA GLU A 139 -34.18 15.40 26.09
C GLU A 139 -35.16 14.37 26.65
N ILE A 140 -34.62 13.25 27.15
CA ILE A 140 -35.29 12.48 28.21
C ILE A 140 -35.12 13.30 29.49
N SER A 141 -36.21 13.81 30.05
CA SER A 141 -36.12 14.61 31.28
C SER A 141 -36.07 13.73 32.54
N PRO A 142 -35.63 14.27 33.70
CA PRO A 142 -35.74 13.57 34.98
C PRO A 142 -37.18 13.17 35.33
N SER A 143 -38.17 13.93 34.83
CA SER A 143 -39.60 13.61 34.95
C SER A 143 -40.01 12.42 34.09
N ASP A 144 -39.42 12.24 32.91
CA ASP A 144 -39.76 11.12 32.02
C ASP A 144 -39.11 9.82 32.50
N LEU A 145 -37.89 9.90 33.05
CA LEU A 145 -37.30 8.82 33.83
C LEU A 145 -38.12 8.41 35.06
N LEU A 146 -39.00 9.28 35.59
CA LEU A 146 -39.92 8.94 36.68
C LEU A 146 -41.25 8.33 36.19
N LYS A 147 -41.78 8.76 35.04
CA LYS A 147 -43.10 8.33 34.52
C LYS A 147 -43.17 6.91 33.93
N THR A 148 -42.03 6.27 33.65
CA THR A 148 -41.99 4.96 32.97
C THR A 148 -41.84 3.79 33.95
N ASP A 149 -42.50 2.66 33.71
CA ASP A 149 -42.43 1.47 34.59
C ASP A 149 -41.18 0.61 34.34
N LYS A 150 -40.04 1.26 34.07
CA LYS A 150 -38.79 0.64 33.62
C LYS A 150 -37.69 0.84 34.65
N ASP A 151 -36.90 -0.21 34.86
CA ASP A 151 -35.67 -0.14 35.62
C ASP A 151 -34.57 0.54 34.79
N TYR A 152 -33.74 1.36 35.44
CA TYR A 152 -32.70 2.16 34.77
C TYR A 152 -31.33 2.01 35.43
N VAL A 153 -30.28 1.85 34.62
CA VAL A 153 -28.89 2.06 35.04
C VAL A 153 -28.40 3.37 34.42
N LEU A 154 -28.13 4.34 35.28
CA LEU A 154 -27.59 5.65 34.97
C LEU A 154 -26.06 5.59 34.99
N VAL A 155 -25.46 5.49 33.82
CA VAL A 155 -24.02 5.30 33.63
C VAL A 155 -23.34 6.61 33.25
N GLY A 156 -22.11 6.84 33.70
CA GLY A 156 -21.30 7.93 33.18
C GLY A 156 -20.03 8.18 33.99
N LYS A 157 -19.15 9.06 33.49
CA LYS A 157 -17.85 9.39 34.09
C LYS A 157 -18.00 9.95 35.54
N PRO A 158 -16.94 9.93 36.38
CA PRO A 158 -16.95 10.63 37.68
C PRO A 158 -17.29 12.13 37.51
N GLY A 159 -18.00 12.73 38.47
CA GLY A 159 -18.38 14.15 38.42
C GLY A 159 -19.45 14.55 37.39
N ILE A 160 -19.92 13.65 36.51
CA ILE A 160 -20.79 13.96 35.35
C ILE A 160 -22.24 14.37 35.70
N GLY A 161 -22.62 14.34 36.97
CA GLY A 161 -23.94 14.81 37.44
C GLY A 161 -24.96 13.73 37.83
N LYS A 162 -24.60 12.43 37.83
CA LYS A 162 -25.51 11.32 38.21
C LYS A 162 -26.26 11.53 39.54
N THR A 163 -25.55 11.90 40.61
CA THR A 163 -26.16 12.23 41.91
C THR A 163 -27.02 13.50 41.86
N ALA A 164 -26.65 14.49 41.05
CA ALA A 164 -27.47 15.70 40.90
C ALA A 164 -28.80 15.39 40.18
N LEU A 165 -28.79 14.46 39.22
CA LEU A 165 -29.98 13.94 38.55
C LEU A 165 -30.91 13.22 39.53
N THR A 166 -30.41 12.29 40.34
CA THR A 166 -31.24 11.56 41.32
C THR A 166 -31.80 12.47 42.41
N HIS A 167 -31.05 13.51 42.82
CA HIS A 167 -31.54 14.54 43.74
C HIS A 167 -32.62 15.46 43.14
N GLU A 168 -32.63 15.69 41.82
CA GLU A 168 -33.73 16.39 41.14
C GLU A 168 -34.96 15.47 40.99
N MET A 169 -34.76 14.17 40.68
CA MET A 169 -35.86 13.18 40.67
C MET A 169 -36.56 13.11 42.04
N LEU A 170 -35.81 13.09 43.14
CA LEU A 170 -36.36 13.14 44.50
C LEU A 170 -37.20 14.40 44.77
N LYS A 171 -36.75 15.54 44.24
CA LYS A 171 -37.45 16.82 44.39
C LYS A 171 -38.76 16.80 43.59
N LEU A 172 -38.71 16.42 42.32
CA LEU A 172 -39.88 16.33 41.43
C LEU A 172 -40.94 15.36 41.96
N TRP A 173 -40.54 14.20 42.50
CA TRP A 173 -41.46 13.28 43.15
C TRP A 173 -42.12 13.88 44.41
N ALA A 174 -41.35 14.59 45.23
CA ALA A 174 -41.87 15.20 46.45
C ALA A 174 -42.70 16.48 46.23
N GLU A 175 -42.55 17.13 45.08
CA GLU A 175 -43.36 18.27 44.61
C GLU A 175 -44.58 17.82 43.78
N ARG A 176 -44.70 16.54 43.42
CA ARG A 176 -45.87 15.98 42.71
C ARG A 176 -47.10 15.96 43.62
N ASP A 177 -48.08 16.79 43.31
CA ASP A 177 -49.46 16.65 43.78
C ASP A 177 -50.10 15.41 43.15
N GLY A 178 -50.58 14.49 43.99
CA GLY A 178 -51.23 13.26 43.56
C GLY A 178 -52.00 12.62 44.71
N GLU A 179 -53.22 12.18 44.43
CA GLU A 179 -54.05 11.39 45.35
C GLU A 179 -53.65 9.90 45.35
N GLU A 180 -52.94 9.47 44.30
CA GLU A 180 -52.36 8.14 44.15
C GLU A 180 -51.27 7.88 45.21
N LEU A 181 -51.25 6.64 45.73
CA LEU A 181 -50.34 6.21 46.77
C LEU A 181 -49.07 5.62 46.14
N ASP A 182 -47.96 6.34 46.27
CA ASP A 182 -46.63 5.93 45.78
C ASP A 182 -45.54 6.07 46.86
N TYR A 183 -44.45 5.32 46.72
CA TYR A 183 -43.34 5.31 47.67
C TYR A 183 -42.00 5.45 46.96
N MET A 184 -41.18 6.39 47.41
CA MET A 184 -39.82 6.57 46.89
C MET A 184 -38.77 6.47 48.00
N PHE A 185 -37.79 5.59 47.78
CA PHE A 185 -36.66 5.36 48.69
C PHE A 185 -35.35 5.74 48.01
N TYR A 186 -34.44 6.37 48.74
CA TYR A 186 -33.12 6.77 48.24
C TYR A 186 -32.03 6.28 49.19
N PHE A 187 -31.09 5.53 48.62
CA PHE A 187 -29.95 4.99 49.32
C PHE A 187 -28.67 5.51 48.68
N ASP A 188 -27.91 6.31 49.43
CA ASP A 188 -26.54 6.64 49.06
C ASP A 188 -25.64 5.47 49.46
N MET A 189 -25.19 4.72 48.46
CA MET A 189 -24.37 3.51 48.66
C MET A 189 -22.99 3.82 49.25
N ARG A 190 -22.60 5.10 49.30
CA ARG A 190 -21.28 5.55 49.79
C ARG A 190 -21.28 5.94 51.28
N GLU A 191 -22.45 6.17 51.89
CA GLU A 191 -22.54 6.83 53.22
C GLU A 191 -23.04 5.95 54.39
N THR A 192 -23.29 4.64 54.21
CA THR A 192 -23.92 3.84 55.27
C THR A 192 -23.34 2.42 55.49
N SER A 193 -22.63 2.24 56.61
CA SER A 193 -22.27 0.91 57.15
C SER A 193 -23.48 0.04 57.49
N ASP A 194 -24.66 0.65 57.63
CA ASP A 194 -25.88 -0.01 58.11
C ASP A 194 -26.68 -0.65 56.96
N LEU A 195 -26.47 -0.20 55.72
CA LEU A 195 -26.95 -0.84 54.48
C LEU A 195 -26.40 -2.27 54.32
N MET A 196 -25.19 -2.50 54.84
CA MET A 196 -24.51 -3.81 54.88
C MET A 196 -24.95 -4.69 56.06
N LYS A 197 -25.65 -4.11 57.05
CA LYS A 197 -26.18 -4.83 58.23
C LYS A 197 -27.65 -5.20 58.09
N ALA A 198 -28.38 -4.61 57.14
CA ALA A 198 -29.78 -4.92 56.88
C ALA A 198 -29.94 -6.39 56.45
N THR A 199 -30.79 -7.15 57.16
CA THR A 199 -31.00 -8.58 56.88
C THR A 199 -32.32 -8.87 56.17
N SER A 200 -33.25 -7.92 56.21
CA SER A 200 -34.58 -8.01 55.62
C SER A 200 -34.95 -6.75 54.84
N LEU A 201 -36.02 -6.85 54.04
CA LEU A 201 -36.63 -5.69 53.36
C LEU A 201 -37.14 -4.65 54.37
N GLU A 202 -37.70 -5.09 55.49
CA GLU A 202 -38.20 -4.20 56.54
C GLU A 202 -37.05 -3.39 57.18
N ASP A 203 -35.92 -4.04 57.48
CA ASP A 203 -34.72 -3.37 57.99
C ASP A 203 -34.26 -2.26 57.03
N LEU A 204 -34.23 -2.55 55.73
CA LEU A 204 -33.77 -1.60 54.73
C LEU A 204 -34.71 -0.39 54.57
N LEU A 205 -36.01 -0.62 54.46
CA LEU A 205 -36.98 0.46 54.23
C LEU A 205 -37.24 1.30 55.49
N PHE A 206 -37.29 0.67 56.67
CA PHE A 206 -37.72 1.33 57.90
C PHE A 206 -36.55 1.66 58.84
N SER A 207 -35.69 0.69 59.14
CA SER A 207 -34.57 0.89 60.08
C SER A 207 -33.42 1.70 59.47
N VAL A 208 -33.09 1.46 58.19
CA VAL A 208 -32.04 2.19 57.46
C VAL A 208 -32.58 3.49 56.84
N PHE A 209 -33.72 3.46 56.14
CA PHE A 209 -34.31 4.68 55.56
C PHE A 209 -35.25 5.42 56.52
N SER A 210 -36.51 5.02 56.71
CA SER A 210 -37.43 5.74 57.60
C SER A 210 -38.62 4.90 58.03
N GLU A 211 -38.81 4.68 59.33
CA GLU A 211 -39.97 3.96 59.87
C GLU A 211 -41.29 4.78 59.74
N PRO A 212 -42.46 4.13 59.54
CA PRO A 212 -43.78 4.78 59.64
C PRO A 212 -44.10 5.25 61.07
N ASP A 213 -44.90 6.32 61.21
CA ASP A 213 -45.31 6.80 62.55
C ASP A 213 -46.41 5.93 63.18
N GLU A 214 -47.27 5.33 62.34
CA GLU A 214 -48.38 4.45 62.69
C GLU A 214 -48.53 3.37 61.59
N GLY A 215 -49.13 2.22 61.90
CA GLY A 215 -49.51 1.22 60.90
C GLY A 215 -48.34 0.52 60.18
N LYS A 216 -47.22 0.27 60.87
CA LYS A 216 -45.99 -0.32 60.28
C LYS A 216 -46.23 -1.58 59.45
N GLU A 217 -47.03 -2.53 59.96
CA GLU A 217 -47.38 -3.76 59.26
C GLU A 217 -48.26 -3.49 58.04
N GLU A 218 -49.28 -2.63 58.16
CA GLU A 218 -50.16 -2.22 57.05
C GLU A 218 -49.36 -1.59 55.90
N VAL A 219 -48.44 -0.69 56.21
CA VAL A 219 -47.56 -0.03 55.23
C VAL A 219 -46.61 -1.04 54.56
N LEU A 220 -46.04 -1.98 55.32
CA LEU A 220 -45.15 -3.00 54.74
C LEU A 220 -45.91 -3.98 53.84
N ASP A 221 -47.13 -4.34 54.21
CA ASP A 221 -48.01 -5.19 53.41
C ASP A 221 -48.49 -4.48 52.14
N ASP A 222 -48.76 -3.17 52.21
CA ASP A 222 -49.11 -2.35 51.05
C ASP A 222 -47.95 -2.25 50.05
N ILE A 223 -46.74 -1.92 50.53
CA ILE A 223 -45.50 -1.90 49.73
C ILE A 223 -45.21 -3.25 49.05
N LYS A 224 -45.54 -4.38 49.70
CA LYS A 224 -45.36 -5.73 49.13
C LYS A 224 -46.45 -6.14 48.14
N LYS A 225 -47.68 -5.65 48.28
CA LYS A 225 -48.83 -5.97 47.42
C LYS A 225 -48.90 -5.08 46.19
N ASN A 226 -48.49 -3.82 46.35
CA ASN A 226 -48.49 -2.77 45.34
C ASN A 226 -47.04 -2.37 45.02
N SER A 227 -46.17 -3.36 44.72
CA SER A 227 -44.76 -3.09 44.46
C SER A 227 -44.52 -2.21 43.24
N ASP A 228 -45.43 -2.22 42.27
CA ASP A 228 -45.49 -1.32 41.12
C ASP A 228 -45.45 0.17 41.49
N ASN A 229 -46.01 0.52 42.64
CA ASN A 229 -46.03 1.90 43.16
C ASN A 229 -44.77 2.28 43.97
N VAL A 230 -43.74 1.42 43.97
CA VAL A 230 -42.50 1.61 44.72
C VAL A 230 -41.33 1.91 43.77
N THR A 231 -40.65 3.03 43.99
CA THR A 231 -39.39 3.39 43.32
C THR A 231 -38.22 3.39 44.31
N ILE A 232 -37.13 2.71 43.98
CA ILE A 232 -35.91 2.66 44.80
C ILE A 232 -34.72 3.18 43.98
N ILE A 233 -34.03 4.19 44.51
CA ILE A 233 -32.77 4.69 43.96
C ILE A 233 -31.59 4.18 44.80
N PHE A 234 -30.63 3.52 44.13
CA PHE A 234 -29.31 3.18 44.66
C PHE A 234 -28.26 4.07 43.97
N ASP A 235 -27.79 5.12 44.66
CA ASP A 235 -26.84 6.08 44.11
C ASP A 235 -25.40 5.75 44.48
N GLY A 236 -24.54 5.62 43.46
CA GLY A 236 -23.10 5.40 43.61
C GLY A 236 -22.71 3.94 43.91
N ILE A 237 -23.36 2.97 43.27
CA ILE A 237 -23.02 1.55 43.44
C ILE A 237 -21.68 1.23 42.76
N THR A 238 -20.83 0.48 43.45
CA THR A 238 -19.53 -0.02 42.97
C THR A 238 -19.44 -1.55 42.99
N ASP A 239 -20.24 -2.21 43.84
CA ASP A 239 -20.44 -3.66 43.85
C ASP A 239 -21.85 -4.03 44.38
N LEU A 240 -22.23 -5.30 44.23
CA LEU A 240 -23.46 -5.88 44.79
C LEU A 240 -23.19 -6.70 46.07
N SER A 241 -22.42 -6.15 47.00
CA SER A 241 -22.02 -6.84 48.25
C SER A 241 -23.15 -7.01 49.28
N SER A 242 -24.17 -6.14 49.30
CA SER A 242 -25.34 -6.30 50.20
C SER A 242 -26.35 -7.31 49.65
N SER A 243 -26.67 -8.34 50.44
CA SER A 243 -27.57 -9.43 50.03
C SER A 243 -29.01 -8.97 49.81
N VAL A 244 -29.50 -7.98 50.58
CA VAL A 244 -30.86 -7.42 50.41
C VAL A 244 -30.94 -6.54 49.16
N VAL A 245 -29.91 -5.71 48.91
CA VAL A 245 -29.84 -4.88 47.68
C VAL A 245 -29.75 -5.78 46.46
N LYS A 246 -28.89 -6.81 46.48
CA LYS A 246 -28.78 -7.79 45.39
C LYS A 246 -30.13 -8.42 45.07
N ARG A 247 -30.89 -8.88 46.09
CA ARG A 247 -32.23 -9.46 45.92
C ARG A 247 -33.29 -8.48 45.41
N LEU A 248 -33.17 -7.18 45.70
CA LEU A 248 -34.02 -6.14 45.09
C LEU A 248 -33.67 -5.93 43.60
N VAL A 249 -32.38 -5.90 43.26
CA VAL A 249 -31.90 -5.77 41.87
C VAL A 249 -32.14 -7.06 41.06
N ASP A 250 -32.22 -8.23 41.70
CA ASP A 250 -32.60 -9.53 41.12
C ASP A 250 -34.14 -9.71 41.03
N LYS A 251 -34.94 -8.77 41.55
CA LYS A 251 -36.41 -8.85 41.66
C LYS A 251 -36.95 -10.01 42.53
N ASP A 252 -36.10 -10.65 43.33
CA ASP A 252 -36.48 -11.60 44.39
C ASP A 252 -37.29 -10.94 45.53
N LEU A 253 -37.18 -9.62 45.66
CA LEU A 253 -37.91 -8.77 46.59
C LEU A 253 -38.53 -7.64 45.77
N LEU A 254 -39.82 -7.34 46.00
CA LEU A 254 -40.59 -6.32 45.29
C LEU A 254 -40.45 -6.42 43.75
N PRO A 255 -40.99 -7.48 43.12
CA PRO A 255 -40.70 -7.81 41.72
C PRO A 255 -41.09 -6.70 40.73
N ASP A 256 -42.20 -6.01 41.00
CA ASP A 256 -42.71 -4.93 40.15
C ASP A 256 -42.15 -3.55 40.52
N ALA A 257 -41.33 -3.44 41.58
CA ALA A 257 -40.78 -2.16 42.01
C ALA A 257 -39.71 -1.65 41.06
N LYS A 258 -39.78 -0.36 40.76
CA LYS A 258 -38.88 0.33 39.85
C LYS A 258 -37.54 0.62 40.51
N ILE A 259 -36.48 0.08 39.94
CA ILE A 259 -35.10 0.22 40.44
C ILE A 259 -34.31 1.18 39.53
N ILE A 260 -33.71 2.20 40.14
CA ILE A 260 -32.81 3.15 39.47
C ILE A 260 -31.44 3.06 40.14
N ILE A 261 -30.42 2.75 39.35
CA ILE A 261 -29.04 2.55 39.81
C ILE A 261 -28.14 3.62 39.20
N THR A 262 -27.17 4.15 39.95
CA THR A 262 -26.09 4.97 39.36
C THR A 262 -24.71 4.34 39.59
N CYS A 263 -23.92 4.18 38.53
CA CYS A 263 -22.60 3.51 38.56
C CYS A 263 -21.57 4.19 37.63
N ARG A 264 -20.32 3.70 37.60
CA ARG A 264 -19.34 4.06 36.55
C ARG A 264 -19.44 3.07 35.37
N PRO A 265 -18.91 3.41 34.18
CA PRO A 265 -18.86 2.49 33.03
C PRO A 265 -18.06 1.20 33.28
N ASP A 266 -17.15 1.22 34.26
CA ASP A 266 -16.27 0.10 34.59
C ASP A 266 -16.85 -0.82 35.67
N ASP A 267 -17.89 -0.34 36.37
CA ASP A 267 -18.68 -1.08 37.37
C ASP A 267 -19.99 -1.63 36.74
N GLU A 268 -20.20 -1.45 35.43
CA GLU A 268 -21.45 -1.75 34.74
C GLU A 268 -21.64 -3.27 34.45
N GLU A 269 -20.56 -4.05 34.43
CA GLU A 269 -20.55 -5.45 33.93
C GLU A 269 -21.52 -6.38 34.69
N ASP A 270 -21.70 -6.20 36.00
CA ASP A 270 -22.61 -6.99 36.83
C ASP A 270 -24.09 -6.80 36.47
N PHE A 271 -24.44 -5.69 35.81
CA PHE A 271 -25.84 -5.26 35.59
C PHE A 271 -26.38 -5.62 34.19
N PHE A 272 -25.55 -5.85 33.18
CA PHE A 272 -25.99 -6.21 31.81
C PHE A 272 -26.73 -7.54 31.70
N SER A 273 -26.69 -8.38 32.73
CA SER A 273 -27.38 -9.69 32.77
C SER A 273 -28.87 -9.59 33.09
N ARG A 274 -29.37 -8.39 33.38
CA ARG A 274 -30.72 -8.09 33.89
C ARG A 274 -31.37 -7.07 32.95
N ASP A 275 -32.70 -7.10 32.77
CA ASP A 275 -33.44 -6.32 31.76
C ASP A 275 -33.51 -4.78 31.99
N PHE A 276 -32.50 -4.20 32.64
CA PHE A 276 -32.39 -2.77 32.90
C PHE A 276 -32.17 -1.97 31.62
N ARG A 277 -32.73 -0.76 31.57
CA ARG A 277 -32.44 0.20 30.52
C ARG A 277 -31.19 1.02 30.84
N ARG A 278 -30.19 0.91 29.99
CA ARG A 278 -28.99 1.74 30.03
C ARG A 278 -29.30 3.16 29.55
N VAL A 279 -29.08 4.14 30.43
CA VAL A 279 -29.14 5.57 30.12
C VAL A 279 -27.78 6.19 30.46
N GLU A 280 -27.13 6.78 29.47
CA GLU A 280 -25.83 7.41 29.63
C GLU A 280 -26.01 8.90 29.97
N VAL A 281 -25.44 9.32 31.11
CA VAL A 281 -25.42 10.69 31.58
C VAL A 281 -24.18 11.39 31.00
N LYS A 282 -24.38 12.26 30.01
CA LYS A 282 -23.30 12.89 29.24
C LYS A 282 -22.82 14.24 29.77
N GLY A 283 -23.53 14.83 30.74
CA GLY A 283 -23.16 16.11 31.35
C GLY A 283 -23.90 17.30 30.74
N PHE A 284 -23.31 18.50 30.85
CA PHE A 284 -23.87 19.75 30.35
C PHE A 284 -23.62 19.94 28.84
N SER A 285 -24.70 20.22 28.09
CA SER A 285 -24.63 20.78 26.73
C SER A 285 -24.07 22.20 26.71
N GLU A 286 -23.85 22.78 25.52
CA GLU A 286 -23.27 24.12 25.41
C GLU A 286 -24.22 25.18 25.98
N TRP A 287 -25.52 24.98 25.80
CA TRP A 287 -26.56 25.78 26.43
C TRP A 287 -26.55 25.63 27.97
N SER A 288 -26.43 24.40 28.49
CA SER A 288 -26.34 24.16 29.93
C SER A 288 -25.07 24.77 30.55
N ILE A 289 -23.92 24.68 29.88
CA ILE A 289 -22.66 25.32 30.34
C ILE A 289 -22.83 26.84 30.40
N LYS A 290 -23.33 27.47 29.33
CA LYS A 290 -23.56 28.93 29.29
C LYS A 290 -24.56 29.37 30.36
N THR A 291 -25.64 28.62 30.54
CA THR A 291 -26.65 28.90 31.56
C THR A 291 -26.03 28.83 32.96
N TYR A 292 -25.32 27.73 33.26
CA TYR A 292 -24.64 27.54 34.55
C TYR A 292 -23.62 28.64 34.85
N LEU A 293 -22.70 28.90 33.92
CA LEU A 293 -21.66 29.93 34.07
C LEU A 293 -22.26 31.35 34.16
N SER A 294 -23.39 31.63 33.51
CA SER A 294 -24.05 32.94 33.62
C SER A 294 -24.59 33.18 35.04
N VAL A 295 -25.10 32.13 35.70
CA VAL A 295 -25.61 32.17 37.08
C VAL A 295 -24.48 32.20 38.11
N THR A 296 -23.34 31.53 37.86
CA THR A 296 -22.23 31.44 38.83
C THR A 296 -21.16 32.52 38.69
N LEU A 297 -20.90 33.05 37.48
CA LEU A 297 -19.81 34.00 37.20
C LEU A 297 -20.27 35.35 36.62
N GLY A 298 -21.50 35.48 36.11
CA GLY A 298 -21.96 36.71 35.48
C GLY A 298 -21.10 37.14 34.28
N GLU A 299 -20.57 38.36 34.29
CA GLU A 299 -19.71 38.89 33.20
C GLU A 299 -18.37 38.13 33.04
N GLU A 300 -17.84 37.55 34.12
CA GLU A 300 -16.56 36.84 34.13
C GLU A 300 -16.60 35.53 33.32
N GLN A 301 -17.80 35.02 33.00
CA GLN A 301 -17.99 33.84 32.13
C GLN A 301 -17.25 33.96 30.79
N LYS A 302 -17.09 35.18 30.25
CA LYS A 302 -16.38 35.42 28.98
C LYS A 302 -14.94 34.92 29.00
N LYS A 303 -14.27 34.92 30.16
CA LYS A 303 -12.89 34.40 30.30
C LYS A 303 -12.84 32.87 30.19
N VAL A 304 -13.90 32.19 30.63
CA VAL A 304 -14.06 30.73 30.52
C VAL A 304 -14.52 30.35 29.11
N LEU A 305 -15.54 31.01 28.56
CA LEU A 305 -16.06 30.73 27.21
C LEU A 305 -15.03 31.00 26.10
N ASN A 306 -14.13 31.97 26.28
CA ASN A 306 -13.06 32.28 25.31
C ASN A 306 -11.84 31.36 25.43
N ASN A 307 -11.75 30.52 26.46
CA ASN A 307 -10.71 29.51 26.62
C ASN A 307 -11.32 28.15 26.29
N LEU A 308 -10.94 27.60 25.13
CA LEU A 308 -11.64 26.43 24.58
C LEU A 308 -11.41 25.17 25.43
N GLU A 309 -10.26 25.06 26.10
CA GLU A 309 -9.88 23.97 26.98
C GLU A 309 -10.66 24.00 28.31
N LEU A 310 -10.92 25.19 28.86
CA LEU A 310 -11.81 25.38 30.02
C LEU A 310 -13.28 25.16 29.65
N LEU A 311 -13.73 25.72 28.53
CA LEU A 311 -15.09 25.56 28.01
C LEU A 311 -15.44 24.08 27.81
N THR A 312 -14.54 23.33 27.17
CA THR A 312 -14.73 21.91 26.97
C THR A 312 -14.83 21.18 28.31
N LEU A 313 -13.90 21.42 29.25
CA LEU A 313 -13.91 20.75 30.56
C LEU A 313 -15.21 21.00 31.34
N CYS A 314 -15.85 22.16 31.17
CA CYS A 314 -17.14 22.48 31.80
C CYS A 314 -18.32 21.59 31.38
N HIS A 315 -18.22 20.72 30.38
CA HIS A 315 -19.27 19.72 30.12
C HIS A 315 -19.47 18.77 31.32
N VAL A 316 -18.44 18.54 32.13
CA VAL A 316 -18.58 17.85 33.42
C VAL A 316 -19.10 18.87 34.45
N PRO A 317 -20.30 18.68 35.04
CA PRO A 317 -20.86 19.65 36.00
C PRO A 317 -19.95 19.93 37.19
N MET A 318 -19.19 18.92 37.63
CA MET A 318 -18.16 19.09 38.63
C MET A 318 -17.05 20.07 38.21
N TYR A 319 -16.55 19.96 36.98
CA TYR A 319 -15.53 20.88 36.47
C TYR A 319 -16.11 22.28 36.24
N ALA A 320 -17.36 22.41 35.79
CA ALA A 320 -18.05 23.69 35.72
C ALA A 320 -18.17 24.37 37.11
N LEU A 321 -18.54 23.62 38.15
CA LEU A 321 -18.57 24.10 39.54
C LEU A 321 -17.17 24.52 40.01
N MET A 322 -16.16 23.67 39.79
CA MET A 322 -14.77 23.90 40.16
C MET A 322 -14.17 25.15 39.48
N VAL A 323 -14.38 25.30 38.17
CA VAL A 323 -14.00 26.48 37.38
C VAL A 323 -14.74 27.72 37.88
N SER A 324 -16.04 27.62 38.15
CA SER A 324 -16.83 28.73 38.70
C SER A 324 -16.29 29.21 40.05
N VAL A 325 -15.97 28.29 40.97
CA VAL A 325 -15.39 28.63 42.27
C VAL A 325 -14.01 29.28 42.09
N CYS A 326 -13.15 28.77 41.20
CA CYS A 326 -11.86 29.39 40.90
C CYS A 326 -11.98 30.82 40.36
N PHE A 327 -12.75 31.03 39.28
CA PHE A 327 -12.91 32.33 38.62
C PHE A 327 -13.73 33.33 39.43
N SER A 328 -14.53 32.88 40.42
CA SER A 328 -15.17 33.78 41.39
C SER A 328 -14.20 34.41 42.42
N SER A 329 -12.95 33.93 42.45
CA SER A 329 -11.88 34.40 43.33
C SER A 329 -10.81 35.21 42.58
N GLU A 330 -9.94 35.95 43.28
CA GLU A 330 -8.81 36.71 42.69
C GLU A 330 -7.73 35.86 41.98
N ILE A 331 -7.95 34.55 41.76
CA ILE A 331 -7.03 33.67 41.05
C ILE A 331 -7.65 33.37 39.69
N SER A 332 -7.18 34.03 38.62
CA SER A 332 -7.51 33.62 37.24
C SER A 332 -6.41 32.69 36.71
N PRO A 333 -6.57 31.35 36.79
CA PRO A 333 -5.66 30.45 36.12
C PRO A 333 -5.87 30.53 34.60
N GLN A 334 -4.81 30.31 33.84
CA GLN A 334 -4.89 29.78 32.48
C GLN A 334 -4.40 28.32 32.55
N PRO A 335 -5.24 27.35 32.93
CA PRO A 335 -4.84 25.95 32.91
C PRO A 335 -5.09 25.37 31.51
N CYS A 336 -4.20 24.49 31.05
CA CYS A 336 -4.31 23.76 29.79
C CYS A 336 -4.58 22.26 29.97
N THR A 337 -4.48 21.70 31.19
CA THR A 337 -4.78 20.28 31.47
C THR A 337 -5.73 20.08 32.66
N THR A 338 -6.29 18.88 32.79
CA THR A 338 -7.20 18.50 33.88
C THR A 338 -6.50 18.61 35.22
N THR A 339 -5.27 18.10 35.34
CA THR A 339 -4.53 18.10 36.61
C THR A 339 -4.21 19.52 37.10
N GLU A 340 -4.00 20.48 36.20
CA GLU A 340 -3.78 21.87 36.57
C GLU A 340 -4.99 22.52 37.23
N ILE A 341 -6.21 22.17 36.80
CA ILE A 341 -7.44 22.61 37.47
C ILE A 341 -7.44 22.11 38.92
N TYR A 342 -7.09 20.83 39.15
CA TYR A 342 -7.04 20.22 40.48
C TYR A 342 -5.98 20.90 41.38
N ILE A 343 -4.79 21.14 40.85
CA ILE A 343 -3.72 21.90 41.53
C ILE A 343 -4.23 23.28 41.97
N ASN A 344 -4.90 24.00 41.08
CA ASN A 344 -5.40 25.35 41.37
C ASN A 344 -6.49 25.36 42.45
N ILE A 345 -7.33 24.32 42.49
CA ILE A 345 -8.38 24.15 43.50
C ILE A 345 -7.79 23.81 44.86
N VAL A 346 -6.84 22.88 44.93
CA VAL A 346 -6.12 22.58 46.17
C VAL A 346 -5.45 23.84 46.73
N ARG A 347 -4.82 24.64 45.87
CA ARG A 347 -4.24 25.94 46.25
C ARG A 347 -5.30 26.95 46.71
N LEU A 348 -6.49 26.99 46.09
CA LEU A 348 -7.59 27.87 46.49
C LEU A 348 -8.19 27.48 47.86
N CYS A 349 -8.49 26.20 48.08
CA CYS A 349 -8.97 25.69 49.36
C CYS A 349 -7.99 26.01 50.50
N LEU A 350 -6.68 25.91 50.24
CA LEU A 350 -5.64 26.30 51.21
C LEU A 350 -5.59 27.84 51.41
N LYS A 351 -5.77 28.66 50.35
CA LYS A 351 -5.86 30.14 50.43
C LYS A 351 -7.06 30.61 51.27
N MET A 352 -8.23 30.00 51.09
CA MET A 352 -9.45 30.35 51.84
C MET A 352 -9.26 30.16 53.36
N ASN A 353 -8.39 29.23 53.78
CA ASN A 353 -8.09 28.99 55.20
C ASN A 353 -6.88 29.77 55.71
N SER A 354 -5.88 30.08 54.87
CA SER A 354 -4.79 30.99 55.24
C SER A 354 -5.31 32.41 55.51
N ASN A 355 -6.33 32.85 54.76
CA ASN A 355 -6.99 34.15 54.96
C ASN A 355 -7.69 34.25 56.33
N LYS A 356 -8.38 33.19 56.79
CA LYS A 356 -8.95 33.11 58.14
C LYS A 356 -7.90 33.23 59.25
N LYS A 357 -6.64 32.85 58.97
CA LYS A 357 -5.50 32.88 59.91
C LYS A 357 -4.49 34.03 59.66
N LYS A 358 -4.84 35.04 58.83
CA LYS A 358 -4.02 36.24 58.52
C LYS A 358 -2.62 35.97 57.94
N THR A 359 -2.39 34.88 57.21
CA THR A 359 -1.09 34.59 56.58
C THR A 359 -0.97 35.23 55.20
N LYS A 360 0.10 36.02 54.94
CA LYS A 360 0.26 36.81 53.69
C LYS A 360 0.80 36.05 52.46
N CYS A 361 1.32 34.83 52.61
CA CYS A 361 1.90 34.05 51.51
C CYS A 361 1.40 32.61 51.53
N LEU A 362 0.81 32.16 50.41
CA LEU A 362 0.21 30.83 50.28
C LEU A 362 1.26 29.72 50.30
N ASN A 363 2.36 29.85 49.55
CA ASN A 363 3.41 28.82 49.48
C ASN A 363 4.04 28.56 50.87
N PHE A 364 4.25 29.61 51.67
CA PHE A 364 4.71 29.48 53.05
C PHE A 364 3.68 28.75 53.94
N TYR A 365 2.39 29.02 53.77
CA TYR A 365 1.33 28.31 54.48
C TYR A 365 1.26 26.82 54.10
N ILE A 366 1.42 26.49 52.81
CA ILE A 366 1.47 25.09 52.31
C ILE A 366 2.66 24.36 52.93
N ASN A 367 3.87 24.95 52.89
CA ASN A 367 5.08 24.34 53.46
C ASN A 367 4.93 24.10 54.99
N ASN A 368 4.37 25.07 55.73
CA ASN A 368 4.08 24.91 57.16
C ASN A 368 2.97 23.89 57.48
N LYS A 369 2.24 23.41 56.47
CA LYS A 369 1.20 22.38 56.59
C LYS A 369 1.49 21.11 55.79
N ARG A 370 2.75 20.96 55.37
CA ARG A 370 3.25 19.85 54.55
C ARG A 370 2.92 18.49 55.15
N GLU A 371 3.20 18.27 56.44
CA GLU A 371 2.94 16.98 57.11
C GLU A 371 1.45 16.62 57.14
N GLN A 372 0.57 17.59 57.44
CA GLN A 372 -0.87 17.35 57.47
C GLN A 372 -1.44 17.08 56.06
N ILE A 373 -0.89 17.74 55.04
CA ILE A 373 -1.26 17.52 53.63
C ILE A 373 -0.78 16.13 53.16
N LEU A 374 0.43 15.71 53.52
CA LEU A 374 0.95 14.38 53.17
C LEU A 374 0.25 13.24 53.93
N SER A 375 -0.16 13.45 55.18
CA SER A 375 -0.99 12.50 55.93
C SER A 375 -2.39 12.33 55.31
N LEU A 376 -3.00 13.41 54.80
CA LEU A 376 -4.22 13.32 54.01
C LEU A 376 -4.00 12.56 52.69
N ALA A 377 -2.86 12.75 52.04
CA ALA A 377 -2.47 12.04 50.82
C ALA A 377 -2.33 10.52 51.06
N GLU A 378 -1.73 10.12 52.18
CA GLU A 378 -1.62 8.72 52.60
C GLU A 378 -2.99 8.08 52.84
N ALA A 379 -3.87 8.76 53.59
CA ALA A 379 -5.23 8.30 53.81
C ALA A 379 -6.02 8.17 52.50
N ALA A 380 -5.81 9.08 51.54
CA ALA A 380 -6.42 9.00 50.21
C ALA A 380 -5.93 7.79 49.41
N PHE A 381 -4.63 7.49 49.44
CA PHE A 381 -4.05 6.32 48.78
C PHE A 381 -4.61 5.02 49.37
N ASN A 382 -4.52 4.85 50.69
CA ASN A 382 -5.00 3.65 51.39
C ASN A 382 -6.50 3.42 51.18
N ALA A 383 -7.29 4.50 51.05
CA ALA A 383 -8.71 4.41 50.74
C ALA A 383 -8.97 4.04 49.27
N ALA A 384 -8.21 4.60 48.33
CA ALA A 384 -8.31 4.26 46.91
C ALA A 384 -7.95 2.78 46.65
N GLU A 385 -6.83 2.31 47.19
CA GLU A 385 -6.36 0.91 47.11
C GLU A 385 -7.40 -0.09 47.65
N ARG A 386 -8.11 0.28 48.72
CA ARG A 386 -9.20 -0.52 49.33
C ARG A 386 -10.57 -0.31 48.67
N LYS A 387 -10.66 0.44 47.56
CA LYS A 387 -11.92 0.82 46.87
C LYS A 387 -12.96 1.50 47.78
N THR A 388 -12.54 2.17 48.86
CA THR A 388 -13.42 2.83 49.82
C THR A 388 -13.38 4.36 49.68
N VAL A 389 -14.50 5.01 50.00
CA VAL A 389 -14.63 6.47 50.07
C VAL A 389 -14.63 6.98 51.52
N ILE A 390 -14.63 6.05 52.50
CA ILE A 390 -14.71 6.34 53.93
C ILE A 390 -13.31 6.28 54.55
N LEU A 391 -12.89 7.41 55.13
CA LEU A 391 -11.66 7.59 55.90
C LEU A 391 -12.00 7.44 57.39
N THR A 392 -11.73 6.26 57.96
CA THR A 392 -11.92 5.98 59.39
C THR A 392 -10.74 6.40 60.26
N ASP A 393 -9.53 6.35 59.69
CA ASP A 393 -8.28 6.37 60.46
C ASP A 393 -7.66 7.79 60.54
N LEU A 394 -8.42 8.82 60.18
CA LEU A 394 -7.93 10.19 60.03
C LEU A 394 -7.95 10.96 61.38
N SER A 395 -6.82 10.97 62.08
CA SER A 395 -6.66 11.61 63.40
C SER A 395 -6.48 13.13 63.39
N CYS A 396 -6.62 13.80 62.24
CA CYS A 396 -6.25 15.20 62.05
C CYS A 396 -7.45 16.17 62.04
N GLU A 397 -7.61 16.96 63.10
CA GLU A 397 -8.63 18.04 63.19
C GLU A 397 -8.20 19.36 62.52
N ASP A 398 -7.07 19.43 61.78
CA ASP A 398 -6.65 20.72 61.21
C ASP A 398 -7.57 21.18 60.08
N SER A 399 -8.08 22.39 60.23
CA SER A 399 -8.73 23.22 59.22
C SER A 399 -8.21 23.09 57.77
N CYS A 400 -6.91 22.89 57.54
CA CYS A 400 -6.39 22.69 56.18
C CYS A 400 -6.80 21.35 55.55
N VAL A 401 -6.86 20.28 56.35
CA VAL A 401 -7.27 18.92 55.94
C VAL A 401 -8.79 18.84 55.81
N LEU A 402 -9.51 19.38 56.80
CA LEU A 402 -10.98 19.45 56.81
C LEU A 402 -11.59 20.23 55.63
N SER A 403 -10.78 20.96 54.86
CA SER A 403 -11.25 21.73 53.70
C SER A 403 -11.43 20.90 52.42
N PHE A 404 -10.96 19.66 52.42
CA PHE A 404 -11.14 18.71 51.32
C PHE A 404 -12.16 17.61 51.65
N LEU A 405 -12.70 17.64 52.87
CA LEU A 405 -13.42 16.54 53.49
C LEU A 405 -14.84 16.95 53.93
N LYS A 406 -15.75 15.98 53.87
CA LYS A 406 -17.10 16.00 54.44
C LYS A 406 -17.12 15.08 55.67
N PRO A 407 -17.63 15.53 56.82
CA PRO A 407 -17.81 14.65 57.98
C PRO A 407 -19.00 13.69 57.77
N LEU A 408 -18.79 12.43 58.13
CA LEU A 408 -19.77 11.35 58.14
C LEU A 408 -19.99 10.88 59.58
N PHE A 409 -21.24 10.85 60.03
CA PHE A 409 -21.60 10.46 61.41
C PHE A 409 -22.11 9.01 61.43
N ILE A 410 -21.20 8.07 61.69
CA ILE A 410 -21.49 6.63 61.70
C ILE A 410 -21.98 6.23 63.09
N LYS A 411 -23.21 5.72 63.20
CA LYS A 411 -23.70 5.13 64.46
C LYS A 411 -23.12 3.73 64.65
N VAL A 412 -22.35 3.55 65.71
CA VAL A 412 -21.76 2.25 66.07
C VAL A 412 -22.60 1.56 67.16
N ALA A 413 -23.22 2.35 68.05
CA ALA A 413 -24.21 1.87 69.02
C ALA A 413 -25.36 2.89 69.17
N HIS A 414 -26.40 2.55 69.93
CA HIS A 414 -27.56 3.43 70.13
C HIS A 414 -27.22 4.81 70.75
N THR A 415 -26.09 4.91 71.45
CA THR A 415 -25.60 6.13 72.10
C THR A 415 -24.24 6.61 71.58
N GLU A 416 -23.62 5.90 70.63
CA GLU A 416 -22.23 6.13 70.22
C GLU A 416 -22.13 6.36 68.71
N THR A 417 -21.56 7.50 68.34
CA THR A 417 -21.44 7.95 66.95
C THR A 417 -19.99 8.30 66.67
N ILE A 418 -19.34 7.59 65.75
CA ILE A 418 -17.98 7.89 65.30
C ILE A 418 -18.07 8.89 64.14
N THR A 419 -17.23 9.92 64.17
CA THR A 419 -17.06 10.84 63.05
C THR A 419 -15.98 10.29 62.12
N ALA A 420 -16.39 9.75 60.98
CA ALA A 420 -15.51 9.44 59.87
C ALA A 420 -15.50 10.61 58.87
N TYR A 421 -14.66 10.54 57.85
CA TYR A 421 -14.61 11.55 56.79
C TYR A 421 -14.69 10.92 55.40
N SER A 422 -15.14 11.68 54.41
CA SER A 422 -14.99 11.35 52.99
C SER A 422 -14.50 12.57 52.23
N PHE A 423 -13.83 12.38 51.09
CA PHE A 423 -13.51 13.51 50.21
C PHE A 423 -14.78 14.14 49.63
N LEU A 424 -14.75 15.46 49.38
CA LEU A 424 -15.83 16.17 48.69
C LEU A 424 -16.17 15.56 47.31
N HIS A 425 -15.21 14.89 46.68
CA HIS A 425 -15.44 13.99 45.55
C HIS A 425 -14.33 12.94 45.44
N TYR A 426 -14.63 11.78 44.85
CA TYR A 426 -13.68 10.69 44.66
C TYR A 426 -12.44 11.10 43.85
N THR A 427 -12.57 11.99 42.85
CA THR A 427 -11.40 12.43 42.09
C THR A 427 -10.45 13.32 42.89
N MET A 428 -10.90 13.96 43.99
CA MET A 428 -9.98 14.58 44.95
C MET A 428 -9.18 13.50 45.69
N GLN A 429 -9.80 12.38 46.06
CA GLN A 429 -9.12 11.23 46.63
C GLN A 429 -8.08 10.65 45.65
N GLU A 430 -8.42 10.49 44.37
CA GLU A 430 -7.48 10.08 43.32
C GLU A 430 -6.30 11.07 43.19
N PHE A 431 -6.55 12.39 43.17
CA PHE A 431 -5.49 13.39 43.12
C PHE A 431 -4.55 13.35 44.34
N PHE A 432 -5.10 13.21 45.55
CA PHE A 432 -4.32 13.10 46.78
C PHE A 432 -3.59 11.75 46.89
N ALA A 433 -4.15 10.65 46.37
CA ALA A 433 -3.49 9.36 46.28
C ALA A 433 -2.30 9.40 45.30
N ALA A 434 -2.46 10.06 44.14
CA ALA A 434 -1.38 10.30 43.19
C ALA A 434 -0.25 11.13 43.82
N LEU A 435 -0.58 12.20 44.58
CA LEU A 435 0.40 12.99 45.34
C LEU A 435 1.21 12.14 46.34
N TRP A 436 0.59 11.16 47.00
CA TRP A 436 1.28 10.27 47.93
C TRP A 436 2.23 9.30 47.23
N LEU A 437 1.82 8.74 46.07
CA LEU A 437 2.69 7.88 45.26
C LEU A 437 3.98 8.62 44.84
N LEU A 438 3.89 9.89 44.47
CA LEU A 438 5.06 10.71 44.13
C LEU A 438 6.02 10.95 45.30
N LYS A 439 5.57 10.78 46.54
CA LYS A 439 6.43 10.84 47.73
C LYS A 439 7.06 9.48 48.09
N ASN A 440 6.56 8.39 47.50
CA ASN A 440 6.95 7.01 47.79
C ASN A 440 7.30 6.27 46.48
N PRO A 441 8.42 6.64 45.81
CA PRO A 441 8.76 6.16 44.46
C PRO A 441 8.82 4.63 44.37
N ASP A 442 9.25 3.94 45.42
CA ASP A 442 9.34 2.47 45.46
C ASP A 442 7.99 1.78 45.18
N LYS A 443 6.86 2.42 45.52
CA LYS A 443 5.50 1.90 45.27
C LYS A 443 4.92 2.28 43.92
N VAL A 444 5.54 3.21 43.18
CA VAL A 444 5.04 3.68 41.88
C VAL A 444 5.05 2.54 40.87
N GLN A 445 6.14 1.77 40.83
CA GLN A 445 6.27 0.61 39.95
C GLN A 445 5.19 -0.44 40.26
N ASP A 446 5.06 -0.87 41.53
CA ASP A 446 4.06 -1.86 41.95
C ASP A 446 2.63 -1.46 41.56
N VAL A 447 2.23 -0.22 41.84
CA VAL A 447 0.88 0.27 41.50
C VAL A 447 0.68 0.40 40.00
N PHE A 448 1.71 0.83 39.24
CA PHE A 448 1.62 0.88 37.78
C PHE A 448 1.42 -0.52 37.19
N GLN A 449 2.21 -1.51 37.62
CA GLN A 449 2.11 -2.91 37.21
C GLN A 449 0.74 -3.51 37.58
N GLN A 450 0.29 -3.31 38.83
CA GLN A 450 -0.99 -3.83 39.30
C GLN A 450 -2.18 -3.14 38.61
N SER A 451 -2.09 -1.86 38.26
CA SER A 451 -3.18 -1.14 37.56
C SER A 451 -3.52 -1.69 36.17
N LEU A 452 -2.67 -2.56 35.61
CA LEU A 452 -2.93 -3.32 34.37
C LEU A 452 -3.75 -4.60 34.60
N THR A 453 -4.03 -4.96 35.86
CA THR A 453 -4.87 -6.11 36.24
C THR A 453 -6.32 -5.70 36.49
N GLU A 454 -7.28 -6.60 36.22
CA GLU A 454 -8.71 -6.33 36.43
C GLU A 454 -9.07 -5.98 37.88
N GLU A 455 -8.34 -6.50 38.87
CA GLU A 455 -8.59 -6.23 40.29
C GLU A 455 -8.24 -4.78 40.66
N MET A 456 -7.10 -4.29 40.17
CA MET A 456 -6.53 -2.98 40.50
C MET A 456 -6.71 -1.92 39.39
N LYS A 457 -7.47 -2.20 38.31
CA LYS A 457 -7.70 -1.28 37.18
C LYS A 457 -8.16 0.13 37.56
N HIS A 458 -8.88 0.27 38.67
CA HIS A 458 -9.31 1.55 39.23
C HIS A 458 -8.15 2.49 39.63
N MET A 459 -6.98 1.96 39.97
CA MET A 459 -5.77 2.74 40.31
C MET A 459 -5.15 3.41 39.08
N ARG A 460 -5.54 3.01 37.87
CA ARG A 460 -5.05 3.58 36.60
C ARG A 460 -5.33 5.08 36.47
N HIS A 461 -6.39 5.59 37.10
CA HIS A 461 -6.76 7.01 37.10
C HIS A 461 -5.78 7.91 37.88
N LEU A 462 -4.88 7.34 38.68
CA LEU A 462 -3.83 8.09 39.38
C LEU A 462 -2.73 8.56 38.43
N ILE A 463 -2.45 7.78 37.38
CA ILE A 463 -1.29 7.94 36.49
C ILE A 463 -1.30 9.29 35.74
N PRO A 464 -2.42 9.76 35.13
CA PRO A 464 -2.44 11.08 34.48
C PRO A 464 -2.15 12.24 35.43
N PHE A 465 -2.60 12.17 36.69
CA PHE A 465 -2.26 13.18 37.70
C PHE A 465 -0.76 13.16 38.02
N MET A 466 -0.15 11.98 38.15
CA MET A 466 1.29 11.83 38.36
C MET A 466 2.10 12.43 37.21
N CYS A 467 1.69 12.19 35.96
CA CYS A 467 2.31 12.74 34.76
C CYS A 467 2.47 14.28 34.80
N ARG A 468 1.43 15.03 35.18
CA ARG A 468 1.52 16.51 35.29
C ARG A 468 2.33 16.95 36.51
N LEU A 469 2.14 16.29 37.65
CA LEU A 469 2.78 16.66 38.92
C LEU A 469 4.31 16.41 38.93
N LEU A 470 4.82 15.56 38.04
CA LEU A 470 6.25 15.30 37.83
C LEU A 470 6.95 16.30 36.87
N ASN A 471 6.20 17.14 36.14
CA ASN A 471 6.81 18.03 35.13
C ASN A 471 7.78 19.05 35.74
N GLU A 472 8.96 19.20 35.14
CA GLU A 472 10.03 20.11 35.59
C GLU A 472 9.58 21.58 35.77
N LYS A 473 8.62 22.05 34.95
CA LYS A 473 7.92 23.35 35.09
C LYS A 473 6.92 23.28 36.25
N ASN A 474 7.44 22.91 37.42
CA ASN A 474 6.69 22.45 38.56
C ASN A 474 5.54 23.41 38.93
N PRO A 475 4.30 22.91 39.08
CA PRO A 475 3.27 23.69 39.74
C PRO A 475 3.72 24.02 41.15
N SER A 476 3.61 25.28 41.56
CA SER A 476 4.07 25.82 42.86
C SER A 476 3.45 25.19 44.13
N LEU A 477 2.63 24.15 43.97
CA LEU A 477 2.18 23.23 45.01
C LEU A 477 3.24 22.16 45.33
N MET A 478 3.81 21.50 44.32
CA MET A 478 4.71 20.35 44.50
C MET A 478 6.03 20.73 45.18
N THR A 479 6.62 21.86 44.79
CA THR A 479 7.83 22.42 45.40
C THR A 479 7.67 22.83 46.87
N CYS A 480 6.43 22.87 47.40
CA CYS A 480 6.16 23.08 48.82
C CYS A 480 5.95 21.77 49.61
N LEU A 481 5.84 20.63 48.92
CA LEU A 481 5.44 19.34 49.51
C LEU A 481 6.50 18.23 49.34
N ILE A 482 7.27 18.27 48.26
CA ILE A 482 8.34 17.30 47.96
C ILE A 482 9.58 18.08 47.47
N PRO A 483 10.82 17.72 47.89
CA PRO A 483 12.04 18.34 47.36
C PRO A 483 12.19 18.10 45.85
N ALA A 484 12.86 19.03 45.16
CA ALA A 484 13.01 18.98 43.71
C ALA A 484 13.87 17.79 43.25
N GLU A 485 14.84 17.39 44.06
CA GLU A 485 15.74 16.27 43.83
C GLU A 485 15.00 14.92 43.87
N GLU A 486 14.12 14.72 44.85
CA GLU A 486 13.27 13.52 44.97
C GLU A 486 12.30 13.41 43.78
N LEU A 487 11.70 14.54 43.36
CA LEU A 487 10.78 14.59 42.22
C LEU A 487 11.47 14.24 40.90
N ARG A 488 12.67 14.77 40.65
CA ARG A 488 13.46 14.45 39.44
C ARG A 488 13.83 12.97 39.38
N SER A 489 14.34 12.42 40.47
CA SER A 489 14.67 10.99 40.59
C SER A 489 13.46 10.10 40.29
N THR A 490 12.27 10.50 40.74
CA THR A 490 11.01 9.80 40.48
C THR A 490 10.56 9.94 39.01
N SER A 491 10.72 11.11 38.41
CA SER A 491 10.36 11.40 37.02
C SER A 491 11.17 10.56 36.02
N ASP A 492 12.49 10.49 36.20
CA ASP A 492 13.41 9.82 35.25
C ASP A 492 13.17 8.31 35.14
N GLY A 493 12.70 7.68 36.22
CA GLY A 493 12.26 6.28 36.21
C GLY A 493 10.85 6.10 35.65
N PHE A 494 9.91 6.95 36.09
CA PHE A 494 8.49 6.83 35.75
C PHE A 494 8.19 6.92 34.26
N PHE A 495 8.73 7.92 33.54
CA PHE A 495 8.46 8.05 32.10
C PHE A 495 9.07 6.92 31.27
N LYS A 496 10.21 6.36 31.69
CA LYS A 496 10.80 5.17 31.05
C LYS A 496 9.92 3.93 31.25
N GLU A 497 9.36 3.74 32.46
CA GLU A 497 8.47 2.60 32.72
C GLU A 497 7.09 2.75 32.05
N LEU A 498 6.59 3.99 31.90
CA LEU A 498 5.36 4.32 31.16
C LEU A 498 5.46 3.97 29.66
N ILE A 499 6.65 4.13 29.06
CA ILE A 499 6.90 3.97 27.63
C ILE A 499 7.45 2.56 27.28
N ASN A 500 7.86 1.75 28.27
CA ASN A 500 8.61 0.50 28.01
C ASN A 500 7.83 -0.55 27.17
N LYS A 501 8.54 -1.12 26.19
CA LYS A 501 8.03 -1.94 25.08
C LYS A 501 7.91 -3.45 25.36
N ASP A 502 8.50 -3.95 26.45
CA ASP A 502 8.47 -5.38 26.84
C ASP A 502 7.11 -5.89 27.36
N ARG A 503 6.10 -5.02 27.41
CA ARG A 503 4.72 -5.39 27.74
C ARG A 503 4.04 -5.93 26.47
N GLY A 504 3.38 -7.09 26.59
CA GLY A 504 2.79 -7.81 25.47
C GLY A 504 1.74 -7.04 24.65
N SER A 505 1.20 -7.71 23.61
CA SER A 505 0.46 -7.16 22.46
C SER A 505 -0.90 -6.46 22.73
N ASP A 506 -1.05 -5.71 23.83
CA ASP A 506 -2.31 -5.09 24.26
C ASP A 506 -2.04 -3.78 25.02
N VAL A 507 -1.11 -2.96 24.51
CA VAL A 507 -0.80 -1.62 25.03
C VAL A 507 -1.88 -0.64 24.59
N ASP A 508 -2.54 0.00 25.55
CA ASP A 508 -3.55 1.02 25.31
C ASP A 508 -2.88 2.36 24.94
N ILE A 509 -2.57 2.50 23.64
CA ILE A 509 -1.91 3.67 23.04
C ILE A 509 -2.69 4.95 23.35
N LEU A 510 -4.03 4.90 23.36
CA LEU A 510 -4.86 6.07 23.60
C LEU A 510 -4.65 6.65 25.01
N PHE A 511 -4.60 5.78 26.02
CA PHE A 511 -4.26 6.18 27.39
C PHE A 511 -2.83 6.73 27.50
N LEU A 512 -1.85 6.16 26.81
CA LEU A 512 -0.49 6.72 26.78
C LEU A 512 -0.48 8.13 26.19
N CYS A 513 -1.22 8.38 25.11
CA CYS A 513 -1.41 9.73 24.57
C CYS A 513 -2.05 10.68 25.60
N GLN A 514 -3.05 10.24 26.37
CA GLN A 514 -3.68 11.04 27.43
C GLN A 514 -2.72 11.34 28.58
N CYS A 515 -1.90 10.38 29.01
CA CYS A 515 -0.85 10.56 30.02
C CYS A 515 0.23 11.54 29.58
N LEU A 516 0.67 11.48 28.32
CA LEU A 516 1.63 12.43 27.74
C LEU A 516 1.02 13.82 27.53
N TYR A 517 -0.28 13.90 27.23
CA TYR A 517 -1.00 15.17 27.19
C TYR A 517 -1.10 15.82 28.57
N GLU A 518 -1.39 15.07 29.64
CA GLU A 518 -1.30 15.61 31.00
C GLU A 518 0.15 15.92 31.41
N SER A 519 1.15 15.14 30.96
CA SER A 519 2.55 15.46 31.27
C SER A 519 3.00 16.80 30.68
N GLN A 520 2.54 17.14 29.47
CA GLN A 520 3.04 18.27 28.68
C GLN A 520 4.57 18.21 28.47
N CYS A 521 5.11 17.00 28.24
CA CYS A 521 6.52 16.73 27.96
C CYS A 521 6.72 16.27 26.49
N PRO A 522 7.24 17.16 25.61
CA PRO A 522 7.54 16.83 24.21
C PRO A 522 8.59 15.72 24.02
N GLU A 523 9.54 15.62 24.95
CA GLU A 523 10.63 14.65 24.94
C GLU A 523 10.04 13.22 25.09
N ALA A 524 9.22 13.01 26.11
CA ALA A 524 8.51 11.74 26.34
C ALA A 524 7.54 11.38 25.19
N CYS A 525 6.99 12.36 24.47
CA CYS A 525 6.23 12.09 23.24
C CYS A 525 7.11 11.57 22.11
N SER A 526 8.32 12.10 21.98
CA SER A 526 9.30 11.68 20.98
C SER A 526 9.80 10.26 21.28
N ASP A 527 10.05 9.97 22.56
CA ASP A 527 10.44 8.63 23.02
C ASP A 527 9.34 7.58 22.77
N LEU A 528 8.05 7.93 23.00
CA LEU A 528 6.94 7.04 22.66
C LEU A 528 6.86 6.79 21.14
N LEU A 529 6.96 7.84 20.31
CA LEU A 529 6.89 7.71 18.85
C LEU A 529 8.04 6.87 18.30
N ASN A 530 9.27 7.06 18.79
CA ASN A 530 10.42 6.21 18.48
C ASN A 530 10.17 4.76 18.91
N THR A 531 9.61 4.55 20.11
CA THR A 531 9.28 3.22 20.63
C THR A 531 8.23 2.52 19.76
N LEU A 532 7.24 3.24 19.24
CA LEU A 532 6.18 2.70 18.37
C LEU A 532 6.53 2.65 16.87
N ASP A 533 7.79 2.92 16.49
CA ASP A 533 8.25 3.07 15.10
C ASP A 533 7.35 4.03 14.27
N TYR A 534 6.90 5.10 14.91
CA TYR A 534 6.00 6.11 14.32
C TYR A 534 4.66 5.56 13.83
N SER A 535 4.21 4.41 14.36
CA SER A 535 2.90 3.83 14.09
C SER A 535 1.96 3.99 15.29
N LEU A 536 0.84 4.70 15.11
CA LEU A 536 -0.22 4.87 16.09
C LEU A 536 -1.48 4.14 15.64
N ASP A 537 -1.68 2.93 16.16
CA ASP A 537 -2.93 2.18 15.99
C ASP A 537 -3.96 2.67 17.02
N LEU A 538 -5.04 3.30 16.53
CA LEU A 538 -6.20 3.68 17.32
C LEU A 538 -7.47 2.97 16.81
N SER A 539 -7.33 1.86 16.07
CA SER A 539 -8.44 1.11 15.51
C SER A 539 -9.44 0.64 16.57
N GLU A 540 -10.72 0.63 16.20
CA GLU A 540 -11.87 0.32 17.06
C GLU A 540 -12.06 1.21 18.31
N GLN A 541 -11.19 2.20 18.56
CA GLN A 541 -11.33 3.15 19.67
C GLN A 541 -12.48 4.15 19.45
N SER A 542 -12.95 4.75 20.54
CA SER A 542 -13.90 5.88 20.50
C SER A 542 -13.20 7.13 21.01
N LEU A 543 -12.94 8.09 20.12
CA LEU A 543 -12.19 9.30 20.45
C LEU A 543 -13.15 10.44 20.82
N ASP A 544 -13.24 10.75 22.11
CA ASP A 544 -13.82 12.01 22.56
C ASP A 544 -12.88 13.20 22.23
N PRO A 545 -13.36 14.45 22.11
CA PRO A 545 -12.50 15.57 21.75
C PRO A 545 -11.30 15.85 22.68
N TYR A 546 -11.34 15.43 23.96
CA TYR A 546 -10.16 15.46 24.83
C TYR A 546 -9.11 14.43 24.37
N SER A 547 -9.56 13.22 24.03
CA SER A 547 -8.74 12.18 23.43
C SER A 547 -8.17 12.61 22.07
N CYS A 548 -8.95 13.33 21.24
CA CYS A 548 -8.44 13.95 20.02
C CYS A 548 -7.38 15.04 20.29
N CYS A 549 -7.54 15.87 21.33
CA CYS A 549 -6.51 16.82 21.75
C CYS A 549 -5.23 16.10 22.17
N ALA A 550 -5.33 14.99 22.91
CA ALA A 550 -4.18 14.20 23.35
C ALA A 550 -3.43 13.54 22.18
N VAL A 551 -4.16 12.92 21.25
CA VAL A 551 -3.60 12.35 20.01
C VAL A 551 -2.96 13.46 19.16
N ALA A 552 -3.66 14.57 18.93
CA ALA A 552 -3.12 15.70 18.16
C ALA A 552 -1.87 16.31 18.83
N TYR A 553 -1.81 16.37 20.16
CA TYR A 553 -0.63 16.81 20.90
C TYR A 553 0.56 15.90 20.62
N VAL A 554 0.43 14.57 20.80
CA VAL A 554 1.52 13.62 20.52
C VAL A 554 1.95 13.67 19.05
N VAL A 555 0.99 13.63 18.12
CA VAL A 555 1.26 13.70 16.67
C VAL A 555 1.99 14.99 16.28
N SER A 556 1.62 16.12 16.88
CA SER A 556 2.26 17.41 16.61
C SER A 556 3.70 17.54 17.14
N GLN A 557 4.16 16.63 18.03
CA GLN A 557 5.56 16.63 18.48
C GLN A 557 6.52 16.02 17.46
N SER A 558 6.05 15.26 16.45
CA SER A 558 6.94 14.71 15.42
C SER A 558 7.50 15.82 14.52
N LYS A 559 8.83 15.95 14.53
CA LYS A 559 9.55 16.99 13.75
C LYS A 559 10.03 16.49 12.39
N GLU A 560 10.50 15.24 12.33
CA GLU A 560 11.30 14.72 11.20
C GLU A 560 10.58 13.63 10.38
N ARG A 561 9.93 12.65 11.03
CA ARG A 561 9.26 11.52 10.36
C ARG A 561 7.74 11.67 10.40
N LYS A 562 7.07 11.34 9.30
CA LYS A 562 5.59 11.29 9.25
C LYS A 562 5.08 10.08 10.03
N ILE A 563 3.98 10.25 10.75
CA ILE A 563 3.36 9.20 11.57
C ILE A 563 2.38 8.38 10.74
N HIS A 564 2.44 7.06 10.82
CA HIS A 564 1.34 6.20 10.39
C HIS A 564 0.24 6.23 11.45
N LEU A 565 -0.98 6.55 11.06
CA LEU A 565 -2.14 6.64 11.96
C LEU A 565 -3.25 5.74 11.43
N ASP A 566 -3.67 4.75 12.21
CA ASP A 566 -4.83 3.91 11.88
C ASP A 566 -6.06 4.39 12.65
N LEU A 567 -7.14 4.69 11.92
CA LEU A 567 -8.44 5.12 12.42
C LEU A 567 -9.57 4.16 11.99
N GLU A 568 -9.26 2.89 11.69
CA GLU A 568 -10.26 1.93 11.25
C GLU A 568 -11.39 1.76 12.28
N ASN A 569 -12.63 1.90 11.81
CA ASN A 569 -13.85 1.83 12.63
C ASN A 569 -13.97 2.82 13.80
N VAL A 570 -13.08 3.82 13.91
CA VAL A 570 -13.10 4.84 14.96
C VAL A 570 -14.33 5.75 14.85
N VAL A 571 -14.87 6.16 16.00
CA VAL A 571 -15.93 7.18 16.10
C VAL A 571 -15.32 8.47 16.61
N ILE A 572 -15.52 9.57 15.87
CA ILE A 572 -15.00 10.91 16.15
C ILE A 572 -16.11 11.93 15.91
N SER A 573 -16.32 12.85 16.84
CA SER A 573 -17.26 13.97 16.65
C SER A 573 -16.63 15.13 15.89
N GLU A 574 -17.44 16.08 15.41
CA GLU A 574 -16.97 17.25 14.66
C GLU A 574 -15.91 18.05 15.43
N GLN A 575 -16.16 18.32 16.72
CA GLN A 575 -15.21 19.02 17.57
C GLN A 575 -13.87 18.26 17.73
N GLY A 576 -13.89 16.93 17.74
CA GLY A 576 -12.67 16.10 17.82
C GLY A 576 -11.92 16.08 16.48
N MET A 577 -12.65 15.94 15.38
CA MET A 577 -12.08 15.97 14.04
C MET A 577 -11.40 17.31 13.73
N ARG A 578 -12.02 18.44 14.11
CA ARG A 578 -11.40 19.79 14.03
C ARG A 578 -10.04 19.87 14.74
N ARG A 579 -9.78 19.06 15.78
CA ARG A 579 -8.46 19.00 16.45
C ARG A 579 -7.46 18.16 15.66
N LEU A 580 -7.88 17.00 15.15
CA LEU A 580 -7.01 16.12 14.36
C LEU A 580 -6.59 16.76 13.02
N ILE A 581 -7.49 17.50 12.35
CA ILE A 581 -7.16 18.22 11.10
C ILE A 581 -5.89 19.08 11.25
N GLY A 582 -5.75 19.77 12.38
CA GLY A 582 -4.59 20.63 12.66
C GLY A 582 -3.25 19.90 12.75
N CYS A 583 -3.23 18.58 12.98
CA CYS A 583 -2.00 17.79 13.04
C CYS A 583 -1.77 16.87 11.81
N LEU A 584 -2.72 16.78 10.87
CA LEU A 584 -2.61 15.89 9.68
C LEU A 584 -1.36 16.14 8.82
N GLN A 585 -0.80 17.36 8.84
CA GLN A 585 0.46 17.68 8.14
C GLN A 585 1.67 16.86 8.65
N ARG A 586 1.60 16.32 9.88
CA ARG A 586 2.62 15.44 10.50
C ARG A 586 2.33 13.95 10.29
N VAL A 587 1.21 13.61 9.66
CA VAL A 587 0.76 12.24 9.43
C VAL A 587 1.10 11.81 8.00
N GLN A 588 1.37 10.53 7.78
CA GLN A 588 1.60 9.97 6.46
C GLN A 588 0.28 9.82 5.73
N TRP A 589 0.13 10.61 4.66
CA TRP A 589 -1.08 10.62 3.84
C TRP A 589 -1.02 9.53 2.77
N CYS A 590 -1.13 8.27 3.21
CA CYS A 590 -1.23 7.10 2.36
C CYS A 590 -2.32 6.15 2.85
N ASP A 591 -2.67 5.17 2.03
CA ASP A 591 -3.67 4.16 2.37
C ASP A 591 -3.26 3.39 3.63
N PRO A 592 -4.20 3.10 4.56
CA PRO A 592 -5.66 3.25 4.45
C PRO A 592 -6.26 4.59 4.93
N LEU A 593 -5.44 5.52 5.46
CA LEU A 593 -5.91 6.67 6.25
C LEU A 593 -6.89 7.63 5.52
N PRO A 594 -6.66 8.08 4.27
CA PRO A 594 -7.56 9.02 3.59
C PRO A 594 -8.99 8.45 3.46
N ARG A 595 -9.09 7.16 3.12
CA ARG A 595 -10.35 6.41 3.04
C ARG A 595 -11.03 6.28 4.41
N GLN A 596 -10.28 6.04 5.49
CA GLN A 596 -10.82 5.98 6.84
C GLN A 596 -11.40 7.33 7.29
N LEU A 597 -10.65 8.43 7.07
CA LEU A 597 -11.12 9.78 7.37
C LEU A 597 -12.38 10.14 6.57
N TRP A 598 -12.40 9.89 5.26
CA TRP A 598 -13.60 10.13 4.45
C TRP A 598 -14.78 9.26 4.88
N LYS A 599 -14.57 7.98 5.22
CA LYS A 599 -15.61 7.10 5.79
C LYS A 599 -16.19 7.65 7.09
N ILE A 600 -15.38 8.26 7.97
CA ILE A 600 -15.83 8.94 9.19
C ILE A 600 -16.64 10.21 8.85
N PHE A 601 -16.13 11.06 7.95
CA PHE A 601 -16.80 12.30 7.52
C PHE A 601 -18.17 12.06 6.87
N LEU A 602 -18.26 11.09 5.95
CA LEU A 602 -19.46 10.84 5.13
C LEU A 602 -20.56 10.08 5.89
N LEU A 603 -20.20 9.37 6.97
CA LEU A 603 -21.15 8.70 7.86
C LEU A 603 -21.56 9.57 9.07
N SER A 604 -20.98 10.76 9.21
CA SER A 604 -21.38 11.72 10.25
C SER A 604 -22.74 12.34 9.93
N GLU A 605 -23.55 12.54 10.97
CA GLU A 605 -24.77 13.35 10.89
C GLU A 605 -24.49 14.86 11.20
N GLU A 606 -23.28 15.18 11.69
CA GLU A 606 -22.82 16.53 12.05
C GLU A 606 -22.27 17.27 10.81
N GLN A 607 -22.41 18.60 10.74
CA GLN A 607 -21.99 19.42 9.58
C GLN A 607 -20.47 19.69 9.58
N MET A 608 -19.71 18.64 9.31
CA MET A 608 -18.24 18.66 9.19
C MET A 608 -17.74 19.65 8.11
N ASP A 609 -16.62 20.34 8.37
CA ASP A 609 -15.96 21.17 7.36
C ASP A 609 -15.19 20.31 6.34
N HIS A 610 -15.89 19.90 5.29
CA HIS A 610 -15.33 19.14 4.18
C HIS A 610 -14.21 19.90 3.42
N SER A 611 -14.22 21.25 3.46
CA SER A 611 -13.28 22.11 2.74
C SER A 611 -11.86 21.93 3.27
N SER A 612 -11.70 21.89 4.59
CA SER A 612 -10.41 21.65 5.23
C SER A 612 -9.83 20.27 4.87
N LEU A 613 -10.66 19.21 4.80
CA LEU A 613 -10.19 17.87 4.43
C LEU A 613 -9.78 17.78 2.96
N LEU A 614 -10.58 18.34 2.04
CA LEU A 614 -10.23 18.43 0.62
C LEU A 614 -8.93 19.23 0.39
N GLY A 615 -8.68 20.26 1.21
CA GLY A 615 -7.47 21.07 1.15
C GLY A 615 -6.19 20.34 1.58
N VAL A 616 -6.28 19.26 2.38
CA VAL A 616 -5.11 18.44 2.75
C VAL A 616 -4.59 17.62 1.58
N ASP A 617 -5.48 17.26 0.63
CA ASP A 617 -5.21 16.23 -0.38
C ASP A 617 -5.64 16.65 -1.79
N GLY A 618 -5.23 17.85 -2.23
CA GLY A 618 -5.37 18.27 -3.63
C GLY A 618 -6.80 18.21 -4.19
N ASN A 619 -7.81 18.44 -3.35
CA ASN A 619 -9.24 18.32 -3.68
C ASN A 619 -9.68 16.89 -4.06
N GLN A 620 -9.09 15.85 -3.43
CA GLN A 620 -9.43 14.44 -3.64
C GLN A 620 -10.38 13.87 -2.57
N LEU A 621 -11.43 13.18 -3.05
CA LEU A 621 -12.45 12.49 -2.26
C LEU A 621 -12.27 10.98 -2.40
N HIS A 622 -12.03 10.28 -1.28
CA HIS A 622 -11.74 8.84 -1.27
C HIS A 622 -12.97 8.03 -0.87
N LEU A 623 -13.40 7.10 -1.72
CA LEU A 623 -14.60 6.28 -1.52
C LEU A 623 -14.28 4.79 -1.72
N PRO A 624 -14.78 3.89 -0.86
CA PRO A 624 -14.78 2.45 -1.14
C PRO A 624 -15.83 2.13 -2.23
N VAL A 625 -15.60 1.09 -3.03
CA VAL A 625 -16.60 0.64 -4.03
C VAL A 625 -17.82 -0.07 -3.44
N GLU A 626 -17.67 -0.58 -2.21
CA GLU A 626 -18.73 -1.21 -1.43
C GLU A 626 -19.04 -0.35 -0.20
N GLY A 627 -20.32 -0.11 0.07
CA GLY A 627 -20.73 0.72 1.20
C GLY A 627 -22.24 0.80 1.39
N LYS A 628 -22.66 1.42 2.51
CA LYS A 628 -24.07 1.73 2.76
C LYS A 628 -24.48 2.96 1.95
N LYS A 629 -25.73 2.99 1.47
CA LYS A 629 -26.33 4.12 0.73
C LYS A 629 -26.02 5.50 1.35
N GLN A 630 -26.09 5.60 2.68
CA GLN A 630 -25.78 6.82 3.45
C GLN A 630 -24.40 7.42 3.16
N LEU A 631 -23.36 6.59 2.96
CA LEU A 631 -22.00 7.04 2.68
C LEU A 631 -21.93 7.74 1.31
N PHE A 632 -22.59 7.17 0.30
CA PHE A 632 -22.60 7.71 -1.05
C PHE A 632 -23.54 8.93 -1.18
N GLU A 633 -24.68 8.94 -0.49
CA GLU A 633 -25.50 10.15 -0.32
C GLU A 633 -24.74 11.28 0.37
N GLY A 634 -23.89 10.96 1.35
CA GLY A 634 -22.94 11.91 1.94
C GLY A 634 -21.96 12.46 0.91
N ALA A 635 -21.37 11.58 0.09
CA ALA A 635 -20.40 11.97 -0.94
C ALA A 635 -21.00 12.95 -1.97
N VAL A 636 -22.23 12.70 -2.43
CA VAL A 636 -22.96 13.61 -3.33
C VAL A 636 -23.16 14.99 -2.71
N LYS A 637 -23.58 15.05 -1.44
CA LYS A 637 -23.76 16.33 -0.73
C LYS A 637 -22.45 17.13 -0.63
N VAL A 638 -21.31 16.46 -0.48
CA VAL A 638 -19.99 17.11 -0.53
C VAL A 638 -19.73 17.66 -1.93
N MET A 639 -19.84 16.83 -2.98
CA MET A 639 -19.63 17.24 -4.38
C MET A 639 -20.51 18.42 -4.80
N GLN A 640 -21.76 18.47 -4.34
CA GLN A 640 -22.71 19.54 -4.66
C GLN A 640 -22.45 20.85 -3.89
N LYS A 641 -21.86 20.78 -2.69
CA LYS A 641 -21.55 21.97 -1.85
C LYS A 641 -20.24 22.68 -2.25
N VAL A 642 -19.27 21.95 -2.79
CA VAL A 642 -17.94 22.50 -3.12
C VAL A 642 -18.01 23.33 -4.41
N THR A 643 -17.34 24.48 -4.43
CA THR A 643 -17.36 25.42 -5.57
C THR A 643 -16.49 24.98 -6.74
N THR A 644 -15.47 24.17 -6.47
CA THR A 644 -14.60 23.53 -7.46
C THR A 644 -15.06 22.09 -7.76
N LYS A 645 -14.69 21.58 -8.94
CA LYS A 645 -14.91 20.15 -9.24
C LYS A 645 -13.95 19.28 -8.45
N VAL A 646 -14.44 18.17 -7.91
CA VAL A 646 -13.74 17.26 -7.00
C VAL A 646 -13.11 16.08 -7.76
N ASN A 647 -11.88 15.71 -7.41
CA ASN A 647 -11.23 14.50 -7.91
C ASN A 647 -11.70 13.31 -7.08
N VAL A 648 -12.20 12.22 -7.68
CA VAL A 648 -12.77 11.10 -6.93
C VAL A 648 -11.89 9.87 -7.06
N CYS A 649 -11.43 9.33 -5.94
CA CYS A 649 -10.63 8.11 -5.86
C CYS A 649 -11.48 6.95 -5.36
N LEU A 650 -11.57 5.88 -6.15
CA LEU A 650 -12.35 4.67 -5.84
C LEU A 650 -11.43 3.51 -5.44
N TYR A 651 -11.75 2.87 -4.31
CA TYR A 651 -10.97 1.78 -3.72
C TYR A 651 -11.65 0.42 -3.89
N TRP A 652 -10.96 -0.48 -4.60
CA TRP A 652 -11.29 -1.89 -4.71
C TRP A 652 -10.57 -2.69 -3.62
N ASP A 653 -11.30 -3.04 -2.56
CA ASP A 653 -10.80 -3.85 -1.44
C ASP A 653 -10.77 -5.35 -1.76
N ARG A 654 -11.64 -5.79 -2.68
CA ARG A 654 -11.84 -7.17 -3.16
C ARG A 654 -12.39 -7.12 -4.59
N PRO A 655 -12.20 -8.15 -5.42
CA PRO A 655 -12.82 -8.24 -6.74
C PRO A 655 -14.35 -8.50 -6.62
N THR A 656 -15.09 -7.47 -6.21
CA THR A 656 -16.55 -7.45 -6.12
C THR A 656 -17.11 -6.39 -7.08
N PRO A 657 -18.31 -6.63 -7.65
CA PRO A 657 -18.96 -5.66 -8.52
C PRO A 657 -19.38 -4.42 -7.74
N VAL A 658 -19.31 -3.26 -8.38
CA VAL A 658 -19.69 -1.98 -7.77
C VAL A 658 -21.12 -2.02 -7.25
N CYS A 659 -21.34 -1.57 -6.01
CA CYS A 659 -22.68 -1.51 -5.47
C CYS A 659 -23.55 -0.45 -6.18
N GLN A 660 -24.82 -0.77 -6.43
CA GLN A 660 -25.74 0.08 -7.19
C GLN A 660 -25.80 1.53 -6.67
N HIS A 661 -25.69 1.71 -5.35
CA HIS A 661 -25.71 3.02 -4.69
C HIS A 661 -24.52 3.91 -5.06
N LEU A 662 -23.32 3.36 -5.25
CA LEU A 662 -22.18 4.13 -5.75
C LEU A 662 -22.44 4.59 -7.18
N CYS A 663 -22.98 3.72 -8.04
CA CYS A 663 -23.37 4.08 -9.42
C CYS A 663 -24.45 5.19 -9.46
N GLU A 664 -25.43 5.15 -8.56
CA GLU A 664 -26.44 6.21 -8.39
C GLU A 664 -25.79 7.54 -8.02
N SER A 665 -24.94 7.54 -6.98
CA SER A 665 -24.28 8.74 -6.48
C SER A 665 -23.23 9.34 -7.43
N LEU A 666 -22.45 8.51 -8.13
CA LEU A 666 -21.53 8.99 -9.16
C LEU A 666 -22.27 9.62 -10.35
N PHE A 667 -23.42 9.07 -10.72
CA PHE A 667 -24.26 9.63 -11.79
C PHE A 667 -24.91 10.96 -11.38
N GLU A 668 -25.38 11.07 -10.14
CA GLU A 668 -25.92 12.32 -9.58
C GLU A 668 -24.84 13.40 -9.45
N GLY A 669 -23.64 13.04 -8.96
CA GLY A 669 -22.50 13.93 -8.78
C GLY A 669 -21.72 14.28 -10.07
N LEU A 670 -22.00 13.64 -11.20
CA LEU A 670 -21.15 13.63 -12.40
C LEU A 670 -20.68 15.01 -12.91
N LEU A 671 -21.53 16.04 -12.81
CA LEU A 671 -21.17 17.39 -13.25
C LEU A 671 -20.11 18.07 -12.36
N HIS A 672 -20.04 17.65 -11.09
CA HIS A 672 -19.14 18.14 -10.06
C HIS A 672 -17.82 17.34 -9.98
N ILE A 673 -17.67 16.25 -10.73
CA ILE A 673 -16.42 15.44 -10.76
C ILE A 673 -15.46 16.00 -11.81
N SER A 674 -14.19 16.22 -11.45
CA SER A 674 -13.11 16.64 -12.37
C SER A 674 -12.36 15.46 -12.97
N SER A 675 -12.04 14.45 -12.17
CA SER A 675 -11.32 13.24 -12.58
C SER A 675 -11.74 12.03 -11.73
N LEU A 676 -11.55 10.82 -12.27
CA LEU A 676 -11.70 9.56 -11.54
C LEU A 676 -10.37 8.83 -11.49
N SER A 677 -9.93 8.45 -10.29
CA SER A 677 -8.78 7.58 -10.04
C SER A 677 -9.22 6.28 -9.37
N PHE A 678 -8.49 5.20 -9.62
CA PHE A 678 -8.84 3.86 -9.17
C PHE A 678 -7.64 3.26 -8.44
N ARG A 679 -7.86 2.66 -7.26
CA ARG A 679 -6.82 2.00 -6.45
C ARG A 679 -7.29 0.64 -5.96
N VAL A 680 -6.36 -0.29 -5.82
CA VAL A 680 -6.57 -1.61 -5.20
C VAL A 680 -5.82 -1.62 -3.87
N THR A 681 -6.45 -2.10 -2.80
CA THR A 681 -5.75 -2.21 -1.52
C THR A 681 -4.95 -3.50 -1.46
N HIS A 682 -3.63 -3.42 -1.58
CA HIS A 682 -2.74 -4.55 -1.30
C HIS A 682 -2.92 -5.02 0.15
N ARG A 683 -2.94 -6.34 0.37
CA ARG A 683 -2.89 -6.94 1.71
C ARG A 683 -1.69 -7.87 1.95
N ASP A 684 -0.97 -8.28 0.92
CA ASP A 684 0.28 -9.05 1.06
C ASP A 684 1.34 -8.56 0.05
N PRO A 685 2.53 -8.12 0.49
CA PRO A 685 3.62 -7.67 -0.38
C PRO A 685 4.51 -8.83 -0.83
N GLY A 686 3.92 -9.93 -1.31
CA GLY A 686 4.67 -11.17 -1.60
C GLY A 686 3.99 -12.21 -2.49
N SER A 687 3.12 -11.81 -3.42
CA SER A 687 2.50 -12.72 -4.39
C SER A 687 2.64 -12.20 -5.82
N GLU A 688 2.97 -13.10 -6.74
CA GLU A 688 3.23 -12.85 -8.18
C GLU A 688 1.95 -12.50 -8.98
N ASP A 689 0.80 -12.34 -8.33
CA ASP A 689 -0.53 -12.18 -8.94
C ASP A 689 -0.88 -10.71 -9.35
N GLN A 690 0.13 -9.84 -9.56
CA GLN A 690 -0.11 -8.42 -9.89
C GLN A 690 -0.91 -8.26 -11.20
N GLU A 691 -0.57 -9.01 -12.25
CA GLU A 691 -1.24 -8.94 -13.55
C GLU A 691 -2.73 -9.32 -13.46
N ARG A 692 -3.06 -10.43 -12.79
CA ARG A 692 -4.46 -10.87 -12.61
C ARG A 692 -5.30 -9.83 -11.87
N HIS A 693 -4.70 -9.10 -10.91
CA HIS A 693 -5.38 -8.02 -10.21
C HIS A 693 -5.55 -6.76 -11.07
N HIS A 694 -4.56 -6.39 -11.88
CA HIS A 694 -4.69 -5.31 -12.87
C HIS A 694 -5.76 -5.63 -13.92
N GLU A 695 -5.81 -6.85 -14.43
CA GLU A 695 -6.81 -7.30 -15.39
C GLU A 695 -8.23 -7.28 -14.78
N THR A 696 -8.38 -7.77 -13.54
CA THR A 696 -9.66 -7.73 -12.82
C THR A 696 -10.12 -6.29 -12.58
N LEU A 697 -9.21 -5.37 -12.24
CA LEU A 697 -9.53 -3.95 -12.13
C LEU A 697 -9.94 -3.34 -13.49
N ARG A 698 -9.29 -3.71 -14.60
CA ARG A 698 -9.66 -3.26 -15.96
C ARG A 698 -11.10 -3.69 -16.29
N ARG A 699 -11.45 -4.95 -16.01
CA ARG A 699 -12.81 -5.51 -16.22
C ARG A 699 -13.87 -4.79 -15.35
N GLU A 700 -13.59 -4.55 -14.08
CA GLU A 700 -14.57 -3.87 -13.19
C GLU A 700 -14.68 -2.35 -13.47
N LYS A 701 -13.58 -1.68 -13.85
CA LYS A 701 -13.61 -0.31 -14.38
C LYS A 701 -14.47 -0.22 -15.65
N LYS A 702 -14.31 -1.18 -16.59
CA LYS A 702 -15.13 -1.32 -17.80
C LYS A 702 -16.61 -1.49 -17.42
N ARG A 703 -16.94 -2.43 -16.54
CA ARG A 703 -18.32 -2.66 -16.04
C ARG A 703 -18.96 -1.39 -15.43
N LEU A 704 -18.25 -0.67 -14.58
CA LEU A 704 -18.75 0.59 -13.98
C LEU A 704 -19.06 1.66 -15.04
N LEU A 705 -18.22 1.80 -16.06
CA LEU A 705 -18.46 2.73 -17.16
C LEU A 705 -19.73 2.37 -17.94
N LEU A 706 -19.90 1.09 -18.30
CA LEU A 706 -21.08 0.61 -19.03
C LEU A 706 -22.38 0.85 -18.25
N GLU A 707 -22.36 0.63 -16.93
CA GLU A 707 -23.51 0.86 -16.05
C GLU A 707 -23.88 2.35 -15.90
N LEU A 708 -22.87 3.24 -15.81
CA LEU A 708 -23.10 4.69 -15.82
C LEU A 708 -23.65 5.18 -17.17
N CYS A 709 -23.17 4.61 -18.29
CA CYS A 709 -23.72 4.89 -19.62
C CYS A 709 -25.15 4.37 -19.80
N LEU A 710 -25.49 3.21 -19.23
CA LEU A 710 -26.86 2.67 -19.25
C LEU A 710 -27.82 3.62 -18.50
N LYS A 711 -27.44 4.07 -17.30
CA LYS A 711 -28.22 5.07 -16.54
C LYS A 711 -28.34 6.40 -17.27
N ALA A 712 -27.31 6.83 -18.00
CA ALA A 712 -27.38 8.02 -18.84
C ALA A 712 -28.48 7.90 -19.92
N ALA A 713 -28.54 6.74 -20.60
CA ALA A 713 -29.51 6.48 -21.66
C ALA A 713 -30.97 6.41 -21.16
N LEU A 714 -31.16 5.88 -19.94
CA LEU A 714 -32.47 5.72 -19.31
C LEU A 714 -33.02 7.04 -18.73
N HIS A 715 -32.17 7.90 -18.17
CA HIS A 715 -32.63 9.06 -17.36
C HIS A 715 -32.41 10.45 -17.99
N LYS A 716 -31.62 10.61 -19.06
CA LYS A 716 -31.29 11.93 -19.63
C LYS A 716 -31.38 11.97 -21.15
N GLU A 717 -32.61 12.00 -21.69
CA GLU A 717 -32.84 11.89 -23.15
C GLU A 717 -32.19 13.02 -23.96
N GLU A 718 -32.39 14.29 -23.59
CA GLU A 718 -31.88 15.44 -24.36
C GLU A 718 -30.36 15.66 -24.25
N SER A 719 -29.68 15.03 -23.28
CA SER A 719 -28.25 15.24 -23.00
C SER A 719 -27.40 13.98 -23.00
N PHE A 720 -27.97 12.83 -23.39
CA PHE A 720 -27.30 11.52 -23.39
C PHE A 720 -25.89 11.56 -24.02
N HIS A 721 -25.76 12.12 -25.23
CA HIS A 721 -24.48 12.21 -25.94
C HIS A 721 -23.41 13.01 -25.17
N SER A 722 -23.78 14.14 -24.55
CA SER A 722 -22.84 14.97 -23.78
C SER A 722 -22.46 14.33 -22.45
N VAL A 723 -23.37 13.56 -21.83
CA VAL A 723 -23.11 12.78 -20.62
C VAL A 723 -22.15 11.62 -20.92
N VAL A 724 -22.38 10.85 -21.98
CA VAL A 724 -21.50 9.75 -22.40
C VAL A 724 -20.12 10.27 -22.78
N LYS A 725 -20.02 11.36 -23.55
CA LYS A 725 -18.72 11.99 -23.88
C LYS A 725 -17.95 12.41 -22.62
N ARG A 726 -18.64 12.88 -21.57
CA ARG A 726 -18.00 13.21 -20.29
C ARG A 726 -17.60 11.96 -19.50
N LEU A 727 -18.38 10.88 -19.53
CA LEU A 727 -18.00 9.61 -18.92
C LEU A 727 -16.73 9.04 -19.57
N PHE A 728 -16.65 9.00 -20.89
CA PHE A 728 -15.44 8.56 -21.61
C PHE A 728 -14.21 9.42 -21.27
N SER A 729 -14.38 10.75 -21.20
CA SER A 729 -13.32 11.66 -20.75
C SER A 729 -12.88 11.44 -19.31
N LEU A 730 -13.78 11.07 -18.39
CA LEU A 730 -13.44 10.79 -16.99
C LEU A 730 -12.76 9.43 -16.78
N PHE A 731 -13.01 8.47 -17.67
CA PHE A 731 -12.40 7.13 -17.63
C PHE A 731 -11.13 7.02 -18.51
N SER A 732 -10.74 8.11 -19.19
CA SER A 732 -9.63 8.20 -20.15
C SER A 732 -9.75 7.26 -21.36
N VAL A 733 -10.97 7.08 -21.87
CA VAL A 733 -11.25 6.27 -23.08
C VAL A 733 -11.05 7.13 -24.32
N ASN A 734 -9.87 7.07 -24.92
CA ASN A 734 -9.57 7.75 -26.19
C ASN A 734 -9.19 6.78 -27.33
N THR A 735 -8.53 5.65 -27.05
CA THR A 735 -8.10 4.66 -28.06
C THR A 735 -9.19 3.63 -28.37
N ASP A 736 -9.78 3.02 -27.34
CA ASP A 736 -10.68 1.85 -27.48
C ASP A 736 -12.17 2.23 -27.70
N LEU A 737 -12.46 3.40 -28.30
CA LEU A 737 -13.81 3.98 -28.32
C LEU A 737 -14.85 3.05 -28.99
N ILE A 738 -14.52 2.46 -30.14
CA ILE A 738 -15.43 1.55 -30.86
C ILE A 738 -15.69 0.29 -30.03
N ASN A 739 -14.62 -0.34 -29.53
CA ASN A 739 -14.70 -1.52 -28.68
C ASN A 739 -15.63 -1.31 -27.47
N ILE A 740 -15.46 -0.21 -26.74
CA ILE A 740 -16.33 0.11 -25.60
C ILE A 740 -17.78 0.43 -26.01
N LEU A 741 -18.03 0.97 -27.21
CA LEU A 741 -19.39 1.15 -27.72
C LEU A 741 -20.04 -0.18 -28.13
N LEU A 742 -19.28 -1.15 -28.67
CA LEU A 742 -19.75 -2.52 -28.92
C LEU A 742 -20.04 -3.26 -27.61
N ASP A 743 -19.15 -3.16 -26.62
CA ASP A 743 -19.35 -3.68 -25.26
C ASP A 743 -20.62 -3.08 -24.62
N PHE A 744 -20.87 -1.79 -24.83
CA PHE A 744 -22.07 -1.12 -24.32
C PHE A 744 -23.35 -1.57 -25.04
N TYR A 745 -23.30 -1.78 -26.35
CA TYR A 745 -24.42 -2.39 -27.09
C TYR A 745 -24.73 -3.80 -26.58
N GLN A 746 -23.69 -4.60 -26.33
CA GLN A 746 -23.81 -5.94 -25.74
C GLN A 746 -24.44 -5.89 -24.35
N HIS A 747 -23.97 -4.98 -23.47
CA HIS A 747 -24.52 -4.78 -22.11
C HIS A 747 -26.00 -4.36 -22.14
N VAL A 748 -26.36 -3.41 -23.02
CA VAL A 748 -27.76 -2.99 -23.24
C VAL A 748 -28.65 -4.15 -23.68
N LYS A 749 -28.11 -5.08 -24.49
CA LYS A 749 -28.82 -6.27 -24.97
C LYS A 749 -28.97 -7.33 -23.88
N SER A 750 -27.95 -7.58 -23.06
CA SER A 750 -28.02 -8.53 -21.94
C SER A 750 -28.95 -8.05 -20.82
N GLU A 751 -28.98 -6.75 -20.54
CA GLU A 751 -29.91 -6.12 -19.58
C GLU A 751 -31.33 -5.92 -20.15
N GLY A 752 -31.62 -6.42 -21.36
CA GLY A 752 -32.95 -6.36 -21.99
C GLY A 752 -33.45 -4.95 -22.34
N CYS A 753 -32.57 -3.93 -22.28
CA CYS A 753 -32.91 -2.51 -22.39
C CYS A 753 -33.05 -2.03 -23.85
N SER A 754 -33.85 -2.74 -24.66
CA SER A 754 -34.00 -2.50 -26.11
C SER A 754 -34.43 -1.07 -26.48
N SER A 755 -35.09 -0.34 -25.58
CA SER A 755 -35.45 1.08 -25.73
C SER A 755 -34.25 2.04 -25.83
N VAL A 756 -33.05 1.59 -25.44
CA VAL A 756 -31.80 2.36 -25.53
C VAL A 756 -31.16 2.25 -26.93
N ILE A 757 -31.39 1.14 -27.66
CA ILE A 757 -30.73 0.88 -28.96
C ILE A 757 -30.91 2.02 -29.98
N PRO A 758 -32.10 2.64 -30.15
CA PRO A 758 -32.25 3.79 -31.05
C PRO A 758 -31.41 5.01 -30.64
N LYS A 759 -31.16 5.18 -29.34
CA LYS A 759 -30.36 6.28 -28.78
C LYS A 759 -28.86 6.08 -29.03
N LEU A 760 -28.39 4.83 -29.16
CA LEU A 760 -26.99 4.52 -29.49
C LEU A 760 -26.62 4.94 -30.91
N ARG A 761 -27.58 4.99 -31.84
CA ARG A 761 -27.32 5.33 -33.26
C ARG A 761 -26.60 6.66 -33.42
N SER A 762 -26.98 7.70 -32.67
CA SER A 762 -26.31 9.02 -32.74
C SER A 762 -24.89 9.00 -32.17
N VAL A 763 -24.59 8.09 -31.23
CA VAL A 763 -23.23 7.93 -30.68
C VAL A 763 -22.33 7.23 -31.70
N PHE A 764 -22.79 6.12 -32.29
CA PHE A 764 -22.05 5.43 -33.37
C PHE A 764 -21.86 6.31 -34.62
N GLN A 765 -22.84 7.15 -34.97
CA GLN A 765 -22.70 8.13 -36.06
C GLN A 765 -21.64 9.20 -35.79
N SER A 766 -21.30 9.47 -34.52
CA SER A 766 -20.24 10.41 -34.14
C SER A 766 -18.85 9.79 -34.03
N ALA A 767 -18.73 8.48 -34.29
CA ALA A 767 -17.47 7.76 -34.20
C ALA A 767 -16.60 7.93 -35.46
N PRO A 768 -15.30 7.56 -35.42
CA PRO A 768 -14.37 7.71 -36.55
C PRO A 768 -14.81 6.96 -37.82
N SER A 769 -14.17 7.29 -38.95
CA SER A 769 -14.40 6.62 -40.25
C SER A 769 -13.80 5.22 -40.33
N VAL A 770 -12.66 5.00 -39.66
CA VAL A 770 -11.99 3.70 -39.46
C VAL A 770 -12.39 3.15 -38.10
N TRP A 771 -12.80 1.89 -38.06
CA TRP A 771 -13.21 1.20 -36.84
C TRP A 771 -12.21 0.09 -36.52
N ILE A 772 -11.35 0.32 -35.52
CA ILE A 772 -10.48 -0.72 -34.95
C ILE A 772 -11.30 -1.53 -33.96
N ILE A 773 -11.35 -2.85 -34.14
CA ILE A 773 -12.25 -3.75 -33.43
C ILE A 773 -11.50 -5.00 -32.98
N ASP A 774 -11.53 -5.23 -31.68
CA ASP A 774 -11.00 -6.43 -31.04
C ASP A 774 -12.12 -7.47 -30.90
N LEU A 775 -11.95 -8.60 -31.58
CA LEU A 775 -12.90 -9.72 -31.56
C LEU A 775 -12.59 -10.75 -30.46
N SER A 776 -11.44 -10.68 -29.78
CA SER A 776 -11.06 -11.69 -28.76
C SER A 776 -12.03 -11.72 -27.56
N GLU A 777 -12.53 -10.54 -27.15
CA GLU A 777 -13.57 -10.41 -26.12
C GLU A 777 -15.02 -10.39 -26.67
N ARG A 778 -15.23 -10.37 -28.01
CA ARG A 778 -16.49 -9.91 -28.63
C ARG A 778 -16.93 -10.75 -29.83
N LYS A 779 -18.20 -11.18 -29.82
CA LYS A 779 -18.80 -11.92 -30.95
C LYS A 779 -19.07 -11.01 -32.15
N THR A 780 -18.64 -11.44 -33.35
CA THR A 780 -18.87 -10.73 -34.63
C THR A 780 -20.36 -10.53 -34.94
N SER A 781 -21.24 -11.37 -34.39
CA SER A 781 -22.70 -11.17 -34.45
C SER A 781 -23.18 -9.82 -33.88
N ILE A 782 -22.46 -9.25 -32.90
CA ILE A 782 -22.75 -7.92 -32.34
C ILE A 782 -22.31 -6.82 -33.31
N LEU A 783 -21.13 -6.98 -33.91
CA LEU A 783 -20.63 -6.08 -34.94
C LEU A 783 -21.61 -6.00 -36.13
N LEU A 784 -22.14 -7.14 -36.59
CA LEU A 784 -23.15 -7.19 -37.64
C LEU A 784 -24.41 -6.37 -37.32
N GLU A 785 -24.92 -6.46 -36.08
CA GLU A 785 -26.09 -5.68 -35.65
C GLU A 785 -25.80 -4.18 -35.59
N VAL A 786 -24.60 -3.78 -35.17
CA VAL A 786 -24.19 -2.37 -35.08
C VAL A 786 -23.90 -1.76 -36.45
N LEU A 787 -23.30 -2.53 -37.38
CA LEU A 787 -23.08 -2.12 -38.77
C LEU A 787 -24.41 -1.89 -39.50
N LYS A 788 -25.42 -2.73 -39.27
CA LYS A 788 -26.80 -2.55 -39.79
C LYS A 788 -27.48 -1.25 -39.34
N LEU A 789 -26.97 -0.58 -38.29
CA LEU A 789 -27.49 0.72 -37.83
C LEU A 789 -26.82 1.92 -38.52
N GLN A 790 -25.76 1.72 -39.30
CA GLN A 790 -25.03 2.79 -39.98
C GLN A 790 -25.69 3.18 -41.32
N PRO A 791 -25.67 4.46 -41.70
CA PRO A 791 -26.20 4.92 -42.99
C PRO A 791 -25.24 4.67 -44.17
N GLU A 792 -23.97 4.46 -43.89
CA GLU A 792 -22.87 4.34 -44.86
C GLU A 792 -21.96 3.16 -44.48
N LYS A 793 -21.26 2.60 -45.47
CA LYS A 793 -20.24 1.57 -45.25
C LYS A 793 -19.08 2.11 -44.41
N LYS A 794 -18.48 1.26 -43.57
CA LYS A 794 -17.33 1.63 -42.71
C LYS A 794 -16.06 0.88 -43.09
N GLN A 795 -14.90 1.52 -42.88
CA GLN A 795 -13.61 0.85 -42.91
C GLN A 795 -13.45 0.15 -41.56
N VAL A 796 -13.12 -1.14 -41.57
CA VAL A 796 -13.00 -1.97 -40.36
C VAL A 796 -11.63 -2.61 -40.33
N GLU A 797 -10.96 -2.49 -39.20
CA GLU A 797 -9.66 -3.06 -38.89
C GLU A 797 -9.84 -4.02 -37.72
N LEU A 798 -9.47 -5.30 -37.91
CA LEU A 798 -9.71 -6.36 -36.93
C LEU A 798 -8.44 -6.77 -36.20
N THR A 799 -8.51 -6.81 -34.87
CA THR A 799 -7.58 -7.49 -33.96
C THR A 799 -8.31 -8.65 -33.27
N GLY A 800 -7.59 -9.65 -32.74
CA GLY A 800 -8.22 -10.70 -31.94
C GLY A 800 -9.18 -11.62 -32.73
N TRP A 801 -9.04 -11.71 -34.06
CA TRP A 801 -9.90 -12.51 -34.93
C TRP A 801 -9.59 -14.01 -34.80
N SER A 802 -10.60 -14.88 -34.93
CA SER A 802 -10.42 -16.33 -34.79
C SER A 802 -10.84 -17.10 -36.05
N ASP A 803 -10.25 -18.28 -36.24
CA ASP A 803 -10.62 -19.24 -37.28
C ASP A 803 -11.89 -20.05 -36.95
N GLU A 804 -12.59 -19.73 -35.84
CA GLU A 804 -13.85 -20.36 -35.49
C GLU A 804 -14.88 -20.18 -36.62
N GLU A 805 -15.36 -21.30 -37.15
CA GLU A 805 -16.30 -21.37 -38.28
C GLU A 805 -17.55 -20.47 -38.12
N SER A 806 -18.02 -20.27 -36.88
CA SER A 806 -19.13 -19.37 -36.54
C SER A 806 -18.79 -17.88 -36.60
N GLU A 807 -17.56 -17.50 -36.23
CA GLU A 807 -17.10 -16.11 -36.30
C GLU A 807 -16.76 -15.75 -37.75
N VAL A 808 -16.07 -16.63 -38.49
CA VAL A 808 -15.84 -16.51 -39.95
C VAL A 808 -17.17 -16.32 -40.70
N ARG A 809 -18.17 -17.18 -40.48
CA ARG A 809 -19.50 -17.04 -41.11
C ARG A 809 -20.23 -15.75 -40.71
N SER A 810 -19.99 -15.22 -39.51
CA SER A 810 -20.55 -13.96 -39.05
C SER A 810 -19.86 -12.76 -39.71
N LEU A 811 -18.53 -12.81 -39.89
CA LEU A 811 -17.75 -11.79 -40.59
C LEU A 811 -18.17 -11.67 -42.06
N LEU A 812 -18.39 -12.80 -42.75
CA LEU A 812 -18.93 -12.82 -44.11
C LEU A 812 -20.34 -12.19 -44.23
N GLN A 813 -21.10 -12.06 -43.14
CA GLN A 813 -22.39 -11.33 -43.14
C GLN A 813 -22.20 -9.81 -42.96
N CYS A 814 -21.05 -9.35 -42.47
CA CYS A 814 -20.73 -7.93 -42.30
C CYS A 814 -20.31 -7.26 -43.62
N LEU A 815 -19.76 -8.01 -44.58
CA LEU A 815 -19.23 -7.50 -45.86
C LEU A 815 -20.13 -6.50 -46.62
N PRO A 816 -21.48 -6.64 -46.70
CA PRO A 816 -22.34 -5.65 -47.34
C PRO A 816 -22.25 -4.24 -46.73
N TYR A 817 -21.85 -4.14 -45.45
CA TYR A 817 -21.78 -2.91 -44.67
C TYR A 817 -20.35 -2.39 -44.48
N ILE A 818 -19.35 -3.08 -45.05
CA ILE A 818 -17.93 -2.73 -44.95
C ILE A 818 -17.46 -2.13 -46.30
N SER A 819 -16.59 -1.13 -46.26
CA SER A 819 -15.97 -0.50 -47.44
C SER A 819 -14.53 -0.98 -47.67
N GLN A 820 -13.78 -1.24 -46.60
CA GLN A 820 -12.46 -1.89 -46.61
C GLN A 820 -12.34 -2.70 -45.32
N LEU A 821 -11.69 -3.86 -45.40
CA LEU A 821 -11.48 -4.77 -44.28
C LEU A 821 -9.98 -5.05 -44.15
N SER A 822 -9.34 -4.53 -43.09
CA SER A 822 -7.96 -4.83 -42.73
C SER A 822 -7.88 -5.69 -41.48
N PHE A 823 -6.75 -6.37 -41.33
CA PHE A 823 -6.44 -7.24 -40.22
C PHE A 823 -5.09 -6.85 -39.66
N VAL A 824 -4.99 -6.75 -38.34
CA VAL A 824 -3.72 -6.61 -37.63
C VAL A 824 -3.15 -8.02 -37.40
N PRO A 825 -1.83 -8.22 -37.53
CA PRO A 825 -1.18 -9.47 -37.15
C PRO A 825 -1.54 -9.89 -35.71
N GLN A 826 -1.58 -11.20 -35.47
CA GLN A 826 -1.81 -11.83 -34.18
C GLN A 826 -0.74 -12.85 -33.79
N SER A 827 -0.04 -13.43 -34.77
CA SER A 827 0.99 -14.43 -34.53
C SER A 827 2.28 -14.10 -35.28
N SER A 828 3.41 -14.28 -34.60
CA SER A 828 4.74 -14.33 -35.23
C SER A 828 4.90 -15.53 -36.17
N ASP A 829 3.97 -16.49 -36.14
CA ASP A 829 3.87 -17.56 -37.13
C ASP A 829 2.89 -17.13 -38.26
N PRO A 830 3.38 -16.89 -39.49
CA PRO A 830 2.52 -16.50 -40.62
C PRO A 830 1.61 -17.63 -41.11
N SER A 831 1.88 -18.89 -40.75
CA SER A 831 1.11 -20.05 -41.23
C SER A 831 -0.28 -20.16 -40.61
N ASP A 832 -0.44 -19.72 -39.35
CA ASP A 832 -1.75 -19.64 -38.68
C ASP A 832 -2.62 -18.56 -39.33
N GLU A 833 -2.02 -17.42 -39.71
CA GLU A 833 -2.73 -16.33 -40.39
C GLU A 833 -3.13 -16.72 -41.81
N ALA A 834 -2.18 -17.29 -42.58
CA ALA A 834 -2.43 -17.83 -43.90
C ALA A 834 -3.58 -18.84 -43.92
N ARG A 835 -3.68 -19.70 -42.90
CA ARG A 835 -4.77 -20.66 -42.71
C ARG A 835 -6.11 -19.98 -42.48
N PHE A 836 -6.16 -18.92 -41.65
CA PHE A 836 -7.38 -18.13 -41.46
C PHE A 836 -7.86 -17.49 -42.76
N PHE A 837 -6.97 -16.87 -43.55
CA PHE A 837 -7.35 -16.28 -44.83
C PHE A 837 -7.78 -17.32 -45.87
N GLY A 838 -7.11 -18.48 -45.93
CA GLY A 838 -7.56 -19.62 -46.72
C GLY A 838 -8.98 -20.05 -46.36
N ASN A 839 -9.24 -20.28 -45.06
CA ASN A 839 -10.55 -20.64 -44.52
C ASN A 839 -11.62 -19.56 -44.83
N LEU A 840 -11.30 -18.28 -44.67
CA LEU A 840 -12.21 -17.15 -44.90
C LEU A 840 -12.66 -17.07 -46.37
N PHE A 841 -11.73 -17.19 -47.32
CA PHE A 841 -12.06 -17.17 -48.76
C PHE A 841 -12.73 -18.46 -49.23
N CYS A 842 -12.36 -19.63 -48.68
CA CYS A 842 -13.07 -20.89 -48.94
C CYS A 842 -14.52 -20.83 -48.43
N ALA A 843 -14.74 -20.35 -47.20
CA ALA A 843 -16.08 -20.16 -46.65
C ALA A 843 -16.91 -19.11 -47.43
N ALA A 844 -16.26 -18.10 -48.01
CA ALA A 844 -16.91 -17.16 -48.93
C ALA A 844 -17.37 -17.86 -50.22
N ALA A 845 -16.53 -18.71 -50.82
CA ALA A 845 -16.87 -19.47 -52.02
C ALA A 845 -17.97 -20.53 -51.76
N GLU A 846 -17.92 -21.24 -50.65
CA GLU A 846 -18.99 -22.15 -50.20
C GLU A 846 -20.33 -21.41 -50.05
N ARG A 847 -20.32 -20.24 -49.38
CA ARG A 847 -21.55 -19.47 -49.16
C ARG A 847 -22.07 -18.85 -50.45
N GLU A 848 -21.20 -18.41 -51.37
CA GLU A 848 -21.58 -17.97 -52.71
C GLU A 848 -22.26 -19.11 -53.49
N GLN A 849 -21.72 -20.33 -53.42
CA GLN A 849 -22.36 -21.52 -54.03
C GLN A 849 -23.73 -21.84 -53.41
N GLN A 850 -23.90 -21.65 -52.10
CA GLN A 850 -25.15 -21.92 -51.37
C GLN A 850 -26.24 -20.85 -51.57
N THR A 851 -25.85 -19.57 -51.63
CA THR A 851 -26.79 -18.44 -51.62
C THR A 851 -26.98 -17.78 -52.99
N GLY A 852 -26.02 -17.93 -53.90
CA GLY A 852 -25.96 -17.19 -55.16
C GLY A 852 -25.57 -15.71 -55.00
N GLU A 853 -25.23 -15.27 -53.79
CA GLU A 853 -24.65 -13.94 -53.53
C GLU A 853 -23.18 -13.92 -53.97
N LYS A 854 -22.74 -12.86 -54.66
CA LYS A 854 -21.34 -12.63 -55.10
C LYS A 854 -20.40 -12.28 -53.93
N ILE A 855 -20.32 -13.15 -52.93
CA ILE A 855 -19.60 -12.92 -51.67
C ILE A 855 -18.09 -12.92 -51.89
N LEU A 856 -17.58 -13.76 -52.78
CA LEU A 856 -16.16 -13.86 -53.08
C LEU A 856 -15.66 -12.59 -53.79
N GLU A 857 -16.45 -12.06 -54.73
CA GLU A 857 -16.21 -10.76 -55.38
C GLU A 857 -16.32 -9.59 -54.39
N MET A 858 -17.28 -9.64 -53.45
CA MET A 858 -17.39 -8.65 -52.38
C MET A 858 -16.17 -8.68 -51.44
N LEU A 859 -15.73 -9.86 -50.99
CA LEU A 859 -14.56 -10.03 -50.13
C LEU A 859 -13.29 -9.53 -50.82
N SER A 860 -13.08 -9.92 -52.07
CA SER A 860 -11.99 -9.41 -52.93
C SER A 860 -12.04 -7.90 -53.15
N SER A 861 -13.22 -7.27 -53.11
CA SER A 861 -13.35 -5.81 -53.26
C SER A 861 -13.02 -5.02 -51.99
N VAL A 862 -13.06 -5.66 -50.81
CA VAL A 862 -12.75 -5.01 -49.52
C VAL A 862 -11.38 -5.39 -48.95
N CYS A 863 -10.80 -6.51 -49.39
CA CYS A 863 -9.46 -6.95 -49.03
C CYS A 863 -8.49 -6.78 -50.22
N THR A 864 -7.51 -5.89 -50.10
CA THR A 864 -6.40 -5.71 -51.06
C THR A 864 -5.08 -6.19 -50.42
N TYR A 865 -3.98 -6.26 -51.19
CA TYR A 865 -2.65 -6.60 -50.64
C TYR A 865 -2.31 -5.78 -49.39
N GLN A 866 -2.57 -4.47 -49.41
CA GLN A 866 -2.33 -3.53 -48.31
C GLN A 866 -3.25 -3.68 -47.09
N THR A 867 -4.22 -4.60 -47.12
CA THR A 867 -5.12 -4.87 -45.98
C THR A 867 -4.94 -6.27 -45.39
N PHE A 868 -4.06 -7.09 -45.97
CA PHE A 868 -3.54 -8.28 -45.30
C PHE A 868 -2.53 -7.85 -44.21
N PRO A 869 -2.33 -8.67 -43.17
CA PRO A 869 -1.36 -8.43 -42.10
C PRO A 869 0.08 -8.69 -42.61
N LEU A 870 0.55 -7.83 -43.52
CA LEU A 870 1.83 -7.99 -44.23
C LEU A 870 2.92 -6.99 -43.80
N ASN A 871 2.57 -5.99 -42.99
CA ASN A 871 3.53 -5.06 -42.41
C ASN A 871 3.46 -5.24 -40.90
N ASP A 872 4.52 -5.73 -40.27
CA ASP A 872 4.58 -5.87 -38.83
C ASP A 872 5.62 -4.93 -38.23
N SER A 873 5.16 -3.82 -37.63
CA SER A 873 6.04 -2.83 -36.98
C SER A 873 6.60 -3.29 -35.63
N TYR A 874 6.83 -4.59 -35.46
CA TYR A 874 7.45 -5.21 -34.29
C TYR A 874 8.92 -5.59 -34.52
N PHE A 875 9.37 -5.67 -35.79
CA PHE A 875 10.78 -5.85 -36.14
C PHE A 875 11.37 -4.49 -36.49
N ASP A 876 12.53 -4.16 -35.90
CA ASP A 876 13.24 -2.90 -36.19
C ASP A 876 14.02 -2.97 -37.54
N ASP A 877 14.11 -4.15 -38.16
CA ASP A 877 14.79 -4.43 -39.43
C ASP A 877 13.84 -4.72 -40.61
N ASP A 878 14.10 -4.05 -41.74
CA ASP A 878 13.28 -4.14 -42.97
C ASP A 878 13.27 -5.56 -43.60
N ASP A 879 14.29 -6.40 -43.37
CA ASP A 879 14.45 -7.71 -44.03
C ASP A 879 13.66 -8.85 -43.36
N ASP A 880 13.46 -8.81 -42.04
CA ASP A 880 12.60 -9.80 -41.34
C ASP A 880 11.11 -9.59 -41.68
N ASP A 881 10.69 -8.33 -41.88
CA ASP A 881 9.34 -7.96 -42.34
C ASP A 881 9.09 -8.52 -43.77
N LEU A 882 10.09 -8.45 -44.65
CA LEU A 882 10.01 -9.00 -46.01
C LEU A 882 9.91 -10.54 -46.03
N LYS A 883 10.60 -11.20 -45.11
CA LYS A 883 10.59 -12.67 -44.92
C LYS A 883 9.24 -13.15 -44.42
N TYR A 884 8.64 -12.47 -43.45
CA TYR A 884 7.28 -12.75 -42.98
C TYR A 884 6.26 -12.67 -44.13
N GLN A 885 6.34 -11.64 -44.98
CA GLN A 885 5.47 -11.50 -46.17
C GLN A 885 5.60 -12.68 -47.13
N CYS A 886 6.83 -13.13 -47.42
CA CYS A 886 7.06 -14.25 -48.33
C CYS A 886 6.49 -15.56 -47.78
N ASP A 887 6.76 -15.84 -46.51
CA ASP A 887 6.27 -17.01 -45.80
C ASP A 887 4.73 -17.06 -45.76
N PHE A 888 4.07 -15.94 -45.39
CA PHE A 888 2.61 -15.81 -45.41
C PHE A 888 2.02 -16.13 -46.79
N LEU A 889 2.59 -15.57 -47.87
CA LEU A 889 2.09 -15.79 -49.22
C LEU A 889 2.28 -17.24 -49.71
N LEU A 890 3.40 -17.88 -49.35
CA LEU A 890 3.66 -19.30 -49.67
C LEU A 890 2.68 -20.21 -48.93
N ASP A 891 2.47 -19.99 -47.64
CA ASP A 891 1.56 -20.79 -46.82
C ASP A 891 0.10 -20.57 -47.23
N LEU A 892 -0.28 -19.34 -47.60
CA LEU A 892 -1.62 -19.02 -48.12
C LEU A 892 -1.88 -19.73 -49.45
N PHE A 893 -0.91 -19.73 -50.37
CA PHE A 893 -1.04 -20.47 -51.63
C PHE A 893 -1.17 -21.98 -51.38
N SER A 894 -0.36 -22.52 -50.46
CA SER A 894 -0.41 -23.93 -50.05
C SER A 894 -1.80 -24.31 -49.53
N HIS A 895 -2.31 -23.57 -48.53
CA HIS A 895 -3.62 -23.80 -47.94
C HIS A 895 -4.77 -23.69 -48.95
N VAL A 896 -4.82 -22.61 -49.75
CA VAL A 896 -5.88 -22.43 -50.75
C VAL A 896 -5.83 -23.52 -51.81
N LYS A 897 -4.65 -23.92 -52.28
CA LYS A 897 -4.50 -24.99 -53.29
C LYS A 897 -4.92 -26.35 -52.74
N ASP A 898 -4.53 -26.68 -51.51
CA ASP A 898 -4.98 -27.88 -50.83
C ASP A 898 -6.51 -27.91 -50.70
N ASP A 899 -7.15 -26.80 -50.33
CA ASP A 899 -8.60 -26.73 -50.17
C ASP A 899 -9.35 -26.71 -51.51
N GLU A 900 -8.82 -26.11 -52.58
CA GLU A 900 -9.35 -26.29 -53.94
C GLU A 900 -9.37 -27.79 -54.33
N THR A 901 -8.32 -28.56 -54.01
CA THR A 901 -8.28 -29.99 -54.35
C THR A 901 -9.23 -30.84 -53.50
N LYS A 902 -9.49 -30.46 -52.24
CA LYS A 902 -10.43 -31.17 -51.35
C LYS A 902 -11.89 -30.84 -51.66
N THR A 903 -12.20 -29.57 -51.91
CA THR A 903 -13.58 -29.05 -52.04
C THR A 903 -14.06 -28.96 -53.48
N GLY A 904 -13.15 -28.82 -54.45
CA GLY A 904 -13.46 -28.54 -55.85
C GLY A 904 -13.90 -27.10 -56.14
N LEU A 905 -13.85 -26.21 -55.14
CA LEU A 905 -14.11 -24.77 -55.30
C LEU A 905 -12.93 -24.10 -56.02
N ARG A 906 -13.21 -23.01 -56.75
CA ARG A 906 -12.18 -22.21 -57.44
C ARG A 906 -12.04 -20.85 -56.77
N VAL A 907 -10.96 -20.70 -56.00
CA VAL A 907 -10.65 -19.57 -55.13
C VAL A 907 -9.33 -18.90 -55.56
N LEU A 908 -8.34 -19.66 -56.07
CA LEU A 908 -7.04 -19.15 -56.53
C LEU A 908 -7.12 -17.97 -57.53
N PRO A 909 -8.07 -17.90 -58.49
CA PRO A 909 -8.18 -16.76 -59.40
C PRO A 909 -8.40 -15.41 -58.70
N VAL A 910 -8.95 -15.43 -57.48
CA VAL A 910 -9.23 -14.21 -56.69
C VAL A 910 -7.98 -13.70 -55.98
N PHE A 911 -7.08 -14.60 -55.57
CA PHE A 911 -5.77 -14.24 -55.03
C PHE A 911 -4.74 -13.86 -56.11
N GLN A 912 -5.06 -13.97 -57.40
CA GLN A 912 -4.12 -13.67 -58.48
C GLN A 912 -3.56 -12.24 -58.40
N SER A 913 -4.36 -11.25 -58.02
CA SER A 913 -3.91 -9.87 -57.80
C SER A 913 -3.05 -9.70 -56.55
N VAL A 914 -3.28 -10.51 -55.51
CA VAL A 914 -2.47 -10.53 -54.28
C VAL A 914 -1.08 -11.09 -54.59
N PHE A 915 -1.00 -12.27 -55.22
CA PHE A 915 0.28 -12.86 -55.63
C PHE A 915 1.03 -12.03 -56.67
N GLN A 916 0.36 -11.26 -57.51
CA GLN A 916 1.00 -10.34 -58.46
C GLN A 916 1.49 -9.03 -57.82
N SER A 917 1.01 -8.69 -56.62
CA SER A 917 1.45 -7.53 -55.84
C SER A 917 2.61 -7.85 -54.88
N ALA A 918 3.16 -9.06 -55.00
CA ALA A 918 4.23 -9.62 -54.15
C ALA A 918 5.55 -8.84 -54.16
N PRO A 919 6.39 -9.00 -53.10
CA PRO A 919 7.67 -8.30 -52.92
C PRO A 919 8.64 -8.45 -54.10
N SER A 920 9.66 -7.58 -54.13
CA SER A 920 10.73 -7.57 -55.13
C SER A 920 11.63 -8.80 -55.04
N VAL A 921 11.85 -9.29 -53.81
CA VAL A 921 12.62 -10.49 -53.47
C VAL A 921 11.66 -11.50 -52.85
N TRP A 922 11.87 -12.79 -53.12
CA TRP A 922 11.15 -13.90 -52.51
C TRP A 922 12.09 -14.67 -51.58
N ILE A 923 11.90 -14.55 -50.28
CA ILE A 923 12.62 -15.34 -49.27
C ILE A 923 11.88 -16.67 -49.06
N ILE A 924 12.62 -17.79 -48.98
CA ILE A 924 12.05 -19.10 -48.60
C ILE A 924 13.02 -19.87 -47.70
N ASP A 925 12.47 -20.52 -46.69
CA ASP A 925 13.19 -21.50 -45.86
C ASP A 925 13.01 -22.92 -46.43
N LEU A 926 14.07 -23.49 -47.01
CA LEU A 926 14.03 -24.83 -47.62
C LEU A 926 14.05 -25.97 -46.58
N SER A 927 14.37 -25.68 -45.32
CA SER A 927 14.25 -26.65 -44.23
C SER A 927 12.80 -26.77 -43.73
N LYS A 928 11.98 -25.73 -43.92
CA LYS A 928 10.58 -25.67 -43.48
C LYS A 928 9.55 -25.84 -44.60
N ARG A 929 9.83 -25.33 -45.81
CA ARG A 929 8.84 -25.21 -46.90
C ARG A 929 9.30 -25.89 -48.20
N LYS A 930 8.32 -26.40 -48.94
CA LYS A 930 8.57 -27.12 -50.21
C LYS A 930 8.69 -26.16 -51.38
N THR A 931 9.78 -26.30 -52.12
CA THR A 931 10.09 -25.52 -53.33
C THR A 931 9.05 -25.67 -54.43
N SER A 932 8.31 -26.79 -54.43
CA SER A 932 7.18 -27.01 -55.35
C SER A 932 6.03 -25.99 -55.18
N ILE A 933 5.89 -25.37 -53.99
CA ILE A 933 4.94 -24.28 -53.73
C ILE A 933 5.45 -23.00 -54.39
N LEU A 934 6.72 -22.63 -54.13
CA LEU A 934 7.38 -21.47 -54.71
C LEU A 934 7.35 -21.51 -56.25
N LEU A 935 7.62 -22.67 -56.87
CA LEU A 935 7.55 -22.86 -58.31
C LEU A 935 6.19 -22.46 -58.91
N GLU A 936 5.09 -22.75 -58.20
CA GLU A 936 3.74 -22.45 -58.65
C GLU A 936 3.39 -20.97 -58.43
N VAL A 937 3.86 -20.37 -57.34
CA VAL A 937 3.72 -18.93 -57.08
C VAL A 937 4.55 -18.09 -58.06
N LEU A 938 5.77 -18.52 -58.40
CA LEU A 938 6.62 -17.88 -59.40
C LEU A 938 6.01 -17.90 -60.81
N LYS A 939 5.25 -18.95 -61.18
CA LYS A 939 4.51 -19.00 -62.46
C LYS A 939 3.37 -17.97 -62.56
N LEU A 940 2.90 -17.41 -61.44
CA LEU A 940 1.87 -16.37 -61.41
C LEU A 940 2.44 -14.95 -61.57
N GLN A 941 3.77 -14.79 -61.45
CA GLN A 941 4.45 -13.51 -61.53
C GLN A 941 4.52 -13.00 -62.99
N PRO A 942 4.39 -11.67 -63.21
CA PRO A 942 4.48 -11.08 -64.54
C PRO A 942 5.92 -11.01 -65.08
N GLU A 943 6.91 -11.01 -64.18
CA GLU A 943 8.33 -10.84 -64.47
C GLU A 943 9.15 -11.83 -63.62
N LYS A 944 10.43 -12.04 -63.98
CA LYS A 944 11.35 -12.83 -63.17
C LYS A 944 11.65 -12.12 -61.84
N LYS A 945 11.67 -12.86 -60.74
CA LYS A 945 11.92 -12.33 -59.39
C LYS A 945 13.27 -12.78 -58.84
N GLN A 946 13.85 -11.99 -57.94
CA GLN A 946 14.96 -12.44 -57.11
C GLN A 946 14.40 -13.46 -56.10
N VAL A 947 15.15 -14.52 -55.84
CA VAL A 947 14.84 -15.51 -54.80
C VAL A 947 16.02 -15.58 -53.86
N GLU A 948 15.70 -15.60 -52.57
CA GLU A 948 16.62 -15.68 -51.44
C GLU A 948 16.35 -16.97 -50.69
N LEU A 949 17.39 -17.77 -50.47
CA LEU A 949 17.29 -19.06 -49.81
C LEU A 949 17.84 -18.97 -48.40
N THR A 950 17.01 -19.38 -47.45
CA THR A 950 17.35 -19.57 -46.04
C THR A 950 17.21 -21.06 -45.72
N GLY A 951 18.00 -21.57 -44.77
CA GLY A 951 18.02 -22.99 -44.40
C GLY A 951 18.54 -23.93 -45.51
N CYS A 952 19.59 -24.69 -45.21
CA CYS A 952 20.01 -25.78 -46.11
C CYS A 952 19.07 -27.00 -45.97
N SER A 953 18.77 -27.66 -47.09
CA SER A 953 17.96 -28.88 -47.12
C SER A 953 18.72 -30.03 -47.78
N ASP A 954 18.94 -31.10 -47.02
CA ASP A 954 19.52 -32.36 -47.52
C ASP A 954 18.54 -33.17 -48.39
N GLU A 955 17.28 -32.74 -48.53
CA GLU A 955 16.31 -33.43 -49.38
C GLU A 955 16.63 -33.23 -50.87
N GLU A 956 17.19 -34.26 -51.49
CA GLU A 956 17.50 -34.34 -52.92
C GLU A 956 16.30 -33.98 -53.83
N SER A 957 15.06 -34.22 -53.36
CA SER A 957 13.81 -33.80 -54.00
C SER A 957 13.60 -32.29 -54.04
N GLU A 958 13.98 -31.57 -52.98
CA GLU A 958 13.84 -30.12 -52.90
C GLU A 958 14.93 -29.43 -53.72
N VAL A 959 16.18 -29.90 -53.66
CA VAL A 959 17.27 -29.47 -54.56
C VAL A 959 16.85 -29.62 -56.03
N ARG A 960 16.29 -30.77 -56.43
CA ARG A 960 15.80 -30.97 -57.81
C ARG A 960 14.56 -30.13 -58.16
N SER A 961 13.77 -29.70 -57.17
CA SER A 961 12.62 -28.82 -57.37
C SER A 961 13.05 -27.36 -57.51
N LEU A 962 14.07 -26.91 -56.79
CA LEU A 962 14.70 -25.60 -56.95
C LEU A 962 15.26 -25.40 -58.36
N LEU A 963 15.90 -26.42 -58.93
CA LEU A 963 16.36 -26.39 -60.33
C LEU A 963 15.22 -26.20 -61.35
N GLN A 964 13.95 -26.43 -60.98
CA GLN A 964 12.80 -26.15 -61.86
C GLN A 964 12.34 -24.68 -61.77
N CYS A 965 12.73 -23.96 -60.71
CA CYS A 965 12.40 -22.54 -60.52
C CYS A 965 13.31 -21.61 -61.33
N LEU A 966 14.56 -22.02 -61.63
CA LEU A 966 15.57 -21.22 -62.34
C LEU A 966 15.06 -20.43 -63.59
N PRO A 967 14.17 -20.94 -64.46
CA PRO A 967 13.65 -20.17 -65.59
C PRO A 967 12.87 -18.91 -65.18
N TYR A 968 12.29 -18.87 -63.98
CA TYR A 968 11.48 -17.79 -63.42
C TYR A 968 12.27 -16.86 -62.48
N ILE A 969 13.52 -17.23 -62.16
CA ILE A 969 14.38 -16.48 -61.24
C ILE A 969 15.27 -15.51 -62.06
N SER A 970 15.49 -14.30 -61.53
CA SER A 970 16.42 -13.30 -62.07
C SER A 970 17.78 -13.35 -61.39
N GLN A 971 17.81 -13.52 -60.07
CA GLN A 971 18.99 -13.68 -59.22
C GLN A 971 18.66 -14.64 -58.08
N LEU A 972 19.64 -15.44 -57.66
CA LEU A 972 19.51 -16.40 -56.56
C LEU A 972 20.54 -16.05 -55.48
N SER A 973 20.05 -15.58 -54.33
CA SER A 973 20.83 -15.29 -53.13
C SER A 973 20.56 -16.28 -52.00
N PHE A 974 21.46 -16.31 -51.04
CA PHE A 974 21.51 -17.28 -49.96
C PHE A 974 22.03 -16.58 -48.71
N VAL A 975 21.36 -16.77 -47.57
CA VAL A 975 21.75 -16.19 -46.29
C VAL A 975 22.45 -17.27 -45.45
N SER A 976 23.57 -16.92 -44.83
CA SER A 976 24.28 -17.81 -43.89
C SER A 976 23.38 -18.09 -42.68
N GLN A 977 23.29 -19.36 -42.28
CA GLN A 977 22.51 -19.77 -41.10
C GLN A 977 23.20 -20.88 -40.30
N SER A 978 24.32 -21.40 -40.77
CA SER A 978 25.14 -22.36 -40.05
C SER A 978 26.39 -21.68 -39.49
N SER A 979 26.83 -22.12 -38.32
CA SER A 979 28.15 -21.75 -37.77
C SER A 979 29.28 -22.63 -38.33
N ASP A 980 29.01 -23.44 -39.35
CA ASP A 980 29.96 -24.39 -39.94
C ASP A 980 29.89 -24.28 -41.48
N PRO A 981 30.88 -23.63 -42.12
CA PRO A 981 30.86 -23.37 -43.56
C PRO A 981 30.84 -24.66 -44.40
N SER A 982 31.17 -25.82 -43.81
CA SER A 982 31.21 -27.10 -44.50
C SER A 982 29.81 -27.70 -44.77
N ASP A 983 28.79 -27.34 -43.99
CA ASP A 983 27.40 -27.78 -44.21
C ASP A 983 26.76 -26.99 -45.36
N GLU A 984 26.92 -25.66 -45.36
CA GLU A 984 26.52 -24.81 -46.48
C GLU A 984 27.25 -25.20 -47.76
N ALA A 985 28.58 -25.31 -47.73
CA ALA A 985 29.39 -25.73 -48.89
C ALA A 985 28.94 -27.08 -49.49
N ARG A 986 28.48 -28.02 -48.65
CA ARG A 986 27.89 -29.30 -49.08
C ARG A 986 26.57 -29.09 -49.82
N PHE A 987 25.69 -28.22 -49.35
CA PHE A 987 24.44 -27.88 -50.03
C PHE A 987 24.68 -27.23 -51.40
N PHE A 988 25.57 -26.24 -51.50
CA PHE A 988 25.96 -25.66 -52.80
C PHE A 988 26.61 -26.68 -53.73
N GLY A 989 27.52 -27.50 -53.19
CA GLY A 989 28.12 -28.61 -53.91
C GLY A 989 27.04 -29.52 -54.50
N ASN A 990 26.09 -29.97 -53.69
CA ASN A 990 24.96 -30.80 -54.11
C ASN A 990 24.08 -30.11 -55.17
N LEU A 991 23.79 -28.81 -55.04
CA LEU A 991 22.98 -28.05 -56.01
C LEU A 991 23.64 -27.98 -57.39
N PHE A 992 24.93 -27.65 -57.46
CA PHE A 992 25.68 -27.61 -58.71
C PHE A 992 25.91 -29.02 -59.30
N CYS A 993 26.09 -30.04 -58.45
CA CYS A 993 26.20 -31.43 -58.90
C CYS A 993 24.87 -31.94 -59.48
N ALA A 994 23.74 -31.69 -58.82
CA ALA A 994 22.41 -32.03 -59.32
C ALA A 994 22.04 -31.26 -60.61
N ALA A 995 22.51 -30.02 -60.76
CA ALA A 995 22.41 -29.27 -62.01
C ALA A 995 23.17 -29.97 -63.15
N ALA A 996 24.38 -30.47 -62.90
CA ALA A 996 25.17 -31.23 -63.87
C ALA A 996 24.52 -32.57 -64.25
N GLU A 997 23.96 -33.31 -63.29
CA GLU A 997 23.19 -34.53 -63.56
C GLU A 997 21.99 -34.24 -64.45
N ARG A 998 21.20 -33.22 -64.10
CA ARG A 998 20.00 -32.88 -64.86
C ARG A 998 20.34 -32.35 -66.25
N GLU A 999 21.42 -31.58 -66.40
CA GLU A 999 21.93 -31.16 -67.72
C GLU A 999 22.34 -32.37 -68.56
N GLN A 1000 23.03 -33.37 -67.98
CA GLN A 1000 23.37 -34.61 -68.68
C GLN A 1000 22.11 -35.44 -69.07
N GLN A 1001 21.08 -35.45 -68.23
CA GLN A 1001 19.85 -36.23 -68.46
C GLN A 1001 18.90 -35.56 -69.46
N THR A 1002 18.77 -34.23 -69.44
CA THR A 1002 17.77 -33.47 -70.20
C THR A 1002 18.34 -32.79 -71.44
N GLY A 1003 19.64 -32.48 -71.47
CA GLY A 1003 20.27 -31.62 -72.46
C GLY A 1003 19.95 -30.13 -72.30
N GLU A 1004 19.23 -29.74 -71.26
CA GLU A 1004 19.03 -28.33 -70.88
C GLU A 1004 20.32 -27.79 -70.25
N LYS A 1005 20.73 -26.56 -70.61
CA LYS A 1005 21.93 -25.91 -70.06
C LYS A 1005 21.71 -25.38 -68.63
N ILE A 1006 21.46 -26.27 -67.69
CA ILE A 1006 21.05 -25.92 -66.32
C ILE A 1006 22.24 -25.37 -65.53
N LEU A 1007 23.47 -25.84 -65.78
CA LEU A 1007 24.68 -25.23 -65.19
C LEU A 1007 24.89 -23.80 -65.68
N GLU A 1008 24.71 -23.53 -66.98
CA GLU A 1008 24.80 -22.17 -67.54
C GLU A 1008 23.73 -21.24 -66.97
N LEU A 1009 22.51 -21.76 -66.74
CA LEU A 1009 21.43 -21.01 -66.08
C LEU A 1009 21.71 -20.76 -64.59
N LEU A 1010 22.17 -21.77 -63.84
CA LEU A 1010 22.50 -21.64 -62.42
C LEU A 1010 23.65 -20.64 -62.20
N SER A 1011 24.73 -20.76 -62.96
CA SER A 1011 25.84 -19.79 -62.97
C SER A 1011 25.46 -18.39 -63.48
N SER A 1012 24.30 -18.22 -64.12
CA SER A 1012 23.79 -16.90 -64.54
C SER A 1012 22.95 -16.19 -63.48
N VAL A 1013 22.38 -16.93 -62.50
CA VAL A 1013 21.59 -16.36 -61.40
C VAL A 1013 22.38 -16.27 -60.09
N CYS A 1014 23.43 -17.08 -59.91
CA CYS A 1014 24.35 -16.99 -58.78
C CYS A 1014 25.58 -16.13 -59.14
N THR A 1015 25.91 -15.16 -58.30
CA THR A 1015 27.17 -14.39 -58.38
C THR A 1015 27.91 -14.47 -57.05
N TYR A 1016 29.20 -14.12 -56.99
CA TYR A 1016 29.95 -14.13 -55.72
C TYR A 1016 29.25 -13.34 -54.59
N GLN A 1017 28.62 -12.21 -54.92
CA GLN A 1017 27.88 -11.37 -53.98
C GLN A 1017 26.55 -11.98 -53.51
N THR A 1018 26.09 -13.08 -54.12
CA THR A 1018 24.85 -13.78 -53.74
C THR A 1018 25.10 -15.13 -53.06
N PHE A 1019 26.35 -15.56 -52.91
CA PHE A 1019 26.73 -16.65 -51.98
C PHE A 1019 26.71 -16.13 -50.53
N PRO A 1020 26.57 -17.02 -49.52
CA PRO A 1020 26.54 -16.67 -48.10
C PRO A 1020 27.96 -16.38 -47.60
N LEU A 1021 28.53 -15.29 -48.13
CA LEU A 1021 29.90 -14.84 -47.88
C LEU A 1021 29.93 -13.42 -47.30
N ASN A 1022 28.83 -12.66 -47.40
CA ASN A 1022 28.73 -11.35 -46.78
C ASN A 1022 27.69 -11.43 -45.66
N ASP A 1023 28.13 -11.61 -44.42
CA ASP A 1023 27.30 -11.21 -43.29
C ASP A 1023 27.10 -9.69 -43.37
N ARG A 1024 25.83 -9.27 -43.36
CA ARG A 1024 25.44 -7.86 -43.28
C ARG A 1024 24.81 -7.49 -41.94
N ASP A 1025 24.46 -8.50 -41.15
CA ASP A 1025 23.44 -8.41 -40.09
C ASP A 1025 24.01 -8.85 -38.73
N MET A 1026 25.30 -8.62 -38.51
CA MET A 1026 25.91 -8.62 -37.18
C MET A 1026 26.05 -7.15 -36.77
N ASP A 1027 25.22 -6.74 -35.81
CA ASP A 1027 25.20 -5.38 -35.26
C ASP A 1027 26.57 -4.96 -34.70
N ASP A 1028 26.81 -3.64 -34.71
CA ASP A 1028 27.97 -2.91 -34.16
C ASP A 1028 28.71 -3.63 -32.99
N ASP A 1029 29.73 -4.45 -33.31
CA ASP A 1029 31.03 -4.65 -32.61
C ASP A 1029 31.71 -6.01 -32.92
N ASP A 1030 31.08 -6.98 -33.60
CA ASP A 1030 31.70 -8.27 -33.96
C ASP A 1030 32.27 -8.29 -35.41
N ASP A 1031 33.52 -8.77 -35.56
CA ASP A 1031 34.32 -8.69 -36.79
C ASP A 1031 33.78 -9.49 -38.00
N TYR A 1032 33.98 -8.90 -39.19
CA TYR A 1032 33.89 -9.61 -40.48
C TYR A 1032 34.96 -10.71 -40.53
N ASP A 1033 34.59 -11.98 -40.32
CA ASP A 1033 35.54 -13.10 -40.34
C ASP A 1033 35.95 -13.48 -41.79
N PRO A 1034 37.20 -13.22 -42.21
CA PRO A 1034 37.68 -13.61 -43.53
C PRO A 1034 38.08 -15.09 -43.61
N GLU A 1035 38.23 -15.78 -42.46
CA GLU A 1035 38.52 -17.22 -42.38
C GLU A 1035 37.29 -18.04 -42.83
N TYR A 1036 36.08 -17.72 -42.35
CA TYR A 1036 34.82 -18.34 -42.79
C TYR A 1036 34.66 -18.38 -44.31
N GLN A 1037 34.93 -17.25 -45.00
CA GLN A 1037 34.86 -17.18 -46.46
C GLN A 1037 35.84 -18.14 -47.16
N CYS A 1038 37.07 -18.22 -46.64
CA CYS A 1038 38.10 -19.07 -47.22
C CYS A 1038 37.77 -20.54 -47.00
N ASP A 1039 37.32 -20.88 -45.80
CA ASP A 1039 36.87 -22.20 -45.40
C ASP A 1039 35.70 -22.70 -46.25
N PHE A 1040 34.64 -21.88 -46.43
CA PHE A 1040 33.52 -22.20 -47.31
C PHE A 1040 33.97 -22.53 -48.74
N LEU A 1041 34.84 -21.70 -49.32
CA LEU A 1041 35.33 -21.92 -50.68
C LEU A 1041 36.23 -23.17 -50.79
N LEU A 1042 37.05 -23.44 -49.78
CA LEU A 1042 37.86 -24.66 -49.71
C LEU A 1042 36.96 -25.91 -49.62
N ASP A 1043 35.97 -25.91 -48.73
CA ASP A 1043 35.06 -27.04 -48.54
C ASP A 1043 34.16 -27.27 -49.76
N LEU A 1044 33.72 -26.19 -50.43
CA LEU A 1044 32.97 -26.28 -51.69
C LEU A 1044 33.82 -26.88 -52.81
N CYS A 1045 35.08 -26.44 -52.95
CA CYS A 1045 36.01 -27.00 -53.92
C CYS A 1045 36.29 -28.48 -53.63
N SER A 1046 36.51 -28.83 -52.36
CA SER A 1046 36.69 -30.20 -51.88
C SER A 1046 35.51 -31.09 -52.29
N HIS A 1047 34.29 -30.68 -51.92
CA HIS A 1047 33.06 -31.43 -52.22
C HIS A 1047 32.84 -31.62 -53.73
N VAL A 1048 33.04 -30.56 -54.52
CA VAL A 1048 32.87 -30.63 -55.98
C VAL A 1048 33.94 -31.51 -56.62
N LYS A 1049 35.22 -31.43 -56.20
CA LYS A 1049 36.28 -32.34 -56.68
C LYS A 1049 35.98 -33.80 -56.37
N ASP A 1050 35.50 -34.07 -55.16
CA ASP A 1050 35.10 -35.41 -54.74
C ASP A 1050 33.94 -35.93 -55.61
N TYR A 1051 33.02 -35.07 -56.03
CA TYR A 1051 31.96 -35.43 -56.96
C TYR A 1051 32.46 -35.63 -58.41
N GLU A 1052 33.28 -34.72 -58.95
CA GLU A 1052 33.86 -34.84 -60.30
C GLU A 1052 34.68 -36.14 -60.45
N THR A 1053 35.42 -36.52 -59.40
CA THR A 1053 36.23 -37.76 -59.41
C THR A 1053 35.37 -39.03 -59.28
N LYS A 1054 34.24 -38.98 -58.56
CA LYS A 1054 33.28 -40.09 -58.45
C LYS A 1054 32.44 -40.30 -59.71
N THR A 1055 32.02 -39.23 -60.39
CA THR A 1055 31.04 -39.28 -61.50
C THR A 1055 31.63 -39.05 -62.88
N GLY A 1056 32.78 -38.37 -62.99
CA GLY A 1056 33.36 -37.94 -64.26
C GLY A 1056 32.68 -36.72 -64.92
N LEU A 1057 31.67 -36.14 -64.27
CA LEU A 1057 31.06 -34.87 -64.70
C LEU A 1057 32.01 -33.70 -64.39
N ARG A 1058 31.84 -32.59 -65.14
CA ARG A 1058 32.59 -31.35 -64.94
C ARG A 1058 31.66 -30.26 -64.44
N VAL A 1059 31.93 -29.78 -63.24
CA VAL A 1059 31.13 -28.83 -62.47
C VAL A 1059 31.96 -27.59 -62.11
N LEU A 1060 33.25 -27.77 -61.81
CA LEU A 1060 34.17 -26.70 -61.45
C LEU A 1060 34.26 -25.52 -62.46
N PRO A 1061 34.21 -25.74 -63.79
CA PRO A 1061 34.18 -24.62 -64.75
C PRO A 1061 33.00 -23.67 -64.55
N SER A 1062 31.86 -24.17 -64.06
CA SER A 1062 30.65 -23.37 -63.79
C SER A 1062 30.75 -22.55 -62.51
N LEU A 1063 31.66 -22.91 -61.59
CA LEU A 1063 31.97 -22.17 -60.36
C LEU A 1063 33.21 -21.28 -60.49
N GLN A 1064 33.88 -21.26 -61.65
CA GLN A 1064 35.16 -20.55 -61.83
C GLN A 1064 35.05 -19.05 -61.50
N SER A 1065 33.92 -18.40 -61.83
CA SER A 1065 33.68 -16.98 -61.50
C SER A 1065 33.58 -16.71 -59.99
N VAL A 1066 33.06 -17.66 -59.22
CA VAL A 1066 32.97 -17.58 -57.75
C VAL A 1066 34.38 -17.62 -57.15
N PHE A 1067 35.16 -18.66 -57.50
CA PHE A 1067 36.55 -18.78 -57.02
C PHE A 1067 37.44 -17.60 -57.44
N GLN A 1068 37.22 -16.99 -58.60
CA GLN A 1068 37.99 -15.84 -59.07
C GLN A 1068 37.63 -14.50 -58.40
N SER A 1069 36.48 -14.43 -57.72
CA SER A 1069 35.99 -13.24 -57.02
C SER A 1069 36.35 -13.24 -55.53
N ALA A 1070 37.06 -14.28 -55.07
CA ALA A 1070 37.48 -14.54 -53.69
C ALA A 1070 38.45 -13.49 -53.09
N PRO A 1071 38.57 -13.43 -51.73
CA PRO A 1071 39.33 -12.41 -50.99
C PRO A 1071 40.81 -12.23 -51.42
N SER A 1072 41.39 -11.10 -51.03
CA SER A 1072 42.80 -10.75 -51.30
C SER A 1072 43.80 -11.63 -50.54
N VAL A 1073 43.42 -12.06 -49.34
CA VAL A 1073 44.14 -12.99 -48.45
C VAL A 1073 43.34 -14.29 -48.39
N TRP A 1074 44.03 -15.42 -48.35
CA TRP A 1074 43.45 -16.75 -48.16
C TRP A 1074 43.88 -17.32 -46.82
N PHE A 1075 42.92 -17.55 -45.94
CA PHE A 1075 43.15 -18.22 -44.66
C PHE A 1075 43.05 -19.74 -44.85
N ILE A 1076 43.87 -20.50 -44.15
CA ILE A 1076 43.72 -21.95 -44.01
C ILE A 1076 44.33 -22.45 -42.71
N ASP A 1077 43.58 -23.32 -42.02
CA ASP A 1077 44.14 -24.19 -40.99
C ASP A 1077 44.55 -25.54 -41.60
N PRO A 1078 45.86 -25.81 -41.80
CA PRO A 1078 46.36 -27.07 -42.35
C PRO A 1078 46.22 -28.27 -41.40
N SER A 1079 45.77 -28.06 -40.15
CA SER A 1079 45.38 -29.14 -39.22
C SER A 1079 43.93 -29.59 -39.43
N LYS A 1080 43.05 -28.69 -39.88
CA LYS A 1080 41.63 -28.96 -40.17
C LYS A 1080 41.39 -29.32 -41.64
N ARG A 1081 42.06 -28.64 -42.58
CA ARG A 1081 41.81 -28.73 -44.03
C ARG A 1081 43.04 -29.11 -44.84
N LYS A 1082 42.82 -29.88 -45.91
CA LYS A 1082 43.91 -30.36 -46.78
C LYS A 1082 44.42 -29.24 -47.69
N THR A 1083 45.71 -28.94 -47.59
CA THR A 1083 46.41 -27.95 -48.42
C THR A 1083 46.40 -28.30 -49.91
N SER A 1084 46.20 -29.58 -50.24
CA SER A 1084 45.97 -30.02 -51.63
C SER A 1084 44.70 -29.45 -52.27
N ILE A 1085 43.69 -29.07 -51.49
CA ILE A 1085 42.49 -28.36 -51.98
C ILE A 1085 42.79 -26.89 -52.23
N LEU A 1086 43.52 -26.23 -51.32
CA LEU A 1086 44.01 -24.85 -51.54
C LEU A 1086 44.83 -24.76 -52.84
N LEU A 1087 45.69 -25.74 -53.13
CA LEU A 1087 46.42 -25.81 -54.39
C LEU A 1087 45.50 -25.83 -55.63
N GLU A 1088 44.36 -26.53 -55.57
CA GLU A 1088 43.39 -26.54 -56.67
C GLU A 1088 42.65 -25.20 -56.79
N VAL A 1089 42.31 -24.55 -55.67
CA VAL A 1089 41.67 -23.22 -55.67
C VAL A 1089 42.63 -22.12 -56.15
N LEU A 1090 43.90 -22.15 -55.73
CA LEU A 1090 44.95 -21.22 -56.16
C LEU A 1090 45.24 -21.33 -57.67
N LYS A 1091 45.08 -22.50 -58.29
CA LYS A 1091 45.20 -22.68 -59.76
C LYS A 1091 44.08 -21.99 -60.55
N LEU A 1092 42.94 -21.68 -59.93
CA LEU A 1092 41.81 -20.98 -60.57
C LEU A 1092 41.98 -19.45 -60.54
N GLN A 1093 42.88 -18.94 -59.68
CA GLN A 1093 43.11 -17.52 -59.48
C GLN A 1093 43.81 -16.88 -60.69
N PRO A 1094 43.48 -15.62 -61.05
CA PRO A 1094 44.14 -14.91 -62.14
C PRO A 1094 45.55 -14.39 -61.76
N GLU A 1095 45.80 -14.20 -60.47
CA GLU A 1095 47.02 -13.60 -59.91
C GLU A 1095 47.48 -14.36 -58.67
N LYS A 1096 48.71 -14.11 -58.21
CA LYS A 1096 49.22 -14.68 -56.95
C LYS A 1096 48.51 -14.05 -55.75
N LYS A 1097 48.09 -14.87 -54.79
CA LYS A 1097 47.35 -14.43 -53.59
C LYS A 1097 48.23 -14.47 -52.34
N GLN A 1098 47.90 -13.63 -51.35
CA GLN A 1098 48.46 -13.77 -50.00
C GLN A 1098 47.80 -14.98 -49.33
N VAL A 1099 48.55 -15.73 -48.53
CA VAL A 1099 48.03 -16.88 -47.76
C VAL A 1099 48.43 -16.68 -46.30
N GLU A 1100 47.46 -16.84 -45.41
CA GLU A 1100 47.58 -16.74 -43.96
C GLU A 1100 47.31 -18.14 -43.37
N LEU A 1101 48.19 -18.60 -42.50
CA LEU A 1101 48.08 -19.90 -41.84
C LEU A 1101 47.65 -19.69 -40.40
N THR A 1102 46.43 -20.11 -40.08
CA THR A 1102 45.81 -19.95 -38.76
C THR A 1102 46.18 -21.10 -37.83
N GLY A 1103 46.46 -22.29 -38.36
CA GLY A 1103 46.91 -23.45 -37.59
C GLY A 1103 48.26 -24.03 -38.05
N CYS A 1104 48.82 -24.91 -37.21
CA CYS A 1104 50.04 -25.67 -37.49
C CYS A 1104 49.73 -27.17 -37.60
N SER A 1105 50.34 -27.87 -38.56
CA SER A 1105 50.13 -29.31 -38.77
C SER A 1105 51.44 -30.09 -38.73
N ASP A 1106 51.51 -31.09 -37.85
CA ASP A 1106 52.62 -32.05 -37.78
C ASP A 1106 52.60 -33.08 -38.93
N GLU A 1107 51.57 -33.08 -39.79
CA GLU A 1107 51.52 -33.99 -40.94
C GLU A 1107 52.50 -33.59 -42.04
N GLU A 1108 53.54 -34.41 -42.21
CA GLU A 1108 54.58 -34.26 -43.25
C GLU A 1108 53.98 -34.18 -44.68
N SER A 1109 52.81 -34.78 -44.91
CA SER A 1109 52.00 -34.69 -46.13
C SER A 1109 51.48 -33.29 -46.41
N GLU A 1110 50.99 -32.59 -45.37
CA GLU A 1110 50.42 -31.25 -45.49
C GLU A 1110 51.52 -30.20 -45.63
N VAL A 1111 52.60 -30.31 -44.84
CA VAL A 1111 53.82 -29.49 -45.02
C VAL A 1111 54.35 -29.59 -46.46
N ARG A 1112 54.45 -30.80 -47.02
CA ARG A 1112 54.87 -30.99 -48.43
C ARG A 1112 53.85 -30.47 -49.46
N SER A 1113 52.56 -30.42 -49.12
CA SER A 1113 51.51 -29.88 -49.98
C SER A 1113 51.49 -28.34 -49.97
N LEU A 1114 51.74 -27.72 -48.82
CA LEU A 1114 51.96 -26.27 -48.69
C LEU A 1114 53.13 -25.80 -49.56
N LEU A 1115 54.24 -26.54 -49.56
CA LEU A 1115 55.38 -26.27 -50.46
C LEU A 1115 55.03 -26.36 -51.96
N GLN A 1116 53.92 -26.99 -52.36
CA GLN A 1116 53.44 -26.98 -53.75
C GLN A 1116 52.60 -25.74 -54.09
N CYS A 1117 52.09 -25.03 -53.08
CA CYS A 1117 51.32 -23.80 -53.25
C CYS A 1117 52.21 -22.56 -53.49
N LEU A 1118 53.45 -22.56 -52.99
CA LEU A 1118 54.42 -21.44 -53.10
C LEU A 1118 54.51 -20.73 -54.47
N PRO A 1119 54.47 -21.41 -55.64
CA PRO A 1119 54.47 -20.72 -56.94
C PRO A 1119 53.29 -19.78 -57.16
N TYR A 1120 52.16 -20.02 -56.49
CA TYR A 1120 50.91 -19.27 -56.59
C TYR A 1120 50.72 -18.25 -55.45
N ILE A 1121 51.61 -18.27 -54.45
CA ILE A 1121 51.55 -17.39 -53.28
C ILE A 1121 52.41 -16.14 -53.54
N SER A 1122 51.90 -14.96 -53.15
CA SER A 1122 52.62 -13.69 -53.18
C SER A 1122 53.29 -13.36 -51.85
N GLN A 1123 52.67 -13.75 -50.74
CA GLN A 1123 53.16 -13.56 -49.38
C GLN A 1123 52.55 -14.65 -48.47
N LEU A 1124 53.34 -15.17 -47.53
CA LEU A 1124 52.91 -16.19 -46.58
C LEU A 1124 53.02 -15.63 -45.16
N SER A 1125 51.89 -15.57 -44.48
CA SER A 1125 51.75 -15.13 -43.09
C SER A 1125 51.11 -16.21 -42.22
N PHE A 1126 51.19 -16.00 -40.91
CA PHE A 1126 50.87 -16.99 -39.89
C PHE A 1126 50.33 -16.24 -38.67
N VAL A 1127 49.17 -16.67 -38.17
CA VAL A 1127 48.55 -16.13 -36.95
C VAL A 1127 49.03 -16.95 -35.75
N SER A 1128 49.32 -16.28 -34.63
CA SER A 1128 49.65 -16.97 -33.37
C SER A 1128 48.37 -17.59 -32.81
N GLN A 1129 48.38 -18.89 -32.53
CA GLN A 1129 47.26 -19.58 -31.87
C GLN A 1129 47.74 -20.48 -30.70
N SER A 1130 49.05 -20.60 -30.47
CA SER A 1130 49.57 -21.37 -29.34
C SER A 1130 50.09 -20.47 -28.21
N SER A 1131 49.79 -20.86 -26.97
CA SER A 1131 50.40 -20.27 -25.76
C SER A 1131 51.84 -20.76 -25.49
N ASP A 1132 52.40 -21.59 -26.37
CA ASP A 1132 53.77 -22.11 -26.28
C ASP A 1132 54.50 -21.86 -27.62
N PRO A 1133 55.48 -20.93 -27.66
CA PRO A 1133 56.19 -20.57 -28.89
C PRO A 1133 57.02 -21.72 -29.47
N SER A 1134 57.27 -22.79 -28.70
CA SER A 1134 58.09 -23.92 -29.12
C SER A 1134 57.38 -24.91 -30.06
N ASP A 1135 56.04 -24.92 -30.08
CA ASP A 1135 55.24 -25.73 -31.02
C ASP A 1135 55.14 -25.03 -32.38
N GLU A 1136 54.84 -23.73 -32.41
CA GLU A 1136 54.90 -22.93 -33.63
C GLU A 1136 56.32 -22.96 -34.23
N ALA A 1137 57.36 -22.65 -33.45
CA ALA A 1137 58.75 -22.70 -33.90
C ALA A 1137 59.17 -24.07 -34.48
N ARG A 1138 58.56 -25.18 -34.01
CA ARG A 1138 58.74 -26.52 -34.57
C ARG A 1138 58.11 -26.65 -35.96
N PHE A 1139 56.89 -26.14 -36.15
CA PHE A 1139 56.24 -26.13 -37.47
C PHE A 1139 57.04 -25.32 -38.50
N PHE A 1140 57.51 -24.11 -38.15
CA PHE A 1140 58.39 -23.32 -39.01
C PHE A 1140 59.72 -24.03 -39.30
N GLY A 1141 60.34 -24.60 -38.27
CA GLY A 1141 61.54 -25.42 -38.41
C GLY A 1141 61.33 -26.53 -39.43
N ASN A 1142 60.27 -27.32 -39.27
CA ASN A 1142 59.90 -28.40 -40.16
C ASN A 1142 59.59 -27.92 -41.60
N LEU A 1143 58.89 -26.80 -41.78
CA LEU A 1143 58.59 -26.23 -43.10
C LEU A 1143 59.86 -25.84 -43.87
N PHE A 1144 60.78 -25.13 -43.23
CA PHE A 1144 62.06 -24.74 -43.84
C PHE A 1144 63.00 -25.95 -44.06
N CYS A 1145 62.97 -26.95 -43.17
CA CYS A 1145 63.72 -28.19 -43.34
C CYS A 1145 63.17 -29.02 -44.52
N ALA A 1146 61.86 -29.19 -44.62
CA ALA A 1146 61.20 -29.87 -45.75
C ALA A 1146 61.43 -29.13 -47.08
N ALA A 1147 61.49 -27.80 -47.07
CA ALA A 1147 61.90 -27.00 -48.23
C ALA A 1147 63.34 -27.31 -48.66
N ALA A 1148 64.28 -27.44 -47.73
CA ALA A 1148 65.67 -27.81 -48.00
C ALA A 1148 65.81 -29.23 -48.56
N GLU A 1149 65.08 -30.20 -48.02
CA GLU A 1149 65.04 -31.57 -48.54
C GLU A 1149 64.48 -31.61 -49.96
N ARG A 1150 63.36 -30.92 -50.21
CA ARG A 1150 62.73 -30.90 -51.53
C ARG A 1150 63.61 -30.15 -52.53
N GLU A 1151 64.29 -29.08 -52.15
CA GLU A 1151 65.29 -28.39 -52.98
C GLU A 1151 66.46 -29.33 -53.34
N GLN A 1152 66.98 -30.10 -52.38
CA GLN A 1152 68.01 -31.12 -52.66
C GLN A 1152 67.52 -32.23 -53.61
N GLN A 1153 66.26 -32.66 -53.47
CA GLN A 1153 65.68 -33.74 -54.28
C GLN A 1153 65.29 -33.31 -55.70
N THR A 1154 64.75 -32.10 -55.86
CA THR A 1154 64.18 -31.61 -57.13
C THR A 1154 65.12 -30.68 -57.90
N GLY A 1155 66.05 -30.01 -57.23
CA GLY A 1155 66.84 -28.90 -57.78
C GLY A 1155 66.05 -27.59 -57.96
N GLU A 1156 64.79 -27.54 -57.54
CA GLU A 1156 64.01 -26.31 -57.47
C GLU A 1156 64.50 -25.44 -56.30
N LYS A 1157 64.62 -24.14 -56.49
CA LYS A 1157 65.04 -23.19 -55.43
C LYS A 1157 63.93 -22.89 -54.42
N ILE A 1158 63.47 -23.91 -53.71
CA ILE A 1158 62.29 -23.83 -52.82
C ILE A 1158 62.60 -23.01 -51.57
N LEU A 1159 63.84 -23.05 -51.03
CA LEU A 1159 64.25 -22.18 -49.94
C LEU A 1159 64.28 -20.71 -50.35
N GLU A 1160 64.73 -20.39 -51.57
CA GLU A 1160 64.73 -19.01 -52.11
C GLU A 1160 63.29 -18.51 -52.31
N LEU A 1161 62.39 -19.39 -52.77
CA LEU A 1161 60.96 -19.08 -52.91
C LEU A 1161 60.28 -18.88 -51.54
N LEU A 1162 60.46 -19.79 -50.59
CA LEU A 1162 59.88 -19.70 -49.24
C LEU A 1162 60.37 -18.43 -48.51
N SER A 1163 61.68 -18.15 -48.59
CA SER A 1163 62.26 -16.91 -48.02
C SER A 1163 61.85 -15.64 -48.75
N SER A 1164 61.25 -15.74 -49.95
CA SER A 1164 60.71 -14.59 -50.68
C SER A 1164 59.26 -14.26 -50.33
N VAL A 1165 58.50 -15.23 -49.79
CA VAL A 1165 57.10 -15.03 -49.37
C VAL A 1165 56.98 -14.80 -47.86
N CYS A 1166 57.92 -15.31 -47.05
CA CYS A 1166 57.97 -15.06 -45.60
C CYS A 1166 58.84 -13.84 -45.27
N THR A 1167 58.35 -12.93 -44.43
CA THR A 1167 59.09 -11.77 -43.91
C THR A 1167 58.94 -11.71 -42.39
N TYR A 1168 59.82 -10.98 -41.67
CA TYR A 1168 59.71 -10.88 -40.20
C TYR A 1168 58.32 -10.43 -39.71
N GLN A 1169 57.66 -9.54 -40.44
CA GLN A 1169 56.32 -9.04 -40.12
C GLN A 1169 55.19 -10.03 -40.44
N THR A 1170 55.50 -11.18 -41.04
CA THR A 1170 54.55 -12.25 -41.35
C THR A 1170 54.80 -13.54 -40.57
N PHE A 1171 55.78 -13.57 -39.66
CA PHE A 1171 55.86 -14.59 -38.61
C PHE A 1171 54.89 -14.24 -37.46
N PRO A 1172 54.46 -15.23 -36.63
CA PRO A 1172 53.55 -15.03 -35.50
C PRO A 1172 54.30 -14.36 -34.34
N LEU A 1173 54.64 -13.10 -34.56
CA LEU A 1173 55.46 -12.29 -33.67
C LEU A 1173 54.77 -10.98 -33.30
N ASN A 1174 53.70 -10.58 -34.00
CA ASN A 1174 52.90 -9.42 -33.63
C ASN A 1174 51.46 -9.88 -33.42
N ASP A 1175 51.02 -9.98 -32.18
CA ASP A 1175 49.58 -9.96 -31.88
C ASP A 1175 49.01 -8.65 -32.42
N ARG A 1176 48.01 -8.74 -33.29
CA ARG A 1176 47.30 -7.58 -33.82
C ARG A 1176 45.91 -7.41 -33.24
N ASP A 1177 45.37 -8.46 -32.65
CA ASP A 1177 43.94 -8.63 -32.41
C ASP A 1177 43.62 -8.78 -30.91
N MET A 1178 44.51 -8.26 -30.05
CA MET A 1178 44.26 -8.02 -28.62
C MET A 1178 43.99 -6.53 -28.42
N ASP A 1179 42.75 -6.12 -28.69
CA ASP A 1179 42.26 -4.82 -28.23
C ASP A 1179 42.19 -4.78 -26.68
N ASP A 1180 42.37 -3.58 -26.13
CA ASP A 1180 42.43 -3.23 -24.71
C ASP A 1180 43.63 -3.73 -23.86
N ASP A 1181 44.69 -2.91 -23.90
CA ASP A 1181 45.54 -2.48 -22.76
C ASP A 1181 46.40 -3.48 -21.93
N ASP A 1182 46.39 -4.80 -22.16
CA ASP A 1182 47.25 -5.76 -21.41
C ASP A 1182 48.35 -6.46 -22.27
N ASP A 1183 49.62 -6.17 -21.94
CA ASP A 1183 50.90 -6.87 -22.23
C ASP A 1183 51.18 -7.42 -23.67
N TYR A 1184 51.74 -6.56 -24.54
CA TYR A 1184 52.68 -7.00 -25.60
C TYR A 1184 53.90 -7.66 -24.93
N ASP A 1185 54.04 -9.00 -25.01
CA ASP A 1185 55.16 -9.72 -24.41
C ASP A 1185 56.38 -9.80 -25.35
N PRO A 1186 57.49 -9.09 -25.07
CA PRO A 1186 58.70 -9.20 -25.88
C PRO A 1186 59.51 -10.48 -25.56
N GLU A 1187 59.19 -11.20 -24.47
CA GLU A 1187 59.80 -12.48 -24.12
C GLU A 1187 59.34 -13.57 -25.10
N TYR A 1188 58.04 -13.67 -25.42
CA TYR A 1188 57.49 -14.57 -26.45
C TYR A 1188 58.23 -14.48 -27.79
N GLN A 1189 58.47 -13.26 -28.31
CA GLN A 1189 59.20 -13.05 -29.58
C GLN A 1189 60.63 -13.60 -29.52
N CYS A 1190 61.32 -13.37 -28.40
CA CYS A 1190 62.70 -13.83 -28.21
C CYS A 1190 62.75 -15.36 -28.10
N ASP A 1191 61.81 -15.92 -27.35
CA ASP A 1191 61.63 -17.35 -27.12
C ASP A 1191 61.36 -18.12 -28.42
N PHE A 1192 60.41 -17.66 -29.24
CA PHE A 1192 60.12 -18.22 -30.56
C PHE A 1192 61.36 -18.27 -31.46
N LEU A 1193 62.10 -17.15 -31.54
CA LEU A 1193 63.30 -17.08 -32.39
C LEU A 1193 64.44 -17.96 -31.86
N LEU A 1194 64.61 -18.06 -30.55
CA LEU A 1194 65.58 -18.96 -29.93
C LEU A 1194 65.23 -20.43 -30.20
N ASP A 1195 63.96 -20.81 -30.04
CA ASP A 1195 63.52 -22.20 -30.26
C ASP A 1195 63.57 -22.58 -31.75
N LEU A 1196 63.21 -21.67 -32.66
CA LEU A 1196 63.36 -21.85 -34.11
C LEU A 1196 64.84 -22.04 -34.49
N CYS A 1197 65.75 -21.20 -33.96
CA CYS A 1197 67.19 -21.34 -34.19
C CYS A 1197 67.72 -22.68 -33.65
N SER A 1198 67.29 -23.08 -32.45
CA SER A 1198 67.64 -24.35 -31.82
C SER A 1198 67.23 -25.54 -32.69
N HIS A 1199 65.98 -25.57 -33.15
CA HIS A 1199 65.44 -26.64 -33.99
C HIS A 1199 66.13 -26.72 -35.36
N VAL A 1200 66.33 -25.57 -36.02
CA VAL A 1200 67.01 -25.52 -37.32
C VAL A 1200 68.47 -25.96 -37.18
N LYS A 1201 69.18 -25.54 -36.14
CA LYS A 1201 70.57 -25.97 -35.88
C LYS A 1201 70.68 -27.46 -35.61
N ASP A 1202 69.80 -28.03 -34.79
CA ASP A 1202 69.77 -29.47 -34.54
C ASP A 1202 69.55 -30.25 -35.85
N TYR A 1203 68.62 -29.78 -36.69
CA TYR A 1203 68.42 -30.34 -38.04
C TYR A 1203 69.65 -30.20 -38.96
N GLU A 1204 70.29 -29.01 -39.05
CA GLU A 1204 71.51 -28.79 -39.84
C GLU A 1204 72.64 -29.74 -39.40
N THR A 1205 72.79 -29.98 -38.09
CA THR A 1205 73.82 -30.90 -37.58
C THR A 1205 73.52 -32.37 -37.84
N LYS A 1206 72.23 -32.76 -37.88
CA LYS A 1206 71.78 -34.12 -38.19
C LYS A 1206 71.87 -34.46 -39.68
N THR A 1207 71.52 -33.52 -40.56
CA THR A 1207 71.38 -33.77 -42.01
C THR A 1207 72.55 -33.25 -42.84
N GLY A 1208 73.28 -32.24 -42.34
CA GLY A 1208 74.31 -31.53 -43.10
C GLY A 1208 73.78 -30.53 -44.12
N LEU A 1209 72.46 -30.37 -44.23
CA LEU A 1209 71.83 -29.31 -45.04
C LEU A 1209 72.05 -27.94 -44.39
N ARG A 1210 71.97 -26.88 -45.20
CA ARG A 1210 72.07 -25.48 -44.73
C ARG A 1210 70.75 -24.79 -44.94
N VAL A 1211 70.12 -24.40 -43.84
CA VAL A 1211 68.78 -23.82 -43.76
C VAL A 1211 68.83 -22.45 -43.08
N LEU A 1212 69.73 -22.28 -42.11
CA LEU A 1212 69.92 -21.02 -41.37
C LEU A 1212 70.19 -19.78 -42.26
N PRO A 1213 70.93 -19.85 -43.39
CA PRO A 1213 71.13 -18.70 -44.26
C PRO A 1213 69.82 -18.16 -44.87
N SER A 1214 68.83 -19.03 -45.10
CA SER A 1214 67.52 -18.68 -45.65
C SER A 1214 66.66 -17.92 -44.63
N LEU A 1215 66.87 -18.16 -43.34
CA LEU A 1215 66.22 -17.45 -42.23
C LEU A 1215 66.99 -16.19 -41.76
N GLN A 1216 68.13 -15.87 -42.38
CA GLN A 1216 69.00 -14.79 -41.91
C GLN A 1216 68.30 -13.43 -41.83
N SER A 1217 67.41 -13.13 -42.78
CA SER A 1217 66.59 -11.90 -42.78
C SER A 1217 65.68 -11.80 -41.57
N VAL A 1218 65.03 -12.91 -41.19
CA VAL A 1218 64.13 -13.01 -40.03
C VAL A 1218 64.90 -12.70 -38.75
N PHE A 1219 66.03 -13.37 -38.52
CA PHE A 1219 66.86 -13.13 -37.34
C PHE A 1219 67.41 -11.70 -37.28
N GLN A 1220 67.66 -11.04 -38.42
CA GLN A 1220 68.19 -9.67 -38.46
C GLN A 1220 67.16 -8.58 -38.16
N SER A 1221 65.86 -8.86 -38.34
CA SER A 1221 64.76 -7.94 -38.05
C SER A 1221 64.23 -8.01 -36.60
N ALA A 1222 64.82 -8.89 -35.78
CA ALA A 1222 64.48 -9.18 -34.38
C ALA A 1222 64.57 -7.97 -33.41
N PRO A 1223 63.94 -8.03 -32.21
CA PRO A 1223 63.73 -6.86 -31.35
C PRO A 1223 65.00 -6.15 -30.87
N SER A 1224 64.83 -4.94 -30.32
CA SER A 1224 65.92 -4.09 -29.82
C SER A 1224 66.57 -4.63 -28.54
N VAL A 1225 65.78 -5.32 -27.73
CA VAL A 1225 66.17 -6.04 -26.51
C VAL A 1225 65.88 -7.52 -26.73
N TRP A 1226 66.80 -8.38 -26.32
CA TRP A 1226 66.63 -9.83 -26.25
C TRP A 1226 66.40 -10.28 -24.83
N PHE A 1227 65.31 -11.00 -24.59
CA PHE A 1227 65.04 -11.66 -23.32
C PHE A 1227 65.51 -13.11 -23.40
N ILE A 1228 66.02 -13.63 -22.28
CA ILE A 1228 66.31 -15.06 -22.13
C ILE A 1228 66.19 -15.46 -20.66
N ASP A 1229 65.56 -16.60 -20.42
CA ASP A 1229 65.66 -17.36 -19.18
C ASP A 1229 66.70 -18.49 -19.35
N PRO A 1230 67.93 -18.37 -18.81
CA PRO A 1230 68.95 -19.41 -18.91
C PRO A 1230 68.61 -20.70 -18.16
N SER A 1231 67.56 -20.71 -17.33
CA SER A 1231 67.04 -21.92 -16.68
C SER A 1231 66.14 -22.76 -17.61
N LYS A 1232 65.53 -22.12 -18.62
CA LYS A 1232 64.68 -22.76 -19.64
C LYS A 1232 65.42 -23.03 -20.95
N ARG A 1233 66.24 -22.07 -21.42
CA ARG A 1233 66.88 -22.10 -22.75
C ARG A 1233 68.40 -22.02 -22.69
N LYS A 1234 69.06 -22.70 -23.64
CA LYS A 1234 70.52 -22.74 -23.73
C LYS A 1234 71.06 -21.44 -24.31
N THR A 1235 71.89 -20.74 -23.55
CA THR A 1235 72.59 -19.51 -23.92
C THR A 1235 73.53 -19.71 -25.13
N SER A 1236 73.95 -20.94 -25.40
CA SER A 1236 74.68 -21.29 -26.63
C SER A 1236 73.87 -21.06 -27.91
N ILE A 1237 72.53 -21.12 -27.85
CA ILE A 1237 71.65 -20.77 -28.98
C ILE A 1237 71.55 -19.24 -29.13
N LEU A 1238 71.43 -18.50 -28.02
CA LEU A 1238 71.49 -17.03 -28.05
C LEU A 1238 72.81 -16.55 -28.67
N LEU A 1239 73.93 -17.20 -28.39
CA LEU A 1239 75.21 -16.90 -29.04
C LEU A 1239 75.16 -17.08 -30.57
N GLU A 1240 74.48 -18.11 -31.08
CA GLU A 1240 74.31 -18.31 -32.52
C GLU A 1240 73.39 -17.25 -33.15
N VAL A 1241 72.29 -16.87 -32.47
CA VAL A 1241 71.39 -15.81 -32.94
C VAL A 1241 72.05 -14.43 -32.90
N LEU A 1242 72.83 -14.14 -31.85
CA LEU A 1242 73.59 -12.89 -31.73
C LEU A 1242 74.69 -12.74 -32.81
N LYS A 1243 75.26 -13.85 -33.33
CA LYS A 1243 76.19 -13.81 -34.47
C LYS A 1243 75.54 -13.41 -35.79
N LEU A 1244 74.22 -13.58 -35.93
CA LEU A 1244 73.48 -13.20 -37.14
C LEU A 1244 73.12 -11.69 -37.16
N GLN A 1245 73.18 -11.03 -36.01
CA GLN A 1245 72.81 -9.61 -35.85
C GLN A 1245 73.81 -8.67 -36.53
N PRO A 1246 73.35 -7.57 -37.16
CA PRO A 1246 74.24 -6.58 -37.77
C PRO A 1246 74.94 -5.68 -36.73
N GLU A 1247 74.34 -5.53 -35.55
CA GLU A 1247 74.78 -4.63 -34.48
C GLU A 1247 74.68 -5.32 -33.11
N LYS A 1248 75.30 -4.72 -32.08
CA LYS A 1248 75.21 -5.24 -30.71
C LYS A 1248 73.85 -4.94 -30.08
N LYS A 1249 73.19 -5.96 -29.54
CA LYS A 1249 71.84 -5.86 -28.95
C LYS A 1249 71.87 -5.77 -27.42
N GLN A 1250 70.83 -5.19 -26.82
CA GLN A 1250 70.61 -5.30 -25.38
C GLN A 1250 70.13 -6.72 -25.06
N VAL A 1251 70.54 -7.27 -23.92
CA VAL A 1251 70.05 -8.56 -23.38
C VAL A 1251 69.57 -8.35 -21.95
N GLU A 1252 68.46 -8.97 -21.59
CA GLU A 1252 67.85 -8.92 -20.26
C GLU A 1252 67.56 -10.35 -19.78
N LEU A 1253 67.99 -10.68 -18.55
CA LEU A 1253 67.87 -12.02 -18.00
C LEU A 1253 66.61 -12.13 -17.12
N THR A 1254 65.60 -12.86 -17.60
CA THR A 1254 64.32 -13.05 -16.88
C THR A 1254 64.41 -14.16 -15.83
N GLY A 1255 65.41 -15.03 -15.93
CA GLY A 1255 65.75 -16.05 -14.93
C GLY A 1255 67.26 -16.24 -14.74
N CYS A 1256 67.63 -17.16 -13.87
CA CYS A 1256 69.02 -17.50 -13.55
C CYS A 1256 69.23 -19.02 -13.59
N SER A 1257 70.36 -19.47 -14.12
CA SER A 1257 70.80 -20.86 -14.06
C SER A 1257 72.08 -21.00 -13.24
N ASP A 1258 72.10 -21.96 -12.33
CA ASP A 1258 73.29 -22.34 -11.55
C ASP A 1258 74.27 -23.23 -12.35
N GLU A 1259 73.96 -23.58 -13.61
CA GLU A 1259 74.84 -24.38 -14.44
C GLU A 1259 76.07 -23.60 -14.95
N GLU A 1260 77.27 -24.08 -14.61
CA GLU A 1260 78.53 -23.47 -15.06
C GLU A 1260 78.65 -23.43 -16.60
N SER A 1261 78.01 -24.37 -17.31
CA SER A 1261 77.89 -24.42 -18.77
C SER A 1261 77.23 -23.17 -19.35
N GLU A 1262 76.10 -22.77 -18.76
CA GLU A 1262 75.28 -21.66 -19.25
C GLU A 1262 75.91 -20.32 -18.88
N VAL A 1263 76.44 -20.17 -17.67
CA VAL A 1263 77.23 -18.98 -17.29
C VAL A 1263 78.43 -18.78 -18.21
N ARG A 1264 79.17 -19.85 -18.55
CA ARG A 1264 80.28 -19.78 -19.52
C ARG A 1264 79.82 -19.42 -20.94
N SER A 1265 78.63 -19.84 -21.35
CA SER A 1265 78.06 -19.51 -22.66
C SER A 1265 77.55 -18.07 -22.70
N LEU A 1266 76.98 -17.54 -21.61
CA LEU A 1266 76.62 -16.13 -21.47
C LEU A 1266 77.86 -15.21 -21.56
N LEU A 1267 78.97 -15.60 -20.92
CA LEU A 1267 80.25 -14.88 -21.04
C LEU A 1267 80.77 -14.82 -22.49
N GLN A 1268 80.46 -15.81 -23.33
CA GLN A 1268 80.80 -15.80 -24.76
C GLN A 1268 79.89 -14.88 -25.59
N CYS A 1269 78.71 -14.52 -25.08
CA CYS A 1269 77.79 -13.58 -25.74
C CYS A 1269 78.22 -12.12 -25.55
N LEU A 1270 78.94 -11.78 -24.47
CA LEU A 1270 79.37 -10.40 -24.14
C LEU A 1270 79.98 -9.57 -25.29
N PRO A 1271 80.77 -10.10 -26.24
CA PRO A 1271 81.26 -9.33 -27.38
C PRO A 1271 80.14 -8.77 -28.28
N TYR A 1272 78.97 -9.41 -28.30
CA TYR A 1272 77.80 -9.09 -29.13
C TYR A 1272 76.71 -8.32 -28.36
N ILE A 1273 76.86 -8.14 -27.06
CA ILE A 1273 75.89 -7.44 -26.20
C ILE A 1273 76.30 -5.97 -26.04
N SER A 1274 75.34 -5.04 -26.11
CA SER A 1274 75.53 -3.60 -25.87
C SER A 1274 75.25 -3.19 -24.43
N GLN A 1275 74.22 -3.79 -23.82
CA GLN A 1275 73.86 -3.67 -22.40
C GLN A 1275 73.29 -5.02 -21.92
N LEU A 1276 73.72 -5.48 -20.75
CA LEU A 1276 73.14 -6.62 -20.04
C LEU A 1276 72.36 -6.09 -18.83
N ARG A 1277 71.13 -6.57 -18.62
CA ARG A 1277 70.32 -6.29 -17.43
C ARG A 1277 70.07 -7.58 -16.65
#